data_AF-A6FXP1-F1
#
_entry.id   AF-A6FXP1-F1
#
_cell.length_a   1.000
_cell.length_b   1.000
_cell.length_c   1.000
_cell.angle_alpha   90.00
_cell.angle_beta   90.00
_cell.angle_gamma   90.00
#
_symmetry.space_group_name_H-M   'P 1'
#
loop_
_entity.id
_entity.type
_entity.pdbx_description
1 polymer ?
#
loop_
_entity_poly.entity_id
_entity_poly.type
_entity_poly.pdbx_seq_one_letter_code
_entity_poly.pdbx_strand_id
1 'polypeptide(L)'
;MAGDVGFAERKQFKLARRRAIEKMRRFALADPYFYILEIIQAAVAGGAESIDITCDDGDVTVSWIGGVLTQDELSQLFDFLFASKERVDIAHVRSLALGVNALMLFEPELVVIESGDGSEGGTARMVVRQSADQVDVGRAQGKLAGTYVRATKLNRAKVAKATGRSGNAEGNLEFRVAEQRCIAAPVPLVFNGQSLFGWSKQRVPNLFGYKKVRSFDEGDLYGTLGLNPMGGVPSFQLLTHGVWIQSYQHELVPKKAFGGVICFDRLHKTVDHAGFVRDERFEELWIRLLPYAQELLGGKVVEVPRITSLDGLEYTPLELRKYLNQNPRIIAVPPELDADSSAGQAVKLMSYALDAELLRSPPSQVSAIRVLGGRELKLWQPDVDDPAELSFYAKAELEPIDGPQLLPPVALEGVPVDVAAGACAEGKDAEALARVLGETGVIAATLYAPVDPGEARRGMLVQVTTTGRLLDTKLYATTHPGRILRVEIPTASPGSMHTPMPGRIGQRSAVEHIAELFAGRTEPALREQDQRTLAGLAVGKIEAGSPAARVAFQVLSRVTLSRLRAARPGRTSPGLSFSLLHSASEGEEYQASSGKFDPLALPLLRTLSGRAVSLRDLALLSDHTSGLIYGRVEGIEADLGELDPQLATARILDLDLSTERELINLIGDGGYVRVDARDRLAVHGPLCVRDVAVGLREYPEFPLLVEGRAGVGVDASEARPPAEYLEGLGPALSEDCLAHLVRQLRERVRGQFDDPAQRRHDPATQEEHRRQAVRHLQWIACRCLARHERARLDALELLDVPLFTDLAGHGWSLRQVHGALTSEEGLLVHYGHALGGEELALLSADAPELAGDARPSSLAASAFVFRLLAPLGRVRLAFDFDLDDVEATRNPMTANEAFLVRETVRAPWGSGVIGVPATHQAEYRVQLRMRGGGSVAALDEVARRFGLVGTLELEGSHRDDPKLAERIIAELHTLGHGLLERLITRLPSFGDDPRRHEAGLRVLLHYASEQLSLSADRDSLTASLRTPLAHRILSLPLFDTGATTLTSGQRLIEHFRAHFEAARRELARSSGSRWASHAFPHSVIGNVEWDEVLAARSPAWMREWLELNLHPQRTALYTGGAATRAQTSSSSAADSDEPRAPWPEGEMLDEKALSWNLVHWLDRLRTDPRKDEHTGLPPTLVFVTPTPNFNRQVVEGNDKRVDVHSLDPIAERVRHRPTSENLAWVLLAIYAHLNAVTGRITNSHEAQFQRAIADALCDDSLVVLRP
;
A
#
# COMPACT_ATOMS: atom_id res chain seq x y z
N MET A 1 -21.22 1.32 -37.44
CA MET A 1 -22.32 1.05 -36.49
C MET A 1 -22.22 2.07 -35.39
N ALA A 2 -23.30 2.80 -35.11
CA ALA A 2 -23.35 3.82 -34.07
C ALA A 2 -23.05 3.16 -32.71
N GLY A 3 -21.96 3.56 -32.09
CA GLY A 3 -21.52 3.03 -30.80
C GLY A 3 -22.49 3.44 -29.71
N ASP A 4 -23.01 2.44 -29.00
CA ASP A 4 -23.80 2.62 -27.80
C ASP A 4 -22.94 3.39 -26.78
N VAL A 5 -23.40 4.59 -26.43
CA VAL A 5 -22.71 5.48 -25.51
C VAL A 5 -22.75 4.83 -24.13
N GLY A 6 -21.61 4.36 -23.64
CA GLY A 6 -21.48 3.76 -22.31
C GLY A 6 -22.02 4.72 -21.26
N PHE A 7 -23.10 4.31 -20.58
CA PHE A 7 -23.68 5.05 -19.47
C PHE A 7 -22.69 5.06 -18.29
N ALA A 8 -22.03 6.20 -18.08
CA ALA A 8 -21.31 6.46 -16.84
C ALA A 8 -22.34 6.75 -15.73
N GLU A 9 -22.55 5.80 -14.82
CA GLU A 9 -23.40 6.02 -13.66
C GLU A 9 -22.69 6.96 -12.66
N ARG A 10 -23.00 8.26 -12.74
CA ARG A 10 -22.63 9.24 -11.71
C ARG A 10 -23.37 8.91 -10.42
N LYS A 11 -22.77 8.10 -9.54
CA LYS A 11 -23.31 7.83 -8.21
C LYS A 11 -23.02 9.04 -7.30
N GLN A 12 -24.08 9.65 -6.79
CA GLN A 12 -23.98 10.66 -5.74
C GLN A 12 -23.92 9.98 -4.37
N PHE A 13 -23.03 10.44 -3.49
CA PHE A 13 -23.02 9.99 -2.10
C PHE A 13 -24.36 10.29 -1.44
N LYS A 14 -25.10 9.24 -1.06
CA LYS A 14 -26.37 9.38 -0.32
C LYS A 14 -26.06 9.42 1.18
N LEU A 15 -26.21 10.58 1.79
CA LEU A 15 -26.07 10.73 3.24
C LEU A 15 -27.34 10.18 3.94
N ALA A 16 -27.15 9.32 4.94
CA ALA A 16 -28.24 8.90 5.83
C ALA A 16 -28.64 10.06 6.76
N ARG A 17 -29.44 11.01 6.23
CA ARG A 17 -29.84 12.30 6.85
C ARG A 17 -30.12 12.20 8.34
N ARG A 18 -30.97 11.24 8.74
CA ARG A 18 -31.36 11.03 10.15
C ARG A 18 -30.17 10.69 11.06
N ARG A 19 -29.27 9.80 10.61
CA ARG A 19 -28.06 9.43 11.37
C ARG A 19 -27.05 10.58 11.42
N ALA A 20 -26.97 11.38 10.35
CA ALA A 20 -26.09 12.56 10.32
C ALA A 20 -26.55 13.64 11.31
N ILE A 21 -27.84 13.97 11.34
CA ILE A 21 -28.43 14.92 12.30
C ILE A 21 -28.25 14.41 13.75
N GLU A 22 -28.46 13.11 14.00
CA GLU A 22 -28.25 12.52 15.33
C GLU A 22 -26.80 12.59 15.78
N LYS A 23 -25.84 12.33 14.87
CA LYS A 23 -24.41 12.47 15.18
C LYS A 23 -24.05 13.92 15.46
N MET A 24 -24.49 14.87 14.65
CA MET A 24 -24.28 16.29 14.91
C MET A 24 -24.90 16.71 16.25
N ARG A 25 -26.08 16.20 16.62
CA ARG A 25 -26.69 16.49 17.93
C ARG A 25 -25.79 16.10 19.11
N ARG A 26 -25.02 15.01 18.99
CA ARG A 26 -24.12 14.53 20.05
C ARG A 26 -22.75 15.21 20.06
N PHE A 27 -22.27 15.68 18.90
CA PHE A 27 -20.88 16.09 18.71
C PHE A 27 -20.68 17.48 18.08
N ALA A 28 -21.74 18.25 17.79
CA ALA A 28 -21.61 19.53 17.08
C ALA A 28 -21.01 20.66 17.94
N LEU A 29 -21.12 20.59 19.27
CA LEU A 29 -20.60 21.61 20.17
C LEU A 29 -19.68 20.98 21.22
N ALA A 30 -18.54 21.63 21.49
CA ALA A 30 -17.60 21.19 22.52
C ALA A 30 -18.21 21.22 23.94
N ASP A 31 -19.15 22.14 24.17
CA ASP A 31 -19.98 22.18 25.37
C ASP A 31 -21.46 22.23 24.95
N PRO A 32 -22.32 21.30 25.42
CA PRO A 32 -23.75 21.35 25.15
C PRO A 32 -24.43 22.69 25.48
N TYR A 33 -23.98 23.41 26.52
CA TYR A 33 -24.53 24.71 26.89
C TYR A 33 -24.22 25.82 25.86
N PHE A 34 -23.30 25.59 24.91
CA PHE A 34 -23.04 26.54 23.82
C PHE A 34 -24.20 26.66 22.83
N TYR A 35 -25.27 25.86 22.95
CA TYR A 35 -26.50 26.07 22.19
C TYR A 35 -26.98 27.53 22.30
N ILE A 36 -26.85 28.14 23.48
CA ILE A 36 -27.28 29.51 23.74
C ILE A 36 -26.47 30.52 22.90
N LEU A 37 -25.18 30.25 22.70
CA LEU A 37 -24.29 31.09 21.91
C LEU A 37 -24.63 31.03 20.43
N GLU A 38 -25.00 29.85 19.91
CA GLU A 38 -25.43 29.71 18.51
C GLU A 38 -26.79 30.39 18.27
N ILE A 39 -27.72 30.37 19.23
CA ILE A 39 -28.98 31.12 19.13
C ILE A 39 -28.72 32.64 19.20
N ILE A 40 -27.82 33.11 20.08
CA ILE A 40 -27.42 34.52 20.15
C ILE A 40 -26.80 34.97 18.82
N GLN A 41 -25.89 34.17 18.26
CA GLN A 41 -25.28 34.48 16.96
C GLN A 41 -26.31 34.47 15.83
N ALA A 42 -27.28 33.57 15.86
CA ALA A 42 -28.39 33.58 14.90
C ALA A 42 -29.18 34.89 14.98
N ALA A 43 -29.49 35.36 16.18
CA ALA A 43 -30.18 36.63 16.40
C ALA A 43 -29.34 37.81 15.88
N VAL A 44 -28.05 37.89 16.24
CA VAL A 44 -27.16 38.97 15.80
C VAL A 44 -26.96 38.96 14.28
N ALA A 45 -26.68 37.80 13.68
CA ALA A 45 -26.54 37.66 12.23
C ALA A 45 -27.84 37.98 11.48
N GLY A 46 -28.99 37.74 12.11
CA GLY A 46 -30.31 38.13 11.61
C GLY A 46 -30.61 39.62 11.76
N GLY A 47 -29.75 40.40 12.41
CA GLY A 47 -29.95 41.84 12.62
C GLY A 47 -30.85 42.17 13.82
N ALA A 48 -30.78 41.37 14.88
CA ALA A 48 -31.47 41.68 16.14
C ALA A 48 -31.08 43.07 16.67
N GLU A 49 -32.02 43.72 17.36
CA GLU A 49 -31.79 44.99 18.05
C GLU A 49 -31.52 44.82 19.55
N SER A 50 -32.08 43.77 20.14
CA SER A 50 -31.93 43.37 21.53
C SER A 50 -32.31 41.91 21.69
N ILE A 51 -31.68 41.21 22.62
CA ILE A 51 -31.93 39.79 22.91
C ILE A 51 -32.32 39.67 24.38
N ASP A 52 -33.42 38.98 24.65
CA ASP A 52 -33.88 38.62 25.99
C ASP A 52 -33.84 37.09 26.17
N ILE A 53 -33.20 36.65 27.25
CA ILE A 53 -33.04 35.25 27.61
C ILE A 53 -33.69 35.05 28.98
N THR A 54 -34.69 34.18 29.05
CA THR A 54 -35.38 33.84 30.29
C THR A 54 -35.28 32.34 30.53
N CYS A 55 -34.79 31.96 31.72
CA CYS A 55 -34.67 30.59 32.19
C CYS A 55 -35.50 30.45 33.48
N ASP A 56 -36.55 29.64 33.46
CA ASP A 56 -37.44 29.42 34.62
C ASP A 56 -38.04 28.01 34.59
N ASP A 57 -38.16 27.37 35.75
CA ASP A 57 -38.77 26.04 35.96
C ASP A 57 -38.39 24.96 34.91
N GLY A 58 -37.13 24.96 34.46
CA GLY A 58 -36.67 24.02 33.44
C GLY A 58 -36.99 24.42 31.99
N ASP A 59 -37.67 25.53 31.76
CA ASP A 59 -37.87 26.16 30.45
C ASP A 59 -36.72 27.13 30.13
N VAL A 60 -36.47 27.33 28.83
CA VAL A 60 -35.60 28.41 28.32
C VAL A 60 -36.30 29.08 27.16
N THR A 61 -36.40 30.40 27.22
CA THR A 61 -36.91 31.25 26.14
C THR A 61 -35.83 32.23 25.75
N VAL A 62 -35.45 32.22 24.47
CA VAL A 62 -34.60 33.24 23.87
C VAL A 62 -35.45 34.01 22.87
N SER A 63 -35.62 35.31 23.09
CA SER A 63 -36.41 36.17 22.23
C SER A 63 -35.60 37.38 21.77
N TRP A 64 -35.87 37.88 20.58
CA TRP A 64 -35.22 39.07 20.06
C TRP A 64 -36.13 39.84 19.11
N ILE A 65 -35.87 41.13 19.00
CA ILE A 65 -36.57 42.06 18.11
C ILE A 65 -35.69 42.31 16.89
N GLY A 66 -36.26 42.25 15.69
CA GLY A 66 -35.50 42.33 14.43
C GLY A 66 -35.10 40.96 13.88
N GLY A 67 -34.80 40.87 12.59
CA GLY A 67 -34.47 39.61 11.92
C GLY A 67 -35.63 38.62 11.84
N VAL A 68 -36.33 38.60 10.69
CA VAL A 68 -37.51 37.76 10.45
C VAL A 68 -37.09 36.49 9.72
N LEU A 69 -37.47 35.34 10.25
CA LEU A 69 -37.34 34.03 9.60
C LEU A 69 -38.61 33.75 8.81
N THR A 70 -38.42 33.38 7.55
CA THR A 70 -39.54 33.00 6.68
C THR A 70 -40.09 31.63 7.06
N GLN A 71 -41.33 31.36 6.64
CA GLN A 71 -41.94 30.04 6.81
C GLN A 71 -41.11 28.93 6.14
N ASP A 72 -40.50 29.22 4.99
CA ASP A 72 -39.69 28.26 4.24
C ASP A 72 -38.39 27.93 4.99
N GLU A 73 -37.70 28.94 5.54
CA GLU A 73 -36.49 28.75 6.36
C GLU A 73 -36.77 27.90 7.60
N LEU A 74 -37.91 28.14 8.28
CA LEU A 74 -38.31 27.31 9.42
C LEU A 74 -38.66 25.88 8.99
N SER A 75 -39.36 25.71 7.87
CA SER A 75 -39.73 24.36 7.35
C SER A 75 -38.52 23.50 7.01
N GLN A 76 -37.40 24.13 6.64
CA GLN A 76 -36.16 23.47 6.24
C GLN A 76 -35.03 23.65 7.26
N LEU A 77 -35.33 24.07 8.49
CA LEU A 77 -34.33 24.54 9.46
C LEU A 77 -33.12 23.58 9.59
N PHE A 78 -33.35 22.28 9.75
CA PHE A 78 -32.25 21.31 9.92
C PHE A 78 -31.49 20.98 8.64
N ASP A 79 -31.99 21.33 7.45
CA ASP A 79 -31.25 21.18 6.19
C ASP A 79 -30.13 22.21 6.07
N PHE A 80 -30.29 23.36 6.72
CA PHE A 80 -29.24 24.38 6.80
C PHE A 80 -28.00 23.92 7.58
N LEU A 81 -28.08 22.82 8.35
CA LEU A 81 -26.91 22.18 8.96
C LEU A 81 -25.92 21.64 7.91
N PHE A 82 -26.40 21.35 6.70
CA PHE A 82 -25.59 20.84 5.59
C PHE A 82 -25.28 21.92 4.55
N ALA A 83 -25.78 23.15 4.74
CA ALA A 83 -25.50 24.24 3.83
C ALA A 83 -24.03 24.69 3.93
N SER A 84 -23.45 25.08 2.78
CA SER A 84 -22.05 25.53 2.72
C SER A 84 -21.77 26.64 3.73
N LYS A 85 -20.64 26.52 4.44
CA LYS A 85 -20.16 27.52 5.40
C LYS A 85 -19.92 28.89 4.75
N GLU A 86 -19.70 28.93 3.44
CA GLU A 86 -19.39 30.12 2.65
C GLU A 86 -20.60 31.05 2.42
N ARG A 87 -21.82 30.53 2.54
CA ARG A 87 -23.05 31.32 2.38
C ARG A 87 -23.33 32.14 3.64
N VAL A 88 -22.98 33.42 3.60
CA VAL A 88 -23.17 34.38 4.70
C VAL A 88 -24.63 34.82 4.82
N ASP A 89 -25.36 34.86 3.71
CA ASP A 89 -26.78 35.25 3.64
C ASP A 89 -27.68 34.36 4.52
N ILE A 90 -27.33 33.08 4.68
CA ILE A 90 -28.06 32.10 5.51
C ILE A 90 -27.37 31.80 6.84
N ALA A 91 -26.33 32.56 7.22
CA ALA A 91 -25.57 32.29 8.43
C ALA A 91 -26.45 32.29 9.69
N HIS A 92 -27.43 33.20 9.74
CA HIS A 92 -28.41 33.31 10.82
C HIS A 92 -29.29 32.05 10.96
N VAL A 93 -29.83 31.51 9.86
CA VAL A 93 -30.64 30.28 9.87
C VAL A 93 -29.79 29.06 10.24
N ARG A 94 -28.56 28.98 9.72
CA ARG A 94 -27.62 27.89 10.02
C ARG A 94 -27.25 27.86 11.50
N SER A 95 -26.90 29.00 12.09
CA SER A 95 -26.61 29.09 13.52
C SER A 95 -27.84 28.75 14.37
N LEU A 96 -29.04 29.16 13.95
CA LEU A 96 -30.27 28.76 14.63
C LEU A 96 -30.46 27.24 14.59
N ALA A 97 -30.27 26.61 13.43
CA ALA A 97 -30.40 25.17 13.26
C ALA A 97 -29.40 24.40 14.15
N LEU A 98 -28.16 24.88 14.26
CA LEU A 98 -27.13 24.32 15.15
C LEU A 98 -27.52 24.46 16.61
N GLY A 99 -27.92 25.66 17.03
CA GLY A 99 -28.38 25.94 18.39
C GLY A 99 -29.57 25.06 18.79
N VAL A 100 -30.60 24.99 17.94
CA VAL A 100 -31.79 24.15 18.19
C VAL A 100 -31.43 22.67 18.17
N ASN A 101 -30.58 22.21 17.23
CA ASN A 101 -30.19 20.80 17.20
C ASN A 101 -29.37 20.39 18.43
N ALA A 102 -28.48 21.25 18.91
CA ALA A 102 -27.74 21.02 20.15
C ALA A 102 -28.66 21.06 21.39
N LEU A 103 -29.64 21.98 21.42
CA LEU A 103 -30.65 22.07 22.46
C LEU A 103 -31.45 20.76 22.63
N MET A 104 -31.68 20.02 21.54
CA MET A 104 -32.37 18.72 21.59
C MET A 104 -31.60 17.64 22.39
N LEU A 105 -30.30 17.84 22.70
CA LEU A 105 -29.55 16.91 23.56
C LEU A 105 -30.11 16.87 24.99
N PHE A 106 -30.69 17.99 25.43
CA PHE A 106 -31.37 18.13 26.72
C PHE A 106 -32.78 17.51 26.72
N GLU A 107 -33.22 16.86 25.64
CA GLU A 107 -34.53 16.21 25.53
C GLU A 107 -35.70 17.09 26.00
N PRO A 108 -35.87 18.32 25.46
CA PRO A 108 -37.02 19.14 25.80
C PRO A 108 -38.31 18.45 25.39
N GLU A 109 -39.39 18.67 26.16
CA GLU A 109 -40.71 18.13 25.82
C GLU A 109 -41.23 18.76 24.51
N LEU A 110 -40.99 20.07 24.37
CA LEU A 110 -41.44 20.87 23.24
C LEU A 110 -40.42 21.99 22.97
N VAL A 111 -40.11 22.21 21.69
CA VAL A 111 -39.45 23.43 21.21
C VAL A 111 -40.40 24.16 20.27
N VAL A 112 -40.64 25.45 20.54
CA VAL A 112 -41.46 26.35 19.72
C VAL A 112 -40.58 27.47 19.20
N ILE A 113 -40.63 27.70 17.89
CA ILE A 113 -39.99 28.83 17.24
C ILE A 113 -41.10 29.64 16.58
N GLU A 114 -41.24 30.91 16.93
CA GLU A 114 -42.11 31.84 16.20
C GLU A 114 -41.30 33.03 15.73
N SER A 115 -41.54 33.45 14.48
CA SER A 115 -40.90 34.61 13.89
C SER A 115 -41.91 35.40 13.07
N GLY A 116 -41.90 36.73 13.18
CA GLY A 116 -42.80 37.58 12.45
C GLY A 116 -42.28 39.00 12.26
N ASP A 117 -42.80 39.65 11.22
CA ASP A 117 -42.49 41.03 10.82
C ASP A 117 -43.43 42.08 11.46
N GLY A 118 -44.33 41.65 12.35
CA GLY A 118 -45.38 42.48 12.96
C GLY A 118 -46.67 42.61 12.16
N SER A 119 -46.76 42.02 10.96
CA SER A 119 -47.96 42.07 10.12
C SER A 119 -49.01 41.04 10.53
N GLU A 120 -50.27 41.33 10.18
CA GLU A 120 -51.42 40.44 10.44
C GLU A 120 -51.35 39.24 9.49
N GLY A 121 -50.86 38.09 9.98
CA GLY A 121 -50.67 36.87 9.20
C GLY A 121 -49.25 36.62 8.69
N GLY A 122 -48.29 37.48 9.02
CA GLY A 122 -46.86 37.33 8.70
C GLY A 122 -46.03 36.57 9.73
N THR A 123 -46.66 36.00 10.78
CA THR A 123 -45.96 35.23 11.82
C THR A 123 -45.95 33.74 11.49
N ALA A 124 -44.76 33.21 11.21
CA ALA A 124 -44.51 31.79 11.03
C ALA A 124 -44.24 31.12 12.39
N ARG A 125 -44.73 29.90 12.56
CA ARG A 125 -44.54 29.07 13.76
C ARG A 125 -44.03 27.70 13.36
N MET A 126 -43.01 27.23 14.07
CA MET A 126 -42.48 25.87 14.00
C MET A 126 -42.56 25.23 15.39
N VAL A 127 -43.01 23.98 15.44
CA VAL A 127 -43.09 23.17 16.65
C VAL A 127 -42.34 21.86 16.46
N VAL A 128 -41.44 21.55 17.40
CA VAL A 128 -40.66 20.30 17.44
C VAL A 128 -41.01 19.55 18.73
N ARG A 129 -41.45 18.29 18.61
CA ARG A 129 -41.84 17.41 19.72
C ARG A 129 -40.86 16.26 19.90
N GLN A 130 -40.62 15.81 21.13
CA GLN A 130 -39.66 14.75 21.47
C GLN A 130 -39.91 13.39 20.77
N SER A 131 -41.19 13.05 20.52
CA SER A 131 -41.60 11.71 20.08
C SER A 131 -41.76 11.55 18.56
N ALA A 132 -41.66 12.63 17.79
CA ALA A 132 -41.76 12.59 16.34
C ALA A 132 -40.60 13.38 15.75
N ASP A 133 -39.84 12.78 14.84
CA ASP A 133 -38.97 13.51 13.89
C ASP A 133 -39.80 14.40 12.92
N GLN A 134 -41.06 14.72 13.27
CA GLN A 134 -41.95 15.59 12.53
C GLN A 134 -41.83 17.02 13.05
N VAL A 135 -41.56 17.92 12.11
CA VAL A 135 -41.59 19.35 12.32
C VAL A 135 -42.94 19.86 11.81
N ASP A 136 -43.76 20.41 12.70
CA ASP A 136 -45.01 21.06 12.32
C ASP A 136 -44.73 22.54 12.07
N VAL A 137 -44.86 22.99 10.82
CA VAL A 137 -44.74 24.41 10.44
C VAL A 137 -46.10 24.95 9.99
N GLY A 138 -46.48 26.10 10.53
CA GLY A 138 -47.72 26.78 10.18
C GLY A 138 -47.65 28.28 10.47
N ARG A 139 -48.83 28.93 10.52
CA ARG A 139 -48.96 30.35 10.89
C ARG A 139 -49.46 30.46 12.33
N ALA A 140 -48.88 31.37 13.12
CA ALA A 140 -49.32 31.65 14.48
C ALA A 140 -50.62 32.48 14.49
N GLN A 141 -51.41 32.37 15.56
CA GLN A 141 -52.51 33.28 15.83
C GLN A 141 -51.98 34.50 16.60
N GLY A 142 -51.73 35.61 15.90
CA GLY A 142 -51.29 36.86 16.52
C GLY A 142 -50.32 37.65 15.64
N LYS A 143 -50.01 38.89 16.05
CA LYS A 143 -48.93 39.70 15.48
C LYS A 143 -47.71 39.57 16.38
N LEU A 144 -46.60 39.06 15.85
CA LEU A 144 -45.29 39.08 16.50
C LEU A 144 -44.34 39.92 15.65
N ALA A 145 -43.64 40.87 16.27
CA ALA A 145 -42.58 41.65 15.65
C ALA A 145 -41.22 41.26 16.27
N GLY A 146 -40.59 40.23 15.70
CA GLY A 146 -39.39 39.60 16.23
C GLY A 146 -39.47 38.08 16.17
N THR A 147 -38.55 37.42 16.87
CA THR A 147 -38.45 35.96 16.92
C THR A 147 -38.27 35.49 18.35
N TYR A 148 -38.83 34.35 18.71
CA TYR A 148 -38.46 33.64 19.93
C TYR A 148 -38.30 32.14 19.70
N VAL A 149 -37.41 31.55 20.49
CA VAL A 149 -37.16 30.12 20.63
C VAL A 149 -37.47 29.74 22.07
N ARG A 150 -38.51 28.93 22.28
CA ARG A 150 -38.89 28.45 23.61
C ARG A 150 -38.75 26.93 23.66
N ALA A 151 -37.89 26.44 24.54
CA ALA A 151 -37.80 25.03 24.89
C ALA A 151 -38.37 24.81 26.29
N THR A 152 -39.16 23.75 26.44
CA THR A 152 -39.84 23.43 27.71
C THR A 152 -39.28 22.17 28.35
N LYS A 153 -39.20 22.16 29.68
CA LYS A 153 -38.75 21.01 30.51
C LYS A 153 -37.44 20.38 30.06
N LEU A 154 -36.37 21.17 30.00
CA LEU A 154 -35.01 20.71 29.68
C LEU A 154 -34.47 19.72 30.73
N ASN A 155 -34.05 18.53 30.31
CA ASN A 155 -33.43 17.52 31.15
C ASN A 155 -31.94 17.80 31.38
N ARG A 156 -31.66 18.82 32.21
CA ARG A 156 -30.28 19.22 32.58
C ARG A 156 -29.53 18.14 33.36
N ALA A 157 -30.24 17.30 34.11
CA ALA A 157 -29.63 16.19 34.87
C ALA A 157 -28.98 15.15 33.94
N LYS A 158 -29.61 14.85 32.80
CA LYS A 158 -29.04 13.96 31.78
C LYS A 158 -27.73 14.50 31.23
N VAL A 159 -27.69 15.77 30.86
CA VAL A 159 -26.47 16.42 30.35
C VAL A 159 -25.40 16.48 31.44
N ALA A 160 -25.76 16.81 32.68
CA ALA A 160 -24.83 16.81 33.80
C ALA A 160 -24.18 15.44 34.04
N LYS A 161 -24.93 14.34 33.88
CA LYS A 161 -24.38 12.97 33.95
C LYS A 161 -23.39 12.67 32.83
N ALA A 162 -23.59 13.26 31.65
CA ALA A 162 -22.73 13.03 30.48
C ALA A 162 -21.49 13.94 30.46
N THR A 163 -21.56 15.18 30.99
CA THR A 163 -20.49 16.19 30.88
C THR A 163 -19.83 16.55 32.20
N GLY A 164 -20.39 16.12 33.34
CA GLY A 164 -19.95 16.51 34.68
C GLY A 164 -20.31 17.96 35.07
N ARG A 165 -21.06 18.70 34.24
CA ARG A 165 -21.46 20.09 34.50
C ARG A 165 -22.94 20.18 34.86
N SER A 166 -23.25 20.58 36.09
CA SER A 166 -24.62 20.74 36.59
C SER A 166 -25.13 22.18 36.48
N GLY A 167 -26.14 22.39 35.62
CA GLY A 167 -26.93 23.63 35.57
C GLY A 167 -28.14 23.55 36.50
N ASN A 168 -28.66 24.69 36.94
CA ASN A 168 -29.88 24.79 37.74
C ASN A 168 -31.10 25.23 36.88
N ALA A 169 -32.29 25.27 37.48
CA ALA A 169 -33.53 25.67 36.81
C ALA A 169 -33.52 27.15 36.35
N GLU A 170 -32.75 28.00 37.04
CA GLU A 170 -32.57 29.43 36.72
C GLU A 170 -31.55 29.69 35.60
N GLY A 171 -30.93 28.63 35.04
CA GLY A 171 -30.01 28.74 33.91
C GLY A 171 -28.63 29.31 34.25
N ASN A 172 -28.07 29.00 35.42
CA ASN A 172 -26.77 29.52 35.86
C ASN A 172 -25.59 29.23 34.91
N LEU A 173 -25.59 28.10 34.20
CA LEU A 173 -24.55 27.77 33.22
C LEU A 173 -24.75 28.51 31.91
N GLU A 174 -26.00 28.62 31.43
CA GLU A 174 -26.36 29.46 30.30
C GLU A 174 -25.97 30.93 30.55
N PHE A 175 -26.25 31.44 31.75
CA PHE A 175 -25.83 32.77 32.20
C PHE A 175 -24.32 32.93 32.12
N ARG A 176 -23.56 32.03 32.75
CA ARG A 176 -22.09 32.11 32.77
C ARG A 176 -21.49 32.05 31.37
N VAL A 177 -22.05 31.21 30.50
CA VAL A 177 -21.59 31.08 29.12
C VAL A 177 -21.86 32.37 28.35
N ALA A 178 -23.08 32.94 28.45
CA ALA A 178 -23.41 34.21 27.82
C ALA A 178 -22.58 35.37 28.38
N GLU A 179 -22.44 35.48 29.71
CA GLU A 179 -21.64 36.50 30.39
C GLU A 179 -20.18 36.46 29.94
N GLN A 180 -19.57 35.28 29.87
CA GLN A 180 -18.17 35.14 29.50
C GLN A 180 -17.92 35.42 28.01
N ARG A 181 -18.85 35.02 27.14
CA ARG A 181 -18.60 34.92 25.69
C ARG A 181 -19.23 36.05 24.89
N CYS A 182 -20.23 36.74 25.41
CA CYS A 182 -20.98 37.79 24.71
C CYS A 182 -20.64 39.21 25.19
N ILE A 183 -19.51 39.40 25.87
CA ILE A 183 -19.06 40.71 26.39
C ILE A 183 -18.98 41.81 25.32
N ALA A 184 -18.78 41.42 24.06
CA ALA A 184 -18.66 42.29 22.90
C ALA A 184 -19.83 42.10 21.92
N ALA A 185 -20.97 41.58 22.38
CA ALA A 185 -22.16 41.48 21.57
C ALA A 185 -22.60 42.89 21.13
N PRO A 186 -22.95 43.08 19.84
CA PRO A 186 -23.27 44.40 19.29
C PRO A 186 -24.65 44.93 19.71
N VAL A 187 -25.41 44.12 20.45
CA VAL A 187 -26.80 44.38 20.86
C VAL A 187 -26.93 44.16 22.37
N PRO A 188 -27.88 44.82 23.06
CA PRO A 188 -28.14 44.56 24.47
C PRO A 188 -28.61 43.11 24.69
N LEU A 189 -27.98 42.43 25.65
CA LEU A 189 -28.42 41.12 26.16
C LEU A 189 -29.03 41.30 27.54
N VAL A 190 -30.28 40.86 27.69
CA VAL A 190 -31.01 40.77 28.95
C VAL A 190 -31.14 39.30 29.32
N PHE A 191 -30.80 38.96 30.56
CA PHE A 191 -30.89 37.61 31.09
C PHE A 191 -31.70 37.63 32.39
N ASN A 192 -32.80 36.88 32.44
CA ASN A 192 -33.75 36.86 33.56
C ASN A 192 -34.15 38.28 34.04
N GLY A 193 -34.43 39.18 33.09
CA GLY A 193 -34.80 40.57 33.34
C GLY A 193 -33.65 41.50 33.76
N GLN A 194 -32.41 41.01 33.83
CA GLN A 194 -31.22 41.82 34.14
C GLN A 194 -30.34 42.01 32.91
N SER A 195 -29.94 43.24 32.62
CA SER A 195 -29.00 43.52 31.53
C SER A 195 -27.59 43.02 31.89
N LEU A 196 -26.98 42.19 31.04
CA LEU A 196 -25.65 41.62 31.28
C LEU A 196 -24.54 42.68 31.16
N PHE A 197 -24.65 43.58 30.18
CA PHE A 197 -23.58 44.54 29.83
C PHE A 197 -24.10 45.98 29.64
N GLY A 198 -25.29 46.28 30.15
CA GLY A 198 -25.98 47.56 29.94
C GLY A 198 -26.78 47.60 28.63
N TRP A 199 -27.40 48.76 28.36
CA TRP A 199 -28.33 48.97 27.24
C TRP A 199 -27.69 49.58 25.98
N SER A 200 -26.35 49.58 25.89
CA SER A 200 -25.62 50.19 24.77
C SER A 200 -25.62 49.28 23.53
N LYS A 201 -25.88 49.85 22.34
CA LYS A 201 -25.76 49.19 21.03
C LYS A 201 -24.37 49.42 20.42
N GLN A 202 -23.31 49.08 21.15
CA GLN A 202 -21.95 49.33 20.67
C GLN A 202 -21.46 48.15 19.81
N ARG A 203 -21.46 48.33 18.48
CA ARG A 203 -21.00 47.31 17.53
C ARG A 203 -19.49 47.02 17.60
N VAL A 204 -18.68 48.06 17.78
CA VAL A 204 -17.22 47.92 17.83
C VAL A 204 -16.74 47.86 19.29
N PRO A 205 -16.20 46.74 19.76
CA PRO A 205 -15.83 46.55 21.17
C PRO A 205 -14.70 47.46 21.61
N ASN A 206 -14.77 47.95 22.85
CA ASN A 206 -13.69 48.73 23.46
C ASN A 206 -12.55 47.81 23.90
N LEU A 207 -11.30 48.22 23.64
CA LEU A 207 -10.11 47.49 24.07
C LEU A 207 -9.48 48.18 25.30
N PHE A 208 -9.58 47.54 26.46
CA PHE A 208 -9.05 48.06 27.71
C PHE A 208 -7.57 47.67 27.90
N GLY A 209 -6.78 48.56 28.53
CA GLY A 209 -5.38 48.30 28.87
C GLY A 209 -4.35 48.67 27.79
N TYR A 210 -4.78 49.18 26.63
CA TYR A 210 -3.92 49.62 25.54
C TYR A 210 -3.88 51.15 25.45
N LYS A 211 -2.67 51.74 25.35
CA LYS A 211 -2.50 53.21 25.28
C LYS A 211 -2.77 53.78 23.90
N LYS A 212 -2.56 52.99 22.84
CA LYS A 212 -2.87 53.36 21.45
C LYS A 212 -3.81 52.31 20.88
N VAL A 213 -5.01 52.73 20.50
CA VAL A 213 -6.05 51.85 19.95
C VAL A 213 -6.64 52.44 18.67
N ARG A 214 -7.06 51.57 17.76
CA ARG A 214 -7.70 51.90 16.48
C ARG A 214 -8.90 50.99 16.29
N SER A 215 -10.06 51.61 16.23
CA SER A 215 -11.32 50.94 15.89
C SER A 215 -11.57 50.98 14.39
N PHE A 216 -12.12 49.90 13.84
CA PHE A 216 -12.46 49.76 12.42
C PHE A 216 -13.75 48.96 12.25
N ASP A 217 -14.46 49.20 11.15
CA ASP A 217 -15.68 48.49 10.76
C ASP A 217 -15.79 48.47 9.23
N GLU A 218 -15.52 47.31 8.63
CA GLU A 218 -15.61 47.03 7.19
C GLU A 218 -16.92 46.29 6.85
N GLY A 219 -17.88 46.22 7.77
CA GLY A 219 -19.09 45.42 7.64
C GLY A 219 -18.92 44.01 8.20
N ASP A 220 -18.21 43.13 7.48
CA ASP A 220 -18.00 41.71 7.89
C ASP A 220 -16.83 41.54 8.86
N LEU A 221 -15.84 42.43 8.80
CA LEU A 221 -14.69 42.53 9.68
C LEU A 221 -14.76 43.84 10.47
N TYR A 222 -14.87 43.76 11.79
CA TYR A 222 -14.96 44.94 12.66
C TYR A 222 -14.33 44.67 14.02
N GLY A 223 -13.80 45.69 14.69
CA GLY A 223 -13.10 45.49 15.95
C GLY A 223 -12.24 46.66 16.38
N THR A 224 -11.49 46.43 17.46
CA THR A 224 -10.49 47.37 17.96
C THR A 224 -9.15 46.69 18.08
N LEU A 225 -8.16 47.24 17.37
CA LEU A 225 -6.76 46.87 17.45
C LEU A 225 -6.02 47.80 18.41
N GLY A 226 -5.08 47.29 19.18
CA GLY A 226 -4.26 48.06 20.10
C GLY A 226 -2.79 47.69 20.02
N LEU A 227 -1.93 48.69 20.18
CA LEU A 227 -0.49 48.52 20.35
C LEU A 227 -0.16 48.67 21.84
N ASN A 228 0.43 47.64 22.45
CA ASN A 228 0.91 47.72 23.83
C ASN A 228 2.36 48.23 23.85
N PRO A 229 2.61 49.50 24.21
CA PRO A 229 3.95 50.07 24.19
C PRO A 229 4.86 49.53 25.30
N MET A 230 4.31 48.85 26.32
CA MET A 230 5.07 48.27 27.44
C MET A 230 5.59 46.86 27.15
N GLY A 231 5.31 46.31 25.96
CA GLY A 231 5.58 44.90 25.64
C GLY A 231 4.55 43.94 26.23
N GLY A 232 4.68 42.65 25.90
CA GLY A 232 3.74 41.59 26.31
C GLY A 232 3.50 40.60 25.18
N VAL A 233 2.85 39.48 25.50
CA VAL A 233 2.48 38.48 24.50
C VAL A 233 1.32 39.02 23.67
N PRO A 234 1.44 39.10 22.32
CA PRO A 234 0.35 39.56 21.48
C PRO A 234 -0.85 38.62 21.62
N SER A 235 -2.04 39.18 21.78
CA SER A 235 -3.26 38.40 22.05
C SER A 235 -4.48 39.05 21.42
N PHE A 236 -5.18 38.28 20.59
CA PHE A 236 -6.36 38.69 19.85
C PHE A 236 -7.54 37.85 20.31
N GLN A 237 -8.59 38.50 20.80
CA GLN A 237 -9.88 37.84 21.00
C GLN A 237 -10.60 37.84 19.65
N LEU A 238 -10.89 36.65 19.12
CA LEU A 238 -11.55 36.48 17.84
C LEU A 238 -13.02 36.11 18.04
N LEU A 239 -13.90 36.86 17.37
CA LEU A 239 -15.34 36.81 17.52
C LEU A 239 -16.01 36.52 16.19
N THR A 240 -17.19 35.93 16.27
CA THR A 240 -18.14 35.83 15.16
C THR A 240 -19.49 36.34 15.65
N HIS A 241 -20.09 37.28 14.94
CA HIS A 241 -21.37 37.90 15.30
C HIS A 241 -21.43 38.34 16.78
N GLY A 242 -20.34 38.95 17.28
CA GLY A 242 -20.26 39.45 18.64
C GLY A 242 -20.04 38.41 19.75
N VAL A 243 -19.84 37.13 19.40
CA VAL A 243 -19.54 36.07 20.36
C VAL A 243 -18.07 35.66 20.27
N TRP A 244 -17.39 35.68 21.41
CA TRP A 244 -15.99 35.26 21.54
C TRP A 244 -15.84 33.75 21.42
N ILE A 245 -15.14 33.30 20.39
CA ILE A 245 -14.90 31.87 20.14
C ILE A 245 -13.55 31.44 20.71
N GLN A 246 -12.47 32.15 20.37
CA GLN A 246 -11.12 31.77 20.75
C GLN A 246 -10.21 32.99 20.90
N SER A 247 -9.22 32.91 21.79
CA SER A 247 -8.12 33.87 21.86
C SER A 247 -6.91 33.32 21.13
N TYR A 248 -6.21 34.18 20.38
CA TYR A 248 -5.12 33.79 19.52
C TYR A 248 -3.88 34.63 19.78
N GLN A 249 -2.72 33.97 19.88
CA GLN A 249 -1.44 34.66 19.90
C GLN A 249 -0.92 34.71 18.48
N HIS A 250 -0.79 35.92 17.93
CA HIS A 250 -0.32 36.12 16.57
C HIS A 250 0.58 37.35 16.52
N GLU A 251 1.73 37.24 15.87
CA GLU A 251 2.65 38.35 15.71
C GLU A 251 2.30 39.12 14.43
N LEU A 252 1.32 40.04 14.53
CA LEU A 252 0.80 40.78 13.37
C LEU A 252 1.86 41.63 12.67
N VAL A 253 2.82 42.18 13.43
CA VAL A 253 4.00 42.87 12.91
C VAL A 253 5.21 42.41 13.71
N PRO A 254 6.32 41.99 13.06
CA PRO A 254 7.49 41.48 13.76
C PRO A 254 7.98 42.42 14.87
N LYS A 255 8.21 41.85 16.05
CA LYS A 255 8.70 42.47 17.28
C LYS A 255 7.78 43.55 17.84
N LYS A 256 6.49 43.54 17.50
CA LYS A 256 5.48 44.48 18.02
C LYS A 256 4.37 43.74 18.75
N ALA A 257 4.08 44.17 19.98
CA ALA A 257 3.04 43.58 20.82
C ALA A 257 1.66 44.18 20.49
N PHE A 258 1.06 43.68 19.41
CA PHE A 258 -0.33 43.98 19.07
C PHE A 258 -1.30 43.06 19.82
N GLY A 259 -2.48 43.59 20.13
CA GLY A 259 -3.61 42.77 20.54
C GLY A 259 -4.91 43.47 20.21
N GLY A 260 -6.02 42.76 20.32
CA GLY A 260 -7.30 43.34 19.90
C GLY A 260 -8.49 42.45 20.18
N VAL A 261 -9.67 43.04 20.03
CA VAL A 261 -10.96 42.33 20.01
C VAL A 261 -11.49 42.48 18.59
N ILE A 262 -11.50 41.38 17.84
CA ILE A 262 -11.73 41.37 16.39
C ILE A 262 -12.89 40.44 16.08
N CYS A 263 -13.94 40.96 15.45
CA CYS A 263 -15.04 40.17 14.92
C CYS A 263 -14.87 40.01 13.42
N PHE A 264 -14.88 38.77 12.94
CA PHE A 264 -14.87 38.48 11.51
C PHE A 264 -15.88 37.39 11.18
N ASP A 265 -17.01 37.81 10.62
CA ASP A 265 -18.21 36.98 10.46
C ASP A 265 -18.04 35.86 9.42
N ARG A 266 -16.97 35.89 8.62
CA ARG A 266 -16.66 34.89 7.59
C ARG A 266 -15.69 33.81 8.04
N LEU A 267 -15.22 33.84 9.28
CA LEU A 267 -14.34 32.80 9.81
C LEU A 267 -15.07 31.45 9.89
N HIS A 268 -14.41 30.41 9.41
CA HIS A 268 -14.91 29.06 9.56
C HIS A 268 -14.56 28.49 10.93
N LYS A 269 -15.59 28.12 11.69
CA LYS A 269 -15.39 27.43 12.96
C LYS A 269 -15.03 25.96 12.76
N THR A 270 -14.27 25.41 13.71
CA THR A 270 -14.03 23.97 13.86
C THR A 270 -15.35 23.20 14.02
N VAL A 271 -15.32 21.88 13.83
CA VAL A 271 -16.53 21.03 13.85
C VAL A 271 -17.26 21.09 15.20
N ASP A 272 -16.53 21.31 16.28
CA ASP A 272 -17.03 21.46 17.66
C ASP A 272 -17.36 22.92 18.04
N HIS A 273 -17.20 23.86 17.10
CA HIS A 273 -17.50 25.28 17.24
C HIS A 273 -16.71 26.02 18.35
N ALA A 274 -15.65 25.42 18.89
CA ALA A 274 -14.84 26.00 19.97
C ALA A 274 -13.59 26.76 19.48
N GLY A 275 -13.26 26.66 18.19
CA GLY A 275 -12.12 27.34 17.58
C GLY A 275 -12.35 27.67 16.11
N PHE A 276 -11.29 28.09 15.44
CA PHE A 276 -11.29 28.41 14.00
C PHE A 276 -10.43 27.43 13.21
N VAL A 277 -10.87 27.13 11.98
CA VAL A 277 -10.08 26.39 10.99
C VAL A 277 -9.00 27.33 10.47
N ARG A 278 -7.75 26.87 10.41
CA ARG A 278 -6.62 27.62 9.83
C ARG A 278 -6.66 27.50 8.31
N ASP A 279 -7.64 28.15 7.69
CA ASP A 279 -7.83 28.17 6.24
C ASP A 279 -7.57 29.57 5.66
N GLU A 280 -7.88 29.74 4.37
CA GLU A 280 -7.73 31.01 3.66
C GLU A 280 -8.49 32.17 4.34
N ARG A 281 -9.65 31.92 4.97
CA ARG A 281 -10.38 32.97 5.70
C ARG A 281 -9.65 33.40 6.96
N PHE A 282 -8.99 32.46 7.62
CA PHE A 282 -8.16 32.76 8.78
C PHE A 282 -6.95 33.63 8.41
N GLU A 283 -6.32 33.38 7.25
CA GLU A 283 -5.23 34.23 6.77
C GLU A 283 -5.72 35.58 6.25
N GLU A 284 -6.89 35.63 5.60
CA GLU A 284 -7.55 36.87 5.14
C GLU A 284 -7.70 37.88 6.29
N LEU A 285 -8.07 37.41 7.48
CA LEU A 285 -8.19 38.22 8.69
C LEU A 285 -6.90 39.00 8.97
N TRP A 286 -5.77 38.32 9.07
CA TRP A 286 -4.50 38.94 9.47
C TRP A 286 -4.03 39.94 8.43
N ILE A 287 -4.18 39.61 7.15
CA ILE A 287 -3.86 40.49 6.04
C ILE A 287 -4.70 41.77 6.09
N ARG A 288 -6.01 41.67 6.34
CA ARG A 288 -6.91 42.83 6.46
C ARG A 288 -6.64 43.68 7.72
N LEU A 289 -6.02 43.12 8.76
CA LEU A 289 -5.63 43.87 9.96
C LEU A 289 -4.32 44.67 9.81
N LEU A 290 -3.45 44.32 8.86
CA LEU A 290 -2.15 44.97 8.67
C LEU A 290 -2.23 46.50 8.46
N PRO A 291 -3.15 47.05 7.65
CA PRO A 291 -3.27 48.50 7.47
C PRO A 291 -3.53 49.24 8.79
N TYR A 292 -4.43 48.72 9.64
CA TYR A 292 -4.72 49.32 10.94
C TYR A 292 -3.55 49.22 11.92
N ALA A 293 -2.77 48.14 11.84
CA ALA A 293 -1.56 47.98 12.65
C ALA A 293 -0.50 49.02 12.27
N GLN A 294 -0.35 49.31 10.98
CA GLN A 294 0.59 50.31 10.46
C GLN A 294 0.20 51.73 10.88
N GLU A 295 -1.10 52.08 10.83
CA GLU A 295 -1.61 53.36 11.34
C GLU A 295 -1.21 53.59 12.81
N LEU A 296 -1.32 52.55 13.65
CA LEU A 296 -0.98 52.62 15.08
C LEU A 296 0.51 52.84 15.37
N LEU A 297 1.40 52.44 14.45
CA LEU A 297 2.85 52.62 14.58
C LEU A 297 3.31 54.05 14.29
N GLY A 298 2.42 54.95 13.87
CA GLY A 298 2.72 56.39 13.70
C GLY A 298 3.49 56.72 12.41
N GLY A 299 3.48 55.85 11.41
CA GLY A 299 4.08 56.16 10.12
C GLY A 299 3.24 57.18 9.35
N LYS A 300 3.90 58.21 8.78
CA LYS A 300 3.61 58.52 7.37
C LYS A 300 3.59 57.17 6.68
N VAL A 301 2.51 56.87 5.96
CA VAL A 301 2.33 55.64 5.17
C VAL A 301 3.70 55.27 4.62
N VAL A 302 4.34 54.25 5.21
CA VAL A 302 5.36 53.53 4.45
C VAL A 302 4.52 53.04 3.28
N GLU A 303 4.76 53.56 2.08
CA GLU A 303 4.09 53.08 0.87
C GLU A 303 4.45 51.59 0.78
N VAL A 304 3.67 50.76 1.45
CA VAL A 304 3.63 49.34 1.17
C VAL A 304 3.05 49.34 -0.24
N PRO A 305 3.81 48.91 -1.25
CA PRO A 305 3.35 49.02 -2.62
C PRO A 305 2.02 48.28 -2.71
N ARG A 306 1.00 48.97 -3.21
CA ARG A 306 -0.37 48.45 -3.27
C ARG A 306 -0.48 47.53 -4.47
N ILE A 307 -1.34 46.52 -4.37
CA ILE A 307 -1.70 45.69 -5.51
C ILE A 307 -2.40 46.60 -6.52
N THR A 308 -1.78 46.75 -7.69
CA THR A 308 -2.25 47.67 -8.73
C THR A 308 -2.49 46.92 -10.03
N SER A 309 -3.41 47.42 -10.85
CA SER A 309 -3.45 47.03 -12.27
C SER A 309 -2.23 47.57 -13.00
N LEU A 310 -2.00 47.10 -14.24
CA LEU A 310 -0.95 47.65 -15.10
C LEU A 310 -1.14 49.16 -15.38
N ASP A 311 -2.40 49.62 -15.40
CA ASP A 311 -2.77 51.04 -15.58
C ASP A 311 -2.64 51.87 -14.30
N GLY A 312 -2.19 51.27 -13.19
CA GLY A 312 -1.98 51.95 -11.92
C GLY A 312 -3.24 52.11 -11.06
N LEU A 313 -4.33 51.39 -11.37
CA LEU A 313 -5.51 51.36 -10.51
C LEU A 313 -5.19 50.56 -9.25
N GLU A 314 -5.23 51.22 -8.09
CA GLU A 314 -5.03 50.57 -6.80
C GLU A 314 -6.30 49.84 -6.35
N TYR A 315 -6.14 48.61 -5.85
CA TYR A 315 -7.25 47.84 -5.30
C TYR A 315 -7.21 47.81 -3.77
N THR A 316 -8.35 48.13 -3.14
CA THR A 316 -8.60 47.70 -1.76
C THR A 316 -8.81 46.17 -1.71
N PRO A 317 -8.66 45.49 -0.54
CA PRO A 317 -8.88 44.05 -0.44
C PRO A 317 -10.26 43.60 -0.96
N LEU A 318 -11.30 44.40 -0.73
CA LEU A 318 -12.67 44.13 -1.20
C LEU A 318 -12.77 44.24 -2.73
N GLU A 319 -12.20 45.28 -3.32
CA GLU A 319 -12.19 45.50 -4.77
C GLU A 319 -11.33 44.44 -5.48
N LEU A 320 -10.16 44.14 -4.92
CA LEU A 320 -9.27 43.09 -5.42
C LEU A 320 -9.99 41.76 -5.46
N ARG A 321 -10.66 41.38 -4.36
CA ARG A 321 -11.45 40.15 -4.32
C ARG A 321 -12.53 40.09 -5.39
N LYS A 322 -13.28 41.19 -5.57
CA LYS A 322 -14.30 41.27 -6.62
C LYS A 322 -13.68 41.12 -8.01
N TYR A 323 -12.52 41.73 -8.23
CA TYR A 323 -11.76 41.64 -9.46
C TYR A 323 -11.26 40.21 -9.74
N LEU A 324 -10.66 39.55 -8.74
CA LEU A 324 -10.15 38.19 -8.86
C LEU A 324 -11.25 37.16 -9.12
N ASN A 325 -12.45 37.35 -8.53
CA ASN A 325 -13.61 36.51 -8.83
C ASN A 325 -14.11 36.66 -10.28
N GLN A 326 -13.88 37.83 -10.90
CA GLN A 326 -14.25 38.08 -12.30
C GLN A 326 -13.16 37.63 -13.27
N ASN A 327 -11.90 37.64 -12.83
CA ASN A 327 -10.71 37.33 -13.60
C ASN A 327 -9.90 36.22 -12.91
N PRO A 328 -10.25 34.94 -13.12
CA PRO A 328 -9.63 33.82 -12.40
C PRO A 328 -8.22 33.48 -12.90
N ARG A 329 -7.66 34.23 -13.86
CA ARG A 329 -6.33 34.01 -14.43
C ARG A 329 -5.51 35.28 -14.26
N ILE A 330 -4.52 35.24 -13.38
CA ILE A 330 -3.73 36.41 -13.00
C ILE A 330 -2.25 36.10 -13.13
N ILE A 331 -1.49 37.04 -13.69
CA ILE A 331 -0.03 37.06 -13.61
C ILE A 331 0.36 38.17 -12.64
N ALA A 332 1.02 37.80 -11.54
CA ALA A 332 1.57 38.75 -10.59
C ALA A 332 3.01 39.09 -10.95
N VAL A 333 3.29 40.39 -11.13
CA VAL A 333 4.62 40.91 -11.46
C VAL A 333 5.10 41.95 -10.45
N PRO A 334 6.42 42.17 -10.33
CA PRO A 334 6.96 43.17 -9.42
C PRO A 334 6.39 44.57 -9.71
N PRO A 335 6.16 45.40 -8.67
CA PRO A 335 5.59 46.73 -8.85
C PRO A 335 6.50 47.68 -9.63
N GLU A 336 7.82 47.43 -9.65
CA GLU A 336 8.81 48.20 -10.41
C GLU A 336 8.87 47.86 -11.90
N LEU A 337 8.11 46.85 -12.37
CA LEU A 337 8.16 46.42 -13.77
C LEU A 337 7.63 47.53 -14.69
N ASP A 338 8.55 48.11 -15.46
CA ASP A 338 8.25 49.05 -16.53
C ASP A 338 7.56 48.31 -17.68
N ALA A 339 6.33 48.74 -18.01
CA ALA A 339 5.50 48.14 -19.04
C ALA A 339 6.08 48.29 -20.47
N ASP A 340 7.00 49.23 -20.66
CA ASP A 340 7.65 49.49 -21.95
C ASP A 340 9.04 48.84 -22.06
N SER A 341 9.55 48.28 -20.96
CA SER A 341 10.79 47.49 -20.97
C SER A 341 10.63 46.19 -21.77
N SER A 342 11.75 45.57 -22.16
CA SER A 342 11.73 44.26 -22.84
C SER A 342 11.05 43.17 -22.00
N ALA A 343 11.28 43.17 -20.68
CA ALA A 343 10.60 42.26 -19.74
C ALA A 343 9.10 42.57 -19.66
N GLY A 344 8.72 43.85 -19.60
CA GLY A 344 7.32 44.29 -19.62
C GLY A 344 6.57 43.86 -20.90
N GLN A 345 7.21 43.97 -22.06
CA GLN A 345 6.65 43.51 -23.33
C GLN A 345 6.53 41.98 -23.38
N ALA A 346 7.50 41.24 -22.85
CA ALA A 346 7.45 39.78 -22.78
C ALA A 346 6.33 39.29 -21.84
N VAL A 347 6.14 39.93 -20.68
CA VAL A 347 5.02 39.66 -19.77
C VAL A 347 3.67 39.97 -20.41
N LYS A 348 3.56 41.04 -21.20
CA LYS A 348 2.33 41.34 -21.99
C LYS A 348 2.04 40.21 -22.99
N LEU A 349 3.06 39.71 -23.70
CA LEU A 349 2.90 38.56 -24.60
C LEU A 349 2.47 37.30 -23.85
N MET A 350 3.02 37.06 -22.66
CA MET A 350 2.60 35.96 -21.78
C MET A 350 1.13 36.11 -21.35
N SER A 351 0.70 37.31 -20.97
CA SER A 351 -0.70 37.63 -20.64
C SER A 351 -1.66 37.28 -21.80
N TYR A 352 -1.31 37.66 -23.03
CA TYR A 352 -2.09 37.28 -24.22
C TYR A 352 -2.09 35.77 -24.47
N ALA A 353 -0.94 35.11 -24.29
CA ALA A 353 -0.82 33.67 -24.51
C ALA A 353 -1.60 32.83 -23.49
N LEU A 354 -1.73 33.32 -22.25
CA LEU A 354 -2.42 32.63 -21.16
C LEU A 354 -3.88 33.08 -20.96
N ASP A 355 -4.30 34.13 -21.66
CA ASP A 355 -5.58 34.80 -21.45
C ASP A 355 -5.73 35.19 -19.97
N ALA A 356 -4.74 35.92 -19.45
CA ALA A 356 -4.57 36.24 -18.04
C ALA A 356 -4.35 37.75 -17.81
N GLU A 357 -4.93 38.28 -16.74
CA GLU A 357 -4.81 39.69 -16.36
C GLU A 357 -3.50 39.95 -15.60
N LEU A 358 -2.93 41.15 -15.76
CA LEU A 358 -1.68 41.56 -15.11
C LEU A 358 -1.93 42.36 -13.83
N LEU A 359 -1.38 41.89 -12.71
CA LEU A 359 -1.36 42.62 -11.44
C LEU A 359 0.08 42.92 -11.01
N ARG A 360 0.35 44.18 -10.68
CA ARG A 360 1.59 44.60 -10.03
C ARG A 360 1.44 44.39 -8.52
N SER A 361 2.30 43.55 -7.95
CA SER A 361 2.24 43.18 -6.54
C SER A 361 3.65 42.96 -5.99
N PRO A 362 3.96 43.50 -4.79
CA PRO A 362 5.13 43.06 -4.04
C PRO A 362 5.14 41.54 -3.85
N PRO A 363 6.31 40.89 -3.85
CA PRO A 363 6.42 39.45 -3.55
C PRO A 363 5.76 39.06 -2.22
N SER A 364 5.80 39.95 -1.21
CA SER A 364 5.17 39.74 0.10
C SER A 364 3.64 39.77 0.09
N GLN A 365 3.01 40.28 -0.97
CA GLN A 365 1.55 40.41 -1.09
C GLN A 365 0.93 39.42 -2.09
N VAL A 366 1.73 38.62 -2.78
CA VAL A 366 1.22 37.58 -3.71
C VAL A 366 0.35 36.55 -2.98
N SER A 367 0.68 36.24 -1.72
CA SER A 367 -0.16 35.40 -0.85
C SER A 367 -1.54 36.01 -0.59
N ALA A 368 -1.64 37.34 -0.51
CA ALA A 368 -2.91 38.04 -0.34
C ALA A 368 -3.79 37.94 -1.59
N ILE A 369 -3.20 38.09 -2.80
CA ILE A 369 -3.92 37.85 -4.06
C ILE A 369 -4.53 36.46 -4.06
N ARG A 370 -3.75 35.45 -3.65
CA ARG A 370 -4.23 34.07 -3.58
C ARG A 370 -5.40 33.89 -2.63
N VAL A 371 -5.23 34.32 -1.38
CA VAL A 371 -6.24 34.19 -0.33
C VAL A 371 -7.55 34.89 -0.73
N LEU A 372 -7.46 36.02 -1.42
CA LEU A 372 -8.62 36.77 -1.87
C LEU A 372 -9.29 36.17 -3.11
N GLY A 373 -8.53 35.58 -4.04
CA GLY A 373 -9.05 34.95 -5.25
C GLY A 373 -9.58 33.52 -5.06
N GLY A 374 -9.15 32.82 -4.01
CA GLY A 374 -9.62 31.47 -3.69
C GLY A 374 -9.13 30.39 -4.65
N ARG A 375 -9.72 29.19 -4.56
CA ARG A 375 -9.23 27.96 -5.24
C ARG A 375 -9.31 27.97 -6.76
N GLU A 376 -10.23 28.74 -7.33
CA GLU A 376 -10.42 28.83 -8.79
C GLU A 376 -9.40 29.78 -9.45
N LEU A 377 -8.66 30.55 -8.65
CA LEU A 377 -7.63 31.45 -9.14
C LEU A 377 -6.41 30.65 -9.64
N LYS A 378 -6.06 30.84 -10.90
CA LYS A 378 -4.76 30.48 -11.48
C LYS A 378 -3.84 31.69 -11.41
N LEU A 379 -2.83 31.60 -10.54
CA LEU A 379 -1.87 32.68 -10.31
C LEU A 379 -0.49 32.26 -10.84
N TRP A 380 0.02 32.98 -11.85
CA TRP A 380 1.39 32.83 -12.32
C TRP A 380 2.27 33.94 -11.73
N GLN A 381 3.50 33.59 -11.36
CA GLN A 381 4.50 34.53 -10.88
C GLN A 381 5.83 34.28 -11.63
N PRO A 382 5.95 34.75 -12.89
CA PRO A 382 7.16 34.54 -13.67
C PRO A 382 8.32 35.35 -13.08
N ASP A 383 9.54 34.79 -13.12
CA ASP A 383 10.75 35.58 -12.90
C ASP A 383 10.97 36.49 -14.11
N VAL A 384 10.66 37.77 -13.95
CA VAL A 384 10.78 38.78 -15.00
C VAL A 384 12.23 39.09 -15.36
N ASP A 385 13.18 38.70 -14.49
CA ASP A 385 14.61 38.87 -14.71
C ASP A 385 15.24 37.66 -15.43
N ASP A 386 14.50 36.56 -15.62
CA ASP A 386 14.95 35.38 -16.37
C ASP A 386 14.39 35.38 -17.82
N PRO A 387 15.22 35.70 -18.84
CA PRO A 387 14.81 35.65 -20.24
C PRO A 387 14.40 34.25 -20.69
N ALA A 388 14.95 33.20 -20.08
CA ALA A 388 14.61 31.82 -20.42
C ALA A 388 13.17 31.49 -20.01
N GLU A 389 12.75 31.89 -18.82
CA GLU A 389 11.38 31.76 -18.35
C GLU A 389 10.38 32.52 -19.23
N LEU A 390 10.70 33.76 -19.60
CA LEU A 390 9.84 34.55 -20.48
C LEU A 390 9.76 33.96 -21.90
N SER A 391 10.87 33.46 -22.44
CA SER A 391 10.90 32.82 -23.76
C SER A 391 10.16 31.48 -23.80
N PHE A 392 9.98 30.81 -22.66
CA PHE A 392 9.24 29.55 -22.56
C PHE A 392 7.80 29.72 -23.03
N TYR A 393 7.13 30.79 -22.61
CA TYR A 393 5.72 31.03 -22.97
C TYR A 393 5.51 31.40 -24.45
N ALA A 394 6.59 31.79 -25.15
CA ALA A 394 6.57 31.98 -26.59
C ALA A 394 6.67 30.66 -27.39
N LYS A 395 6.96 29.53 -26.75
CA LYS A 395 6.93 28.21 -27.39
C LYS A 395 5.49 27.84 -27.76
N ALA A 396 5.34 27.10 -28.86
CA ALA A 396 4.06 26.53 -29.25
C ALA A 396 3.56 25.52 -28.20
N GLU A 397 2.24 25.45 -28.05
CA GLU A 397 1.61 24.40 -27.24
C GLU A 397 1.93 23.02 -27.84
N LEU A 398 2.06 22.04 -26.95
CA LEU A 398 2.33 20.67 -27.35
C LEU A 398 1.11 20.11 -28.06
N GLU A 399 1.31 19.57 -29.26
CA GLU A 399 0.22 19.02 -30.06
C GLU A 399 -0.59 17.96 -29.27
N PRO A 400 -1.93 17.96 -29.41
CA PRO A 400 -2.77 16.93 -28.84
C PRO A 400 -2.44 15.56 -29.47
N ILE A 401 -2.58 14.49 -28.69
CA ILE A 401 -2.32 13.13 -29.16
C ILE A 401 -3.57 12.62 -29.88
N ASP A 402 -3.78 13.08 -31.11
CA ASP A 402 -4.99 12.82 -31.91
C ASP A 402 -4.89 11.57 -32.80
N GLY A 403 -3.78 10.81 -32.68
CA GLY A 403 -3.60 9.55 -33.38
C GLY A 403 -4.56 8.44 -32.89
N PRO A 404 -4.81 7.41 -33.72
CA PRO A 404 -5.62 6.27 -33.31
C PRO A 404 -5.05 5.64 -32.04
N GLN A 405 -5.92 5.42 -31.06
CA GLN A 405 -5.57 4.85 -29.76
C GLN A 405 -5.96 3.37 -29.73
N LEU A 406 -5.07 2.53 -29.19
CA LEU A 406 -5.35 1.13 -28.88
C LEU A 406 -6.43 1.00 -27.81
N LEU A 407 -6.44 1.94 -26.86
CA LEU A 407 -7.38 1.97 -25.74
C LEU A 407 -7.78 3.42 -25.47
N PRO A 408 -9.01 3.68 -24.99
CA PRO A 408 -9.46 5.03 -24.66
C PRO A 408 -8.50 5.72 -23.67
N PRO A 409 -8.19 7.02 -23.84
CA PRO A 409 -7.40 7.77 -22.88
C PRO A 409 -8.04 7.74 -21.49
N VAL A 410 -7.21 7.60 -20.45
CA VAL A 410 -7.66 7.54 -19.06
C VAL A 410 -7.18 8.77 -18.32
N ALA A 411 -8.11 9.62 -17.88
CA ALA A 411 -7.81 10.71 -16.98
C ALA A 411 -7.60 10.15 -15.57
N LEU A 412 -6.43 10.43 -14.98
CA LEU A 412 -6.15 10.11 -13.59
C LEU A 412 -6.86 11.12 -12.67
N GLU A 413 -7.07 10.71 -11.42
CA GLU A 413 -7.58 11.62 -10.39
C GLU A 413 -6.59 12.79 -10.20
N GLY A 414 -7.12 14.00 -10.27
CA GLY A 414 -6.31 15.20 -10.14
C GLY A 414 -5.77 15.37 -8.72
N VAL A 415 -4.52 15.78 -8.60
CA VAL A 415 -3.82 15.93 -7.32
C VAL A 415 -3.62 17.41 -7.01
N PRO A 416 -4.12 17.92 -5.87
CA PRO A 416 -3.80 19.28 -5.41
C PRO A 416 -2.28 19.48 -5.30
N VAL A 417 -1.79 20.67 -5.66
CA VAL A 417 -0.34 20.92 -5.73
C VAL A 417 0.35 20.75 -4.37
N ASP A 418 -0.28 21.17 -3.28
CA ASP A 418 0.21 21.01 -1.91
C ASP A 418 0.36 19.52 -1.52
N VAL A 419 -0.63 18.69 -1.91
CA VAL A 419 -0.59 17.24 -1.70
C VAL A 419 0.52 16.59 -2.55
N ALA A 420 0.69 17.03 -3.80
CA ALA A 420 1.77 16.55 -4.66
C ALA A 420 3.15 16.92 -4.11
N ALA A 421 3.30 18.15 -3.60
CA ALA A 421 4.52 18.62 -2.98
C ALA A 421 4.87 17.84 -1.70
N GLY A 422 3.89 17.60 -0.83
CA GLY A 422 4.07 16.80 0.38
C GLY A 422 4.33 15.31 0.13
N ALA A 423 3.93 14.79 -1.03
CA ALA A 423 4.27 13.42 -1.44
C ALA A 423 5.71 13.30 -1.98
N CYS A 424 6.28 14.39 -2.49
CA CYS A 424 7.63 14.43 -3.05
C CYS A 424 8.70 14.88 -2.03
N ALA A 425 8.31 15.65 -1.00
CA ALA A 425 9.22 16.23 -0.02
C ALA A 425 8.55 16.43 1.34
N GLU A 426 9.34 16.60 2.41
CA GLU A 426 8.84 16.80 3.77
C GLU A 426 9.17 18.20 4.32
N GLY A 427 8.30 18.73 5.19
CA GLY A 427 8.53 19.98 5.92
C GLY A 427 8.77 21.18 5.00
N LYS A 428 9.87 21.90 5.22
CA LYS A 428 10.22 23.13 4.47
C LYS A 428 10.49 22.88 2.98
N ASP A 429 10.93 21.67 2.63
CA ASP A 429 11.22 21.31 1.24
C ASP A 429 9.90 21.11 0.47
N ALA A 430 8.86 20.61 1.14
CA ALA A 430 7.50 20.53 0.58
C ALA A 430 6.92 21.92 0.31
N GLU A 431 7.10 22.87 1.24
CA GLU A 431 6.66 24.27 1.05
C GLU A 431 7.43 24.98 -0.07
N ALA A 432 8.72 24.66 -0.25
CA ALA A 432 9.50 25.15 -1.38
C ALA A 432 9.02 24.53 -2.69
N LEU A 433 8.74 23.22 -2.72
CA LEU A 433 8.26 22.53 -3.92
C LEU A 433 6.86 23.00 -4.33
N ALA A 434 5.95 23.19 -3.38
CA ALA A 434 4.61 23.72 -3.64
C ALA A 434 4.67 25.12 -4.29
N ARG A 435 5.66 25.94 -3.91
CA ARG A 435 5.93 27.23 -4.57
C ARG A 435 6.37 27.07 -6.01
N VAL A 436 7.26 26.13 -6.29
CA VAL A 436 7.78 25.86 -7.64
C VAL A 436 6.70 25.29 -8.58
N LEU A 437 5.86 24.38 -8.08
CA LEU A 437 4.77 23.76 -8.83
C LEU A 437 3.60 24.71 -9.12
N GLY A 438 3.58 25.88 -8.49
CA GLY A 438 2.47 26.81 -8.52
C GLY A 438 1.51 26.55 -7.37
N GLU A 439 1.33 27.53 -6.49
CA GLU A 439 0.70 27.33 -5.18
C GLU A 439 -0.85 27.18 -5.24
N THR A 440 -1.43 27.09 -6.44
CA THR A 440 -2.88 26.94 -6.67
C THR A 440 -3.16 25.99 -7.84
N GLY A 441 -4.19 25.16 -7.68
CA GLY A 441 -4.72 24.30 -8.73
C GLY A 441 -4.55 22.81 -8.47
N VAL A 442 -4.96 22.03 -9.47
CA VAL A 442 -4.93 20.56 -9.46
C VAL A 442 -4.05 20.12 -10.61
N ILE A 443 -3.02 19.34 -10.32
CA ILE A 443 -2.19 18.69 -11.32
C ILE A 443 -3.03 17.57 -11.94
N ALA A 444 -3.30 17.69 -13.24
CA ALA A 444 -4.06 16.71 -13.99
C ALA A 444 -3.10 15.79 -14.74
N ALA A 445 -3.47 14.51 -14.89
CA ALA A 445 -2.69 13.60 -15.70
C ALA A 445 -3.61 12.73 -16.57
N THR A 446 -3.22 12.51 -17.81
CA THR A 446 -3.95 11.65 -18.75
C THR A 446 -3.01 10.62 -19.35
N LEU A 447 -3.43 9.36 -19.29
CA LEU A 447 -2.71 8.22 -19.82
C LEU A 447 -3.25 7.86 -21.21
N TYR A 448 -2.36 7.81 -22.19
CA TYR A 448 -2.64 7.50 -23.58
C TYR A 448 -2.02 6.16 -23.99
N ALA A 449 -2.65 5.51 -24.97
CA ALA A 449 -2.24 4.22 -25.51
C ALA A 449 -2.24 4.29 -27.05
N PRO A 450 -1.35 5.08 -27.67
CA PRO A 450 -1.34 5.27 -29.12
C PRO A 450 -1.02 3.97 -29.87
N VAL A 451 -1.58 3.80 -31.07
CA VAL A 451 -1.25 2.67 -31.97
C VAL A 451 0.21 2.71 -32.42
N ASP A 452 0.77 3.90 -32.60
CA ASP A 452 2.20 4.11 -32.79
C ASP A 452 2.80 4.83 -31.58
N PRO A 453 3.44 4.11 -30.65
CA PRO A 453 3.97 4.72 -29.43
C PRO A 453 5.30 5.45 -29.59
N GLY A 454 5.94 5.44 -30.76
CA GLY A 454 7.24 6.08 -30.94
C GLY A 454 8.28 5.66 -29.89
N GLU A 455 8.85 6.62 -29.15
CA GLU A 455 9.81 6.33 -28.07
C GLU A 455 9.21 5.58 -26.89
N ALA A 456 7.90 5.73 -26.64
CA ALA A 456 7.21 4.98 -25.60
C ALA A 456 7.24 3.47 -25.87
N ARG A 457 7.59 2.98 -27.07
CA ARG A 457 7.80 1.54 -27.33
C ARG A 457 8.80 0.87 -26.37
N ARG A 458 9.65 1.65 -25.69
CA ARG A 458 10.65 1.17 -24.71
C ARG A 458 10.22 1.30 -23.26
N GLY A 459 9.04 1.86 -22.96
CA GLY A 459 8.58 2.11 -21.58
C GLY A 459 7.34 3.00 -21.51
N MET A 460 7.24 3.82 -20.47
CA MET A 460 6.21 4.84 -20.34
C MET A 460 6.86 6.20 -20.54
N LEU A 461 6.43 6.92 -21.57
CA LEU A 461 6.91 8.25 -21.83
C LEU A 461 6.08 9.24 -21.01
N VAL A 462 6.68 9.87 -20.01
CA VAL A 462 6.03 10.89 -19.19
C VAL A 462 6.36 12.25 -19.78
N GLN A 463 5.35 12.97 -20.23
CA GLN A 463 5.42 14.33 -20.72
C GLN A 463 4.87 15.26 -19.64
N VAL A 464 5.72 16.09 -19.04
CA VAL A 464 5.27 17.09 -18.10
C VAL A 464 5.08 18.40 -18.84
N THR A 465 3.90 18.99 -18.72
CA THR A 465 3.48 20.21 -19.38
C THR A 465 3.04 21.25 -18.35
N THR A 466 3.21 22.53 -18.69
CA THR A 466 2.56 23.65 -17.99
C THR A 466 1.94 24.57 -19.03
N THR A 467 0.69 24.97 -18.82
CA THR A 467 -0.06 25.81 -19.78
C THR A 467 -0.09 25.20 -21.18
N GLY A 468 -0.21 23.87 -21.27
CA GLY A 468 -0.18 23.13 -22.54
C GLY A 468 1.19 23.04 -23.23
N ARG A 469 2.26 23.62 -22.65
CA ARG A 469 3.62 23.63 -23.24
C ARG A 469 4.50 22.60 -22.55
N LEU A 470 5.39 21.95 -23.31
CA LEU A 470 6.28 20.91 -22.79
C LEU A 470 7.39 21.49 -21.92
N LEU A 471 7.43 21.06 -20.65
CA LEU A 471 8.55 21.31 -19.72
C LEU A 471 9.64 20.27 -19.94
N ASP A 472 9.28 18.99 -19.82
CA ASP A 472 10.24 17.89 -19.91
C ASP A 472 9.57 16.60 -20.40
N THR A 473 10.38 15.70 -20.95
CA THR A 473 9.97 14.37 -21.39
C THR A 473 10.95 13.33 -20.86
N LYS A 474 10.44 12.32 -20.15
CA LYS A 474 11.28 11.27 -19.58
C LYS A 474 10.67 9.90 -19.79
N LEU A 475 11.51 8.95 -20.19
CA LEU A 475 11.13 7.56 -20.39
C LEU A 475 11.35 6.77 -19.09
N TYR A 476 10.28 6.18 -18.57
CA TYR A 476 10.31 5.33 -17.38
C TYR A 476 10.19 3.86 -17.79
N ALA A 477 10.99 3.01 -17.16
CA ALA A 477 10.79 1.57 -17.26
C ALA A 477 9.45 1.20 -16.60
N THR A 478 8.65 0.38 -17.29
CA THR A 478 7.34 -0.05 -16.82
C THR A 478 7.02 -1.43 -17.40
N THR A 479 6.12 -2.16 -16.74
CA THR A 479 5.54 -3.38 -17.29
C THR A 479 4.54 -3.10 -18.42
N HIS A 480 4.14 -1.84 -18.63
CA HIS A 480 3.18 -1.41 -19.64
C HIS A 480 3.85 -0.51 -20.69
N PRO A 481 4.79 -1.03 -21.50
CA PRO A 481 5.43 -0.22 -22.52
C PRO A 481 4.42 0.26 -23.57
N GLY A 482 4.77 1.35 -24.26
CA GLY A 482 3.92 1.95 -25.28
C GLY A 482 2.86 2.90 -24.73
N ARG A 483 3.04 3.38 -23.50
CA ARG A 483 2.13 4.32 -22.84
C ARG A 483 2.73 5.73 -22.80
N ILE A 484 1.90 6.73 -23.02
CA ILE A 484 2.29 8.13 -22.87
C ILE A 484 1.47 8.72 -21.74
N LEU A 485 2.12 9.20 -20.69
CA LEU A 485 1.48 9.89 -19.57
C LEU A 485 1.73 11.39 -19.72
N ARG A 486 0.68 12.17 -19.96
CA ARG A 486 0.78 13.63 -20.00
C ARG A 486 0.34 14.21 -18.66
N VAL A 487 1.24 14.90 -17.97
CA VAL A 487 1.01 15.52 -16.65
C VAL A 487 0.99 17.03 -16.84
N GLU A 488 -0.16 17.66 -16.63
CA GLU A 488 -0.36 19.11 -16.74
C GLU A 488 -0.28 19.75 -15.35
N ILE A 489 0.73 20.58 -15.15
CA ILE A 489 0.91 21.42 -13.97
C ILE A 489 0.38 22.82 -14.32
N PRO A 490 -0.65 23.34 -13.63
CA PRO A 490 -1.40 24.49 -14.13
C PRO A 490 -0.64 25.83 -14.09
N THR A 491 0.19 26.05 -13.07
CA THR A 491 0.75 27.37 -12.71
C THR A 491 2.24 27.33 -12.36
N ALA A 492 2.96 26.27 -12.75
CA ALA A 492 4.38 26.12 -12.43
C ALA A 492 5.25 27.18 -13.11
N SER A 493 6.32 27.61 -12.41
CA SER A 493 7.39 28.44 -12.97
C SER A 493 8.39 27.56 -13.74
N PRO A 494 8.50 27.69 -15.08
CA PRO A 494 9.36 26.82 -15.89
C PRO A 494 10.83 26.81 -15.46
N GLY A 495 11.43 27.97 -15.17
CA GLY A 495 12.83 28.08 -14.74
C GLY A 495 13.09 27.37 -13.41
N SER A 496 12.17 27.56 -12.47
CA SER A 496 12.23 26.92 -11.14
C SER A 496 12.07 25.39 -11.23
N MET A 497 11.25 24.89 -12.17
CA MET A 497 11.00 23.45 -12.34
C MET A 497 12.23 22.64 -12.75
N HIS A 498 13.19 23.27 -13.44
CA HIS A 498 14.45 22.63 -13.87
C HIS A 498 15.58 22.78 -12.85
N THR A 499 15.40 23.63 -11.83
CA THR A 499 16.44 23.87 -10.81
C THR A 499 16.48 22.69 -9.82
N PRO A 500 17.67 22.12 -9.52
CA PRO A 500 17.80 21.09 -8.50
C PRO A 500 17.35 21.61 -7.13
N MET A 501 16.54 20.84 -6.41
CA MET A 501 16.03 21.26 -5.11
C MET A 501 17.12 21.13 -4.03
N PRO A 502 17.36 22.17 -3.20
CA PRO A 502 18.35 22.10 -2.13
C PRO A 502 17.85 21.23 -0.97
N GLY A 503 18.48 20.07 -0.69
CA GLY A 503 18.12 19.20 0.44
C GLY A 503 18.65 17.77 0.34
N ARG A 504 18.19 16.87 1.23
CA ARG A 504 18.51 15.41 1.23
C ARG A 504 17.96 14.66 0.01
N ILE A 505 17.24 15.35 -0.87
CA ILE A 505 16.52 14.84 -2.04
C ILE A 505 17.36 15.04 -3.32
N GLY A 506 18.60 14.53 -3.34
CA GLY A 506 19.38 14.28 -4.57
C GLY A 506 19.64 15.46 -5.53
N GLN A 507 20.28 15.15 -6.67
CA GLN A 507 20.56 16.07 -7.79
C GLN A 507 19.36 16.26 -8.75
N ARG A 508 18.17 15.78 -8.37
CA ARG A 508 16.99 15.72 -9.26
C ARG A 508 16.23 17.05 -9.25
N SER A 509 15.63 17.40 -10.39
CA SER A 509 14.83 18.62 -10.51
C SER A 509 13.37 18.39 -10.08
N ALA A 510 12.63 19.46 -9.80
CA ALA A 510 11.22 19.37 -9.41
C ALA A 510 10.35 18.67 -10.47
N VAL A 511 10.65 18.88 -11.77
CA VAL A 511 9.95 18.20 -12.87
C VAL A 511 10.17 16.69 -12.86
N GLU A 512 11.36 16.21 -12.50
CA GLU A 512 11.66 14.78 -12.42
C GLU A 512 10.91 14.10 -11.26
N HIS A 513 10.79 14.78 -10.12
CA HIS A 513 10.01 14.28 -8.97
C HIS A 513 8.53 14.15 -9.31
N ILE A 514 7.95 15.13 -10.00
CA ILE A 514 6.54 15.05 -10.42
C ILE A 514 6.33 13.96 -11.47
N ALA A 515 7.22 13.85 -12.45
CA ALA A 515 7.15 12.81 -13.45
C ALA A 515 7.20 11.40 -12.79
N GLU A 516 8.07 11.20 -11.80
CA GLU A 516 8.19 9.95 -11.05
C GLU A 516 6.96 9.67 -10.17
N LEU A 517 6.47 10.69 -9.44
CA LEU A 517 5.24 10.58 -8.64
C LEU A 517 4.05 10.12 -9.49
N PHE A 518 3.82 10.78 -10.62
CA PHE A 518 2.68 10.46 -11.48
C PHE A 518 2.89 9.15 -12.26
N ALA A 519 4.14 8.80 -12.61
CA ALA A 519 4.46 7.48 -13.13
C ALA A 519 4.10 6.36 -12.15
N GLY A 520 4.34 6.54 -10.85
CA GLY A 520 3.91 5.58 -9.82
C GLY A 520 2.39 5.50 -9.65
N ARG A 521 1.67 6.62 -9.87
CA ARG A 521 0.21 6.69 -9.71
C ARG A 521 -0.60 6.14 -10.88
N THR A 522 0.00 5.84 -12.04
CA THR A 522 -0.73 5.24 -13.17
C THR A 522 -1.06 3.76 -12.97
N GLU A 523 -0.35 3.10 -12.06
CA GLU A 523 -0.37 1.65 -11.90
C GLU A 523 -1.78 1.07 -11.63
N PRO A 524 -2.63 1.66 -10.75
CA PRO A 524 -4.01 1.20 -10.58
C PRO A 524 -4.86 1.36 -11.85
N ALA A 525 -4.69 2.46 -12.58
CA ALA A 525 -5.42 2.73 -13.81
C ALA A 525 -5.02 1.74 -14.93
N LEU A 526 -3.73 1.43 -15.03
CA LEU A 526 -3.21 0.42 -15.95
C LEU A 526 -3.76 -0.99 -15.65
N ARG A 527 -3.88 -1.36 -14.38
CA ARG A 527 -4.52 -2.64 -13.96
C ARG A 527 -5.98 -2.70 -14.36
N GLU A 528 -6.73 -1.66 -14.05
CA GLU A 528 -8.14 -1.60 -14.39
C GLU A 528 -8.34 -1.69 -15.91
N GLN A 529 -7.46 -1.03 -16.66
CA GLN A 529 -7.44 -1.10 -18.12
C GLN A 529 -7.15 -2.53 -18.64
N ASP A 530 -6.16 -3.24 -18.09
CA ASP A 530 -5.88 -4.64 -18.42
C ASP A 530 -7.10 -5.55 -18.13
N GLN A 531 -7.74 -5.38 -16.97
CA GLN A 531 -8.93 -6.16 -16.57
C GLN A 531 -10.13 -5.91 -17.49
N ARG A 532 -10.43 -4.63 -17.76
CA ARG A 532 -11.51 -4.25 -18.69
C ARG A 532 -11.23 -4.76 -20.10
N THR A 533 -9.97 -4.73 -20.52
CA THR A 533 -9.55 -5.27 -21.82
C THR A 533 -9.85 -6.77 -21.86
N LEU A 534 -9.37 -7.57 -20.89
CA LEU A 534 -9.65 -9.02 -20.83
C LEU A 534 -11.15 -9.34 -20.84
N ALA A 535 -11.95 -8.59 -20.09
CA ALA A 535 -13.40 -8.75 -20.09
C ALA A 535 -14.01 -8.42 -21.48
N GLY A 536 -13.49 -7.39 -22.14
CA GLY A 536 -13.90 -6.99 -23.49
C GLY A 536 -13.48 -7.96 -24.59
N LEU A 537 -12.39 -8.73 -24.41
CA LEU A 537 -11.94 -9.72 -25.40
C LEU A 537 -12.96 -10.85 -25.65
N ALA A 538 -13.90 -11.06 -24.72
CA ALA A 538 -14.99 -12.02 -24.90
C ALA A 538 -16.00 -11.60 -26.00
N VAL A 539 -16.00 -10.32 -26.39
CA VAL A 539 -17.00 -9.72 -27.28
C VAL A 539 -16.36 -9.37 -28.62
N GLY A 540 -16.21 -10.36 -29.52
CA GLY A 540 -15.81 -10.12 -30.91
C GLY A 540 -14.93 -11.20 -31.53
N LYS A 541 -14.77 -11.15 -32.86
CA LYS A 541 -13.75 -11.93 -33.56
C LYS A 541 -12.46 -11.12 -33.62
N ILE A 542 -11.38 -11.67 -33.07
CA ILE A 542 -10.04 -11.08 -33.15
C ILE A 542 -9.30 -11.74 -34.32
N GLU A 543 -8.70 -10.94 -35.19
CA GLU A 543 -7.80 -11.43 -36.23
C GLU A 543 -6.35 -11.31 -35.76
N ALA A 544 -5.54 -12.35 -35.96
CA ALA A 544 -4.14 -12.34 -35.55
C ALA A 544 -3.38 -11.14 -36.15
N GLY A 545 -2.45 -10.54 -35.42
CA GLY A 545 -1.71 -9.36 -35.88
C GLY A 545 -2.51 -8.04 -36.02
N SER A 546 -3.83 -8.06 -35.79
CA SER A 546 -4.63 -6.83 -35.71
C SER A 546 -4.26 -6.01 -34.46
N PRO A 547 -4.60 -4.70 -34.39
CA PRO A 547 -4.41 -3.91 -33.18
C PRO A 547 -5.07 -4.54 -31.94
N ALA A 548 -6.24 -5.17 -32.10
CA ALA A 548 -6.92 -5.89 -31.02
C ALA A 548 -6.14 -7.13 -30.56
N ALA A 549 -5.53 -7.89 -31.48
CA ALA A 549 -4.66 -9.02 -31.15
C ALA A 549 -3.39 -8.57 -30.43
N ARG A 550 -2.78 -7.44 -30.83
CA ARG A 550 -1.61 -6.85 -30.15
C ARG A 550 -1.95 -6.45 -28.72
N VAL A 551 -3.08 -5.76 -28.52
CA VAL A 551 -3.56 -5.38 -27.19
C VAL A 551 -3.84 -6.63 -26.34
N ALA A 552 -4.53 -7.62 -26.90
CA ALA A 552 -4.80 -8.88 -26.22
C ALA A 552 -3.49 -9.59 -25.82
N PHE A 553 -2.50 -9.64 -26.71
CA PHE A 553 -1.20 -10.25 -26.44
C PHE A 553 -0.41 -9.48 -25.37
N GLN A 554 -0.38 -8.15 -25.43
CA GLN A 554 0.24 -7.30 -24.40
C GLN A 554 -0.40 -7.52 -23.03
N VAL A 555 -1.73 -7.60 -22.95
CA VAL A 555 -2.38 -7.86 -21.67
C VAL A 555 -2.08 -9.28 -21.19
N LEU A 556 -2.18 -10.27 -22.08
CA LEU A 556 -1.92 -11.66 -21.74
C LEU A 556 -0.46 -11.91 -21.36
N SER A 557 0.53 -11.25 -21.99
CA SER A 557 1.94 -11.39 -21.59
C SER A 557 2.16 -10.98 -20.13
N ARG A 558 1.40 -10.00 -19.63
CA ARG A 558 1.45 -9.52 -18.24
C ARG A 558 0.65 -10.38 -17.25
N VAL A 559 -0.53 -10.87 -17.64
CA VAL A 559 -1.44 -11.58 -16.71
C VAL A 559 -1.30 -13.11 -16.76
N THR A 560 -0.41 -13.61 -17.63
CA THR A 560 -0.17 -15.04 -17.81
C THR A 560 1.08 -15.49 -17.06
N LEU A 561 0.97 -16.64 -16.40
CA LEU A 561 2.08 -17.40 -15.87
C LEU A 561 2.58 -18.42 -16.90
N SER A 562 3.84 -18.27 -17.29
CA SER A 562 4.60 -19.28 -18.02
C SER A 562 5.24 -20.27 -17.06
N ARG A 563 5.11 -21.57 -17.36
CA ARG A 563 5.64 -22.65 -16.51
C ARG A 563 5.97 -23.91 -17.31
N LEU A 564 6.75 -24.77 -16.70
CA LEU A 564 6.97 -26.13 -17.18
C LEU A 564 5.92 -27.07 -16.58
N ARG A 565 5.36 -27.96 -17.40
CA ARG A 565 4.39 -28.98 -16.97
C ARG A 565 4.86 -30.36 -17.34
N ALA A 566 4.58 -31.36 -16.50
CA ALA A 566 4.74 -32.75 -16.85
C ALA A 566 3.84 -33.12 -18.04
N ALA A 567 4.16 -34.22 -18.72
CA ALA A 567 3.37 -34.72 -19.85
C ALA A 567 1.91 -34.99 -19.41
N ARG A 568 0.95 -34.30 -20.04
CA ARG A 568 -0.50 -34.51 -19.85
C ARG A 568 -1.05 -35.48 -20.90
N PRO A 569 -2.26 -36.07 -20.72
CA PRO A 569 -2.91 -36.85 -21.77
C PRO A 569 -2.96 -36.05 -23.09
N GLY A 570 -2.37 -36.59 -24.16
CA GLY A 570 -2.25 -35.92 -25.47
C GLY A 570 -0.92 -35.22 -25.75
N ARG A 571 -0.02 -35.09 -24.77
CA ARG A 571 1.38 -34.68 -24.97
C ARG A 571 2.30 -35.85 -24.67
N THR A 572 3.30 -36.07 -25.51
CA THR A 572 4.29 -37.15 -25.36
C THR A 572 5.47 -36.77 -24.48
N SER A 573 5.62 -35.50 -24.12
CA SER A 573 6.73 -34.98 -23.31
C SER A 573 6.28 -33.81 -22.42
N PRO A 574 6.96 -33.58 -21.28
CA PRO A 574 6.82 -32.33 -20.53
C PRO A 574 7.21 -31.12 -21.40
N GLY A 575 6.63 -29.95 -21.11
CA GLY A 575 6.84 -28.76 -21.95
C GLY A 575 6.29 -27.47 -21.35
N LEU A 576 6.40 -26.39 -22.14
CA LEU A 576 5.90 -25.07 -21.78
C LEU A 576 4.36 -25.09 -21.66
N SER A 577 3.83 -24.30 -20.72
CA SER A 577 2.40 -24.07 -20.52
C SER A 577 2.14 -22.66 -20.00
N PHE A 578 0.94 -22.15 -20.30
CA PHE A 578 0.46 -20.83 -19.93
C PHE A 578 -0.81 -20.93 -19.09
N SER A 579 -0.93 -20.09 -18.05
CA SER A 579 -2.03 -20.09 -17.08
C SER A 579 -2.39 -18.66 -16.71
N LEU A 580 -3.66 -18.32 -16.47
CA LEU A 580 -4.00 -16.97 -16.05
C LEU A 580 -3.83 -16.84 -14.54
N LEU A 581 -3.31 -15.71 -14.09
CA LEU A 581 -3.13 -15.43 -12.66
C LEU A 581 -4.43 -14.98 -11.98
N HIS A 582 -5.33 -14.39 -12.75
CA HIS A 582 -6.60 -13.84 -12.26
C HIS A 582 -7.75 -14.33 -13.16
N SER A 583 -8.82 -14.84 -12.56
CA SER A 583 -10.03 -15.15 -13.32
C SER A 583 -10.75 -13.84 -13.67
N ALA A 584 -11.19 -13.67 -14.92
CA ALA A 584 -12.01 -12.52 -15.34
C ALA A 584 -13.39 -12.47 -14.65
N SER A 585 -13.73 -13.47 -13.82
CA SER A 585 -15.07 -13.70 -13.27
C SER A 585 -15.22 -13.41 -11.77
N GLU A 586 -14.42 -12.54 -11.17
CA GLU A 586 -14.63 -12.13 -9.75
C GLU A 586 -15.89 -11.24 -9.53
N GLY A 587 -16.70 -11.00 -10.56
CA GLY A 587 -18.07 -10.53 -10.40
C GLY A 587 -19.04 -11.70 -10.32
N GLU A 588 -19.59 -11.97 -9.13
CA GLU A 588 -20.50 -13.08 -8.82
C GLU A 588 -21.78 -13.16 -9.68
N GLU A 589 -22.08 -12.17 -10.53
CA GLU A 589 -23.31 -12.12 -11.34
C GLU A 589 -23.20 -12.63 -12.79
N TYR A 590 -22.00 -12.89 -13.33
CA TYR A 590 -21.84 -13.13 -14.78
C TYR A 590 -21.57 -14.60 -15.20
N GLN A 591 -21.92 -15.59 -14.37
CA GLN A 591 -21.56 -17.00 -14.60
C GLN A 591 -22.63 -17.91 -15.23
N ALA A 592 -23.81 -17.42 -15.61
CA ALA A 592 -24.92 -18.34 -15.93
C ALA A 592 -25.24 -18.60 -17.43
N SER A 593 -24.66 -17.93 -18.44
CA SER A 593 -25.21 -18.11 -19.81
C SER A 593 -24.29 -18.01 -21.03
N SER A 594 -23.04 -17.55 -20.94
CA SER A 594 -22.11 -17.58 -22.09
C SER A 594 -21.03 -18.64 -21.89
N GLY A 595 -20.83 -19.53 -22.88
CA GLY A 595 -19.82 -20.59 -22.83
C GLY A 595 -18.43 -20.10 -22.39
N LYS A 596 -17.67 -20.98 -21.73
CA LYS A 596 -16.34 -20.73 -21.15
C LYS A 596 -15.39 -20.08 -22.16
N PHE A 597 -15.32 -18.75 -22.13
CA PHE A 597 -14.33 -17.96 -22.87
C PHE A 597 -12.93 -18.31 -22.36
N ASP A 598 -12.02 -18.74 -23.25
CA ASP A 598 -10.61 -18.97 -22.92
C ASP A 598 -9.75 -17.93 -23.66
N PRO A 599 -9.26 -16.89 -22.96
CA PRO A 599 -8.37 -15.89 -23.54
C PRO A 599 -7.09 -16.48 -24.13
N LEU A 600 -6.60 -17.62 -23.62
CA LEU A 600 -5.35 -18.25 -24.06
C LEU A 600 -5.50 -18.94 -25.43
N ALA A 601 -6.74 -19.15 -25.90
CA ALA A 601 -7.06 -19.74 -27.19
C ALA A 601 -7.30 -18.69 -28.30
N LEU A 602 -7.15 -17.40 -28.00
CA LEU A 602 -7.32 -16.33 -28.98
C LEU A 602 -6.21 -16.39 -30.06
N PRO A 603 -6.52 -16.07 -31.33
CA PRO A 603 -5.52 -15.99 -32.39
C PRO A 603 -4.72 -14.68 -32.27
N LEU A 604 -3.58 -14.71 -31.60
CA LEU A 604 -2.81 -13.51 -31.25
C LEU A 604 -1.67 -13.23 -32.26
N LEU A 605 -0.91 -14.27 -32.58
CA LEU A 605 0.32 -14.19 -33.38
C LEU A 605 0.11 -14.84 -34.74
N ARG A 606 1.05 -14.65 -35.67
CA ARG A 606 1.07 -15.33 -36.98
C ARG A 606 2.42 -16.00 -37.23
N THR A 607 2.42 -17.12 -37.93
CA THR A 607 3.63 -17.70 -38.52
C THR A 607 3.95 -17.04 -39.86
N LEU A 608 5.15 -17.28 -40.41
CA LEU A 608 5.52 -16.83 -41.76
C LEU A 608 4.58 -17.37 -42.86
N SER A 609 3.94 -18.53 -42.66
CA SER A 609 2.89 -19.06 -43.54
C SER A 609 1.52 -18.39 -43.38
N GLY A 610 1.38 -17.44 -42.46
CA GLY A 610 0.13 -16.72 -42.16
C GLY A 610 -0.81 -17.47 -41.20
N ARG A 611 -0.40 -18.62 -40.65
CA ARG A 611 -1.21 -19.38 -39.68
C ARG A 611 -1.36 -18.58 -38.39
N ALA A 612 -2.59 -18.40 -37.93
CA ALA A 612 -2.85 -17.80 -36.62
C ALA A 612 -2.40 -18.73 -35.49
N VAL A 613 -1.75 -18.15 -34.47
CA VAL A 613 -1.15 -18.86 -33.34
C VAL A 613 -1.70 -18.26 -32.05
N SER A 614 -2.33 -19.10 -31.21
CA SER A 614 -2.71 -18.77 -29.84
C SER A 614 -1.57 -19.03 -28.85
N LEU A 615 -1.73 -18.63 -27.57
CA LEU A 615 -0.76 -19.02 -26.54
C LEU A 615 -0.73 -20.54 -26.33
N ARG A 616 -1.87 -21.23 -26.50
CA ARG A 616 -1.91 -22.69 -26.47
C ARG A 616 -1.12 -23.30 -27.64
N ASP A 617 -1.27 -22.76 -28.85
CA ASP A 617 -0.49 -23.20 -30.02
C ASP A 617 1.01 -22.90 -29.86
N LEU A 618 1.35 -21.79 -29.22
CA LEU A 618 2.73 -21.41 -28.91
C LEU A 618 3.41 -22.45 -28.00
N ALA A 619 2.69 -22.94 -26.98
CA ALA A 619 3.19 -24.02 -26.13
C ALA A 619 3.44 -25.33 -26.91
N LEU A 620 2.58 -25.64 -27.89
CA LEU A 620 2.76 -26.81 -28.77
C LEU A 620 3.92 -26.61 -29.77
N LEU A 621 4.08 -25.39 -30.30
CA LEU A 621 5.22 -25.04 -31.15
C LEU A 621 6.53 -25.32 -30.42
N SER A 622 6.65 -24.87 -29.17
CA SER A 622 7.80 -25.13 -28.30
C SER A 622 8.12 -26.64 -28.20
N ASP A 623 7.12 -27.52 -28.22
CA ASP A 623 7.37 -28.96 -28.13
C ASP A 623 8.04 -29.54 -29.38
N HIS A 624 7.69 -29.02 -30.55
CA HIS A 624 8.22 -29.44 -31.85
C HIS A 624 9.63 -28.93 -32.11
N THR A 625 10.09 -27.97 -31.31
CA THR A 625 11.35 -27.23 -31.44
C THR A 625 12.22 -27.38 -30.19
N SER A 626 12.05 -28.49 -29.47
CA SER A 626 12.85 -28.84 -28.29
C SER A 626 12.89 -27.77 -27.20
N GLY A 627 11.79 -27.03 -27.01
CA GLY A 627 11.64 -26.03 -25.97
C GLY A 627 11.92 -24.59 -26.43
N LEU A 628 12.27 -24.36 -27.69
CA LEU A 628 12.60 -23.04 -28.25
C LEU A 628 11.44 -22.46 -29.06
N ILE A 629 11.31 -21.14 -29.13
CA ILE A 629 10.38 -20.44 -30.03
C ILE A 629 11.19 -19.60 -31.01
N TYR A 630 10.84 -19.68 -32.29
CA TYR A 630 11.53 -18.98 -33.36
C TYR A 630 10.72 -17.79 -33.86
N GLY A 631 11.36 -16.64 -34.02
CA GLY A 631 10.73 -15.42 -34.55
C GLY A 631 11.59 -14.69 -35.57
N ARG A 632 10.93 -13.98 -36.48
CA ARG A 632 11.52 -12.99 -37.39
C ARG A 632 10.88 -11.64 -37.10
N VAL A 633 11.70 -10.59 -37.12
CA VAL A 633 11.21 -9.20 -37.03
C VAL A 633 10.89 -8.64 -38.42
N GLU A 634 9.71 -8.06 -38.58
CA GLU A 634 9.27 -7.37 -39.81
C GLU A 634 10.25 -6.24 -40.18
N GLY A 635 10.63 -6.17 -41.46
CA GLY A 635 11.60 -5.20 -41.97
C GLY A 635 13.07 -5.62 -41.82
N ILE A 636 13.35 -6.75 -41.18
CA ILE A 636 14.70 -7.32 -41.09
C ILE A 636 14.78 -8.58 -41.97
N GLU A 637 15.84 -8.68 -42.77
CA GLU A 637 16.05 -9.79 -43.69
C GLU A 637 16.47 -11.04 -42.91
N ALA A 638 15.69 -12.12 -43.03
CA ALA A 638 15.94 -13.35 -42.31
C ALA A 638 16.85 -14.30 -43.10
N ASP A 639 17.90 -14.82 -42.46
CA ASP A 639 18.72 -15.90 -43.03
C ASP A 639 18.01 -17.26 -42.82
N LEU A 640 17.06 -17.53 -43.71
CA LEU A 640 16.36 -18.82 -43.77
C LEU A 640 17.10 -19.85 -44.65
N GLY A 641 18.29 -19.49 -45.15
CA GLY A 641 19.13 -20.40 -45.91
C GLY A 641 19.47 -21.65 -45.11
N GLU A 642 19.40 -22.81 -45.75
CA GLU A 642 19.66 -24.14 -45.14
C GLU A 642 18.61 -24.65 -44.13
N LEU A 643 17.52 -23.92 -43.88
CA LEU A 643 16.37 -24.44 -43.12
C LEU A 643 15.40 -25.20 -44.05
N ASP A 644 14.61 -26.12 -43.50
CA ASP A 644 13.52 -26.74 -44.25
C ASP A 644 12.43 -25.69 -44.53
N PRO A 645 12.11 -25.36 -45.80
CA PRO A 645 11.17 -24.29 -46.13
C PRO A 645 9.76 -24.52 -45.59
N GLN A 646 9.30 -25.78 -45.52
CA GLN A 646 7.96 -26.10 -45.03
C GLN A 646 7.90 -25.97 -43.51
N LEU A 647 8.91 -26.48 -42.80
CA LEU A 647 8.97 -26.36 -41.34
C LEU A 647 9.23 -24.92 -40.90
N ALA A 648 10.14 -24.21 -41.57
CA ALA A 648 10.48 -22.82 -41.30
C ALA A 648 9.24 -21.92 -41.42
N THR A 649 8.50 -22.01 -42.53
CA THR A 649 7.31 -21.17 -42.71
C THR A 649 6.17 -21.50 -41.75
N ALA A 650 6.05 -22.76 -41.31
CA ALA A 650 4.99 -23.20 -40.41
C ALA A 650 5.28 -22.98 -38.91
N ARG A 651 6.56 -22.80 -38.52
CA ARG A 651 6.99 -22.76 -37.11
C ARG A 651 7.66 -21.46 -36.68
N ILE A 652 8.15 -20.64 -37.61
CA ILE A 652 8.72 -19.32 -37.32
C ILE A 652 7.60 -18.28 -37.25
N LEU A 653 7.59 -17.48 -36.18
CA LEU A 653 6.65 -16.38 -35.97
C LEU A 653 7.05 -15.14 -36.76
N ASP A 654 6.06 -14.45 -37.32
CA ASP A 654 6.23 -13.15 -37.98
C ASP A 654 5.83 -12.04 -36.99
N LEU A 655 6.80 -11.26 -36.54
CA LEU A 655 6.66 -10.37 -35.38
C LEU A 655 7.08 -8.94 -35.73
N ASP A 656 6.43 -7.95 -35.13
CA ASP A 656 7.01 -6.61 -35.02
C ASP A 656 7.89 -6.51 -33.75
N LEU A 657 8.72 -5.46 -33.66
CA LEU A 657 9.63 -5.25 -32.51
C LEU A 657 8.91 -5.18 -31.15
N SER A 658 7.66 -4.69 -31.11
CA SER A 658 6.91 -4.63 -29.87
C SER A 658 6.44 -6.01 -29.44
N THR A 659 5.94 -6.80 -30.39
CA THR A 659 5.42 -8.14 -30.17
C THR A 659 6.54 -9.12 -29.82
N GLU A 660 7.72 -8.98 -30.43
CA GLU A 660 8.92 -9.73 -30.05
C GLU A 660 9.26 -9.53 -28.57
N ARG A 661 9.29 -8.28 -28.09
CA ARG A 661 9.59 -8.00 -26.67
C ARG A 661 8.56 -8.60 -25.72
N GLU A 662 7.28 -8.50 -26.06
CA GLU A 662 6.22 -9.11 -25.25
C GLU A 662 6.32 -10.64 -25.24
N LEU A 663 6.73 -11.24 -26.35
CA LEU A 663 6.99 -12.67 -26.45
C LEU A 663 8.19 -13.07 -25.59
N ILE A 664 9.31 -12.34 -25.68
CA ILE A 664 10.50 -12.56 -24.85
C ILE A 664 10.16 -12.38 -23.36
N ASN A 665 9.39 -11.37 -22.97
CA ASN A 665 8.93 -11.22 -21.59
C ASN A 665 8.11 -12.44 -21.14
N LEU A 666 7.25 -12.95 -22.04
CA LEU A 666 6.39 -14.09 -21.76
C LEU A 666 7.16 -15.43 -21.68
N ILE A 667 8.16 -15.70 -22.51
CA ILE A 667 8.84 -17.01 -22.55
C ILE A 667 10.30 -16.98 -22.07
N GLY A 668 10.86 -15.81 -21.86
CA GLY A 668 12.25 -15.61 -21.48
C GLY A 668 13.23 -15.62 -22.66
N ASP A 669 14.34 -14.89 -22.49
CA ASP A 669 15.41 -14.79 -23.48
C ASP A 669 16.03 -16.15 -23.84
N GLY A 670 16.18 -17.04 -22.85
CA GLY A 670 16.74 -18.38 -23.06
C GLY A 670 15.80 -19.34 -23.80
N GLY A 671 14.55 -18.95 -24.05
CA GLY A 671 13.54 -19.72 -24.77
C GLY A 671 13.22 -19.17 -26.17
N TYR A 672 13.72 -17.97 -26.52
CA TYR A 672 13.45 -17.31 -27.79
C TYR A 672 14.69 -17.33 -28.70
N VAL A 673 14.47 -17.49 -30.01
CA VAL A 673 15.51 -17.50 -31.03
C VAL A 673 15.10 -16.62 -32.20
N ARG A 674 15.91 -15.62 -32.48
CA ARG A 674 15.70 -14.70 -33.59
C ARG A 674 16.37 -15.22 -34.86
N VAL A 675 15.58 -15.62 -35.86
CA VAL A 675 16.11 -16.29 -37.07
C VAL A 675 16.78 -15.34 -38.06
N ASP A 676 16.47 -14.05 -37.99
CA ASP A 676 17.14 -12.98 -38.72
C ASP A 676 18.46 -12.53 -38.08
N ALA A 677 18.86 -13.14 -36.96
CA ALA A 677 20.13 -12.90 -36.27
C ALA A 677 20.93 -14.20 -36.02
N ARG A 678 20.89 -15.16 -36.97
CA ARG A 678 21.64 -16.44 -36.89
C ARG A 678 23.11 -16.27 -37.23
N ASP A 679 23.80 -15.50 -36.39
CA ASP A 679 25.21 -15.18 -36.54
C ASP A 679 26.11 -16.41 -36.46
N ARG A 680 27.29 -16.31 -37.07
CA ARG A 680 28.32 -17.36 -37.02
C ARG A 680 29.11 -17.21 -35.73
N LEU A 681 28.99 -18.20 -34.84
CA LEU A 681 29.61 -18.20 -33.51
C LEU A 681 31.00 -18.83 -33.52
N ALA A 682 31.14 -19.95 -34.24
CA ALA A 682 32.39 -20.71 -34.38
C ALA A 682 32.50 -21.30 -35.79
N VAL A 683 33.72 -21.46 -36.31
CA VAL A 683 33.99 -21.95 -37.68
C VAL A 683 35.23 -22.84 -37.69
N HIS A 684 35.16 -23.97 -38.40
CA HIS A 684 36.31 -24.83 -38.65
C HIS A 684 36.19 -25.48 -40.04
N GLY A 685 37.02 -25.06 -40.99
CA GLY A 685 36.93 -25.50 -42.38
C GLY A 685 35.57 -25.12 -43.01
N PRO A 686 34.83 -26.08 -43.61
CA PRO A 686 33.49 -25.82 -44.17
C PRO A 686 32.37 -25.85 -43.11
N LEU A 687 32.67 -26.21 -41.86
CA LEU A 687 31.70 -26.30 -40.78
C LEU A 687 31.59 -24.96 -40.06
N CYS A 688 30.36 -24.55 -39.76
CA CYS A 688 30.09 -23.41 -38.89
C CYS A 688 29.04 -23.76 -37.85
N VAL A 689 29.12 -23.09 -36.70
CA VAL A 689 28.13 -23.14 -35.63
C VAL A 689 27.40 -21.81 -35.67
N ARG A 690 26.11 -21.87 -36.00
CA ARG A 690 25.16 -20.75 -35.92
C ARG A 690 24.17 -21.02 -34.80
N ASP A 691 23.32 -20.06 -34.48
CA ASP A 691 22.30 -20.29 -33.47
C ASP A 691 21.38 -21.50 -33.78
N VAL A 692 20.92 -22.15 -32.71
CA VAL A 692 20.24 -23.44 -32.67
C VAL A 692 18.91 -23.40 -33.44
N ALA A 693 18.76 -24.22 -34.49
CA ALA A 693 17.53 -24.35 -35.30
C ALA A 693 16.88 -25.74 -35.19
N VAL A 694 16.84 -26.30 -33.97
CA VAL A 694 16.29 -27.64 -33.70
C VAL A 694 14.79 -27.68 -34.03
N GLY A 695 14.39 -28.67 -34.83
CA GLY A 695 13.01 -28.80 -35.31
C GLY A 695 12.68 -27.90 -36.51
N LEU A 696 13.64 -27.10 -37.01
CA LEU A 696 13.52 -26.39 -38.29
C LEU A 696 14.40 -27.01 -39.40
N ARG A 697 15.39 -27.81 -39.01
CA ARG A 697 16.24 -28.60 -39.91
C ARG A 697 16.71 -29.89 -39.22
N GLU A 698 17.18 -30.82 -40.03
CA GLU A 698 17.97 -31.96 -39.55
C GLU A 698 19.44 -31.58 -39.47
N TYR A 699 20.13 -32.07 -38.44
CA TYR A 699 21.56 -31.88 -38.22
C TYR A 699 22.30 -33.20 -38.47
N PRO A 700 23.54 -33.15 -39.00
CA PRO A 700 24.35 -34.36 -39.17
C PRO A 700 24.67 -34.99 -37.81
N GLU A 701 25.03 -36.28 -37.80
CA GLU A 701 25.44 -36.95 -36.57
C GLU A 701 26.82 -36.45 -36.11
N PHE A 702 26.81 -35.38 -35.30
CA PHE A 702 27.97 -34.78 -34.67
C PHE A 702 27.61 -34.35 -33.24
N PRO A 703 28.54 -34.33 -32.27
CA PRO A 703 28.22 -33.92 -30.89
C PRO A 703 27.63 -32.51 -30.80
N LEU A 704 28.12 -31.57 -31.62
CA LEU A 704 27.66 -30.19 -31.73
C LEU A 704 26.70 -29.99 -32.92
N LEU A 705 25.87 -28.95 -32.88
CA LEU A 705 24.96 -28.60 -33.98
C LEU A 705 25.70 -27.75 -35.02
N VAL A 706 26.15 -28.38 -36.10
CA VAL A 706 26.99 -27.76 -37.15
C VAL A 706 26.26 -27.66 -38.49
N GLU A 707 26.61 -26.63 -39.27
CA GLU A 707 26.01 -26.25 -40.56
C GLU A 707 27.10 -26.00 -41.64
N GLY A 708 26.72 -25.95 -42.93
CA GLY A 708 27.60 -25.62 -44.06
C GLY A 708 26.84 -25.49 -45.40
N ARG A 709 27.15 -24.52 -46.28
CA ARG A 709 28.41 -24.38 -47.05
C ARG A 709 28.75 -22.93 -47.52
N ALA A 710 30.06 -22.62 -47.44
CA ALA A 710 30.90 -21.71 -48.21
C ALA A 710 30.87 -20.16 -48.01
N GLY A 711 32.08 -19.59 -48.11
CA GLY A 711 32.41 -18.17 -48.31
C GLY A 711 33.48 -17.71 -47.32
N VAL A 712 34.76 -17.49 -47.66
CA VAL A 712 35.41 -17.05 -48.91
C VAL A 712 36.71 -17.86 -49.15
N GLY A 713 36.91 -18.46 -50.33
CA GLY A 713 38.22 -19.00 -50.76
C GLY A 713 38.29 -20.47 -51.16
N VAL A 714 37.20 -21.25 -51.09
CA VAL A 714 37.14 -22.64 -51.58
C VAL A 714 36.23 -22.67 -52.82
N ASP A 715 36.71 -23.27 -53.91
CA ASP A 715 35.96 -23.38 -55.17
C ASP A 715 34.58 -24.02 -54.93
N ALA A 716 33.52 -23.35 -55.41
CA ALA A 716 32.13 -23.76 -55.17
C ALA A 716 31.79 -25.16 -55.74
N SER A 717 32.65 -25.71 -56.61
CA SER A 717 32.56 -27.04 -57.19
C SER A 717 33.13 -28.17 -56.32
N GLU A 718 33.93 -27.87 -55.28
CA GLU A 718 34.62 -28.88 -54.44
C GLU A 718 34.10 -29.01 -53.01
N ALA A 719 33.26 -28.08 -52.55
CA ALA A 719 32.70 -28.20 -51.22
C ALA A 719 31.99 -29.56 -51.12
N ARG A 720 32.02 -30.24 -49.97
CA ARG A 720 31.21 -31.45 -49.62
C ARG A 720 30.09 -31.04 -48.66
N PRO A 721 28.87 -31.62 -48.70
CA PRO A 721 27.87 -31.32 -47.70
C PRO A 721 28.45 -31.69 -46.32
N PRO A 722 28.03 -31.02 -45.23
CA PRO A 722 28.62 -31.21 -43.90
C PRO A 722 28.72 -32.68 -43.47
N ALA A 723 27.71 -33.49 -43.81
CA ALA A 723 27.71 -34.94 -43.53
C ALA A 723 28.87 -35.67 -44.24
N GLU A 724 29.05 -35.48 -45.54
CA GLU A 724 30.15 -36.10 -46.32
C GLU A 724 31.53 -35.57 -45.90
N TYR A 725 31.61 -34.32 -45.44
CA TYR A 725 32.85 -33.77 -44.87
C TYR A 725 33.19 -34.47 -43.55
N LEU A 726 32.21 -34.62 -42.66
CA LEU A 726 32.37 -35.32 -41.38
C LEU A 726 32.70 -36.81 -41.57
N GLU A 727 32.04 -37.50 -42.50
CA GLU A 727 32.35 -38.90 -42.85
C GLU A 727 33.77 -39.06 -43.43
N GLY A 728 34.29 -38.03 -44.11
CA GLY A 728 35.65 -38.00 -44.64
C GLY A 728 36.73 -37.67 -43.61
N LEU A 729 36.36 -37.17 -42.43
CA LEU A 729 37.29 -36.92 -41.34
C LEU A 729 37.56 -38.22 -40.57
N GLY A 730 38.84 -38.56 -40.38
CA GLY A 730 39.21 -39.61 -39.43
C GLY A 730 38.81 -39.24 -38.00
N PRO A 731 38.67 -40.22 -37.08
CA PRO A 731 38.20 -39.96 -35.71
C PRO A 731 39.00 -38.89 -34.95
N ALA A 732 40.33 -38.87 -35.11
CA ALA A 732 41.20 -37.89 -34.46
C ALA A 732 40.94 -36.45 -34.96
N LEU A 733 40.81 -36.27 -36.28
CA LEU A 733 40.53 -34.96 -36.88
C LEU A 733 39.12 -34.46 -36.53
N SER A 734 38.17 -35.38 -36.34
CA SER A 734 36.83 -35.05 -35.86
C SER A 734 36.85 -34.53 -34.42
N GLU A 735 37.66 -35.12 -33.53
CA GLU A 735 37.83 -34.65 -32.15
C GLU A 735 38.58 -33.30 -32.10
N ASP A 736 39.63 -33.11 -32.90
CA ASP A 736 40.34 -31.83 -33.01
C ASP A 736 39.42 -30.71 -33.49
N CYS A 737 38.58 -31.01 -34.49
CA CYS A 737 37.57 -30.09 -34.99
C CYS A 737 36.55 -29.72 -33.90
N LEU A 738 36.07 -30.70 -33.14
CA LEU A 738 35.15 -30.48 -32.03
C LEU A 738 35.77 -29.60 -30.95
N ALA A 739 37.00 -29.91 -30.53
CA ALA A 739 37.73 -29.13 -29.53
C ALA A 739 37.95 -27.68 -29.97
N HIS A 740 38.26 -27.45 -31.25
CA HIS A 740 38.40 -26.11 -31.80
C HIS A 740 37.10 -25.30 -31.73
N LEU A 741 35.98 -25.89 -32.16
CA LEU A 741 34.68 -25.22 -32.13
C LEU A 741 34.22 -24.92 -30.69
N VAL A 742 34.39 -25.86 -29.77
CA VAL A 742 34.03 -25.68 -28.35
C VAL A 742 34.89 -24.59 -27.69
N ARG A 743 36.19 -24.53 -28.00
CA ARG A 743 37.07 -23.45 -27.54
C ARG A 743 36.55 -22.07 -27.96
N GLN A 744 36.20 -21.90 -29.24
CA GLN A 744 35.63 -20.65 -29.74
C GLN A 744 34.31 -20.28 -29.04
N LEU A 745 33.42 -21.25 -28.80
CA LEU A 745 32.19 -21.00 -28.05
C LEU A 745 32.46 -20.54 -26.60
N ARG A 746 33.44 -21.13 -25.92
CA ARG A 746 33.84 -20.69 -24.56
C ARG A 746 34.40 -19.27 -24.56
N GLU A 747 35.20 -18.92 -25.56
CA GLU A 747 35.70 -17.57 -25.77
C GLU A 747 34.54 -16.58 -25.98
N ARG A 748 33.53 -16.95 -26.78
CA ARG A 748 32.30 -16.13 -26.94
C ARG A 748 31.58 -15.89 -25.62
N VAL A 749 31.38 -16.93 -24.81
CA VAL A 749 30.75 -16.79 -23.47
C VAL A 749 31.51 -15.81 -22.59
N ARG A 750 32.85 -15.83 -22.64
CA ARG A 750 33.74 -14.87 -21.95
C ARG A 750 33.75 -13.46 -22.55
N GLY A 751 33.00 -13.20 -23.62
CA GLY A 751 33.03 -11.94 -24.36
C GLY A 751 34.32 -11.71 -25.14
N GLN A 752 35.09 -12.77 -25.42
CA GLN A 752 36.30 -12.72 -26.21
C GLN A 752 35.96 -12.99 -27.69
N PHE A 753 36.41 -12.10 -28.57
CA PHE A 753 36.15 -12.16 -30.01
C PHE A 753 37.47 -12.25 -30.79
N ASP A 754 37.55 -13.25 -31.68
CA ASP A 754 38.68 -13.50 -32.59
C ASP A 754 38.84 -12.37 -33.63
N ASP A 755 37.72 -11.77 -34.08
CA ASP A 755 37.71 -10.71 -35.10
C ASP A 755 37.62 -9.30 -34.47
N PRO A 756 38.60 -8.40 -34.71
CA PRO A 756 38.54 -7.02 -34.23
C PRO A 756 37.37 -6.19 -34.79
N ALA A 757 36.75 -6.57 -35.92
CA ALA A 757 35.51 -5.97 -36.41
C ALA A 757 34.31 -6.32 -35.52
N GLN A 758 34.29 -7.54 -34.97
CA GLN A 758 33.22 -8.00 -34.09
C GLN A 758 33.29 -7.39 -32.69
N ARG A 759 34.48 -6.97 -32.23
CA ARG A 759 34.63 -6.18 -30.99
C ARG A 759 33.98 -4.80 -31.05
N ARG A 760 33.66 -4.29 -32.25
CA ARG A 760 32.99 -2.99 -32.45
C ARG A 760 31.46 -3.09 -32.47
N HIS A 761 30.89 -4.29 -32.37
CA HIS A 761 29.44 -4.44 -32.25
C HIS A 761 28.91 -3.80 -30.96
N ASP A 762 27.66 -3.35 -31.00
CA ASP A 762 26.99 -2.80 -29.83
C ASP A 762 26.90 -3.84 -28.70
N PRO A 763 26.75 -3.39 -27.43
CA PRO A 763 26.67 -4.30 -26.29
C PRO A 763 25.55 -5.35 -26.41
N ALA A 764 24.42 -5.01 -27.04
CA ALA A 764 23.28 -5.90 -27.20
C ALA A 764 23.61 -7.10 -28.13
N THR A 765 24.34 -6.86 -29.21
CA THR A 765 24.79 -7.92 -30.13
C THR A 765 25.78 -8.87 -29.44
N GLN A 766 26.67 -8.33 -28.61
CA GLN A 766 27.63 -9.15 -27.85
C GLN A 766 26.94 -10.04 -26.82
N GLU A 767 25.92 -9.50 -26.15
CA GLU A 767 25.10 -10.26 -25.19
C GLU A 767 24.34 -11.40 -25.89
N GLU A 768 23.79 -11.13 -27.06
CA GLU A 768 23.13 -12.16 -27.88
C GLU A 768 24.12 -13.26 -28.30
N HIS A 769 25.34 -12.92 -28.74
CA HIS A 769 26.36 -13.94 -29.06
C HIS A 769 26.71 -14.83 -27.87
N ARG A 770 26.81 -14.27 -26.66
CA ARG A 770 27.04 -15.04 -25.44
C ARG A 770 25.89 -16.01 -25.19
N ARG A 771 24.65 -15.54 -25.30
CA ARG A 771 23.45 -16.35 -25.10
C ARG A 771 23.36 -17.52 -26.08
N GLN A 772 23.66 -17.27 -27.36
CA GLN A 772 23.69 -18.32 -28.38
C GLN A 772 24.80 -19.34 -28.09
N ALA A 773 25.99 -18.89 -27.69
CA ALA A 773 27.09 -19.79 -27.34
C ALA A 773 26.80 -20.66 -26.11
N VAL A 774 26.18 -20.11 -25.05
CA VAL A 774 25.75 -20.86 -23.86
C VAL A 774 24.80 -22.00 -24.25
N ARG A 775 23.82 -21.76 -25.14
CA ARG A 775 22.87 -22.80 -25.58
C ARG A 775 23.59 -23.98 -26.25
N HIS A 776 24.61 -23.71 -27.07
CA HIS A 776 25.43 -24.76 -27.69
C HIS A 776 26.28 -25.53 -26.67
N LEU A 777 26.88 -24.84 -25.70
CA LEU A 777 27.66 -25.48 -24.63
C LEU A 777 26.77 -26.36 -23.75
N GLN A 778 25.57 -25.91 -23.39
CA GLN A 778 24.57 -26.71 -22.67
C GLN A 778 24.15 -27.94 -23.47
N TRP A 779 23.92 -27.78 -24.78
CA TRP A 779 23.56 -28.89 -25.68
C TRP A 779 24.62 -29.99 -25.69
N ILE A 780 25.88 -29.65 -26.00
CA ILE A 780 26.96 -30.65 -26.06
C ILE A 780 27.24 -31.26 -24.69
N ALA A 781 27.23 -30.44 -23.63
CA ALA A 781 27.44 -30.89 -22.25
C ALA A 781 26.45 -31.98 -21.85
N CYS A 782 25.16 -31.70 -21.97
CA CYS A 782 24.11 -32.64 -21.62
C CYS A 782 24.09 -33.86 -22.55
N ARG A 783 24.30 -33.67 -23.86
CA ARG A 783 24.25 -34.79 -24.83
C ARG A 783 25.38 -35.79 -24.65
N CYS A 784 26.62 -35.33 -24.46
CA CYS A 784 27.76 -36.21 -24.18
C CYS A 784 27.56 -36.96 -22.86
N LEU A 785 27.02 -36.29 -21.84
CA LEU A 785 26.73 -36.92 -20.54
C LEU A 785 25.63 -37.98 -20.64
N ALA A 786 24.56 -37.73 -21.40
CA ALA A 786 23.50 -38.70 -21.68
C ALA A 786 24.02 -39.94 -22.45
N ARG A 787 25.11 -39.79 -23.22
CA ARG A 787 25.83 -40.86 -23.91
C ARG A 787 26.92 -41.52 -23.05
N HIS A 788 27.04 -41.14 -21.78
CA HIS A 788 28.09 -41.60 -20.85
C HIS A 788 29.53 -41.26 -21.27
N GLU A 789 29.72 -40.20 -22.07
CA GLU A 789 31.03 -39.78 -22.61
C GLU A 789 31.77 -38.79 -21.68
N ARG A 790 31.89 -39.13 -20.39
CA ARG A 790 32.47 -38.21 -19.38
C ARG A 790 33.92 -37.82 -19.68
N ALA A 791 34.73 -38.72 -20.24
CA ALA A 791 36.12 -38.44 -20.61
C ALA A 791 36.22 -37.35 -21.71
N ARG A 792 35.26 -37.33 -22.66
CA ARG A 792 35.19 -36.28 -23.69
C ARG A 792 34.87 -34.92 -23.07
N LEU A 793 33.95 -34.87 -22.11
CA LEU A 793 33.62 -33.63 -21.41
C LEU A 793 34.80 -33.06 -20.61
N ASP A 794 35.62 -33.94 -20.04
CA ASP A 794 36.86 -33.56 -19.34
C ASP A 794 37.90 -33.00 -20.32
N ALA A 795 38.11 -33.67 -21.46
CA ALA A 795 39.00 -33.21 -22.53
C ALA A 795 38.57 -31.87 -23.15
N LEU A 796 37.26 -31.59 -23.19
CA LEU A 796 36.71 -30.32 -23.67
C LEU A 796 36.63 -29.23 -22.58
N GLU A 797 37.06 -29.54 -21.35
CA GLU A 797 36.99 -28.66 -20.18
C GLU A 797 35.58 -28.12 -19.89
N LEU A 798 34.54 -28.96 -20.04
CA LEU A 798 33.13 -28.56 -19.86
C LEU A 798 32.51 -29.00 -18.54
N LEU A 799 33.17 -29.91 -17.79
CA LEU A 799 32.60 -30.44 -16.54
C LEU A 799 32.45 -29.38 -15.45
N ASP A 800 33.40 -28.44 -15.40
CA ASP A 800 33.55 -27.48 -14.31
C ASP A 800 33.19 -26.04 -14.71
N VAL A 801 32.74 -25.83 -15.96
CA VAL A 801 32.24 -24.54 -16.44
C VAL A 801 30.82 -24.32 -15.88
N PRO A 802 30.54 -23.15 -15.26
CA PRO A 802 29.19 -22.82 -14.80
C PRO A 802 28.30 -22.59 -16.03
N LEU A 803 27.41 -23.54 -16.33
CA LEU A 803 26.50 -23.50 -17.48
C LEU A 803 25.03 -23.36 -17.08
N PHE A 804 24.74 -23.45 -15.79
CA PHE A 804 23.38 -23.42 -15.24
C PHE A 804 23.31 -22.41 -14.09
N THR A 805 22.13 -21.84 -13.85
CA THR A 805 21.90 -20.90 -12.74
C THR A 805 20.75 -21.38 -11.86
N ASP A 806 20.80 -21.04 -10.57
CA ASP A 806 19.64 -21.16 -9.68
C ASP A 806 18.83 -19.86 -9.60
N LEU A 807 17.72 -19.86 -8.85
CA LEU A 807 16.87 -18.67 -8.67
C LEU A 807 17.55 -17.53 -7.90
N ALA A 808 18.62 -17.82 -7.17
CA ALA A 808 19.41 -16.81 -6.45
C ALA A 808 20.54 -16.23 -7.32
N GLY A 809 20.66 -16.67 -8.58
CA GLY A 809 21.69 -16.21 -9.51
C GLY A 809 23.05 -16.88 -9.32
N HIS A 810 23.16 -18.00 -8.58
CA HIS A 810 24.44 -18.71 -8.49
C HIS A 810 24.66 -19.59 -9.72
N GLY A 811 25.88 -19.56 -10.26
CA GLY A 811 26.30 -20.43 -11.36
C GLY A 811 26.70 -21.83 -10.86
N TRP A 812 26.22 -22.86 -11.56
CA TRP A 812 26.44 -24.27 -11.25
C TRP A 812 27.05 -25.01 -12.44
N SER A 813 28.06 -25.84 -12.15
CA SER A 813 28.73 -26.64 -13.17
C SER A 813 27.96 -27.91 -13.52
N LEU A 814 28.25 -28.49 -14.69
CA LEU A 814 27.63 -29.75 -15.12
C LEU A 814 27.90 -30.88 -14.12
N ARG A 815 29.10 -30.92 -13.50
CA ARG A 815 29.46 -31.91 -12.48
C ARG A 815 28.52 -31.85 -11.27
N GLN A 816 28.26 -30.65 -10.77
CA GLN A 816 27.40 -30.43 -9.60
C GLN A 816 25.93 -30.74 -9.92
N VAL A 817 25.46 -30.28 -11.08
CA VAL A 817 24.09 -30.55 -11.58
C VAL A 817 23.84 -32.04 -11.76
N HIS A 818 24.77 -32.77 -12.36
CA HIS A 818 24.67 -34.23 -12.51
C HIS A 818 24.67 -34.96 -11.16
N GLY A 819 25.46 -34.48 -10.19
CA GLY A 819 25.44 -35.00 -8.82
C GLY A 819 24.09 -34.82 -8.12
N ALA A 820 23.37 -33.74 -8.38
CA ALA A 820 22.01 -33.53 -7.89
C ALA A 820 20.99 -34.44 -8.59
N LEU A 821 21.06 -34.53 -9.93
CA LEU A 821 20.15 -35.36 -10.75
C LEU A 821 20.21 -36.86 -10.43
N THR A 822 21.37 -37.34 -9.99
CA THR A 822 21.61 -38.74 -9.63
C THR A 822 21.36 -39.05 -8.15
N SER A 823 21.03 -38.03 -7.35
CA SER A 823 20.63 -38.22 -5.95
C SER A 823 19.23 -38.85 -5.82
N GLU A 824 18.94 -39.44 -4.66
CA GLU A 824 17.59 -39.94 -4.39
C GLU A 824 16.54 -38.83 -4.42
N GLU A 825 16.89 -37.62 -3.96
CA GLU A 825 15.99 -36.46 -3.95
C GLU A 825 15.71 -35.90 -5.34
N GLY A 826 16.62 -36.11 -6.30
CA GLY A 826 16.58 -35.52 -7.64
C GLY A 826 16.85 -34.01 -7.63
N LEU A 827 16.78 -33.40 -8.82
CA LEU A 827 16.98 -31.95 -8.99
C LEU A 827 15.66 -31.24 -9.26
N LEU A 828 15.37 -30.22 -8.47
CA LEU A 828 14.22 -29.35 -8.69
C LEU A 828 14.50 -28.31 -9.78
N VAL A 829 13.54 -28.08 -10.67
CA VAL A 829 13.67 -27.13 -11.78
C VAL A 829 12.50 -26.15 -11.78
N HIS A 830 12.84 -24.87 -11.69
CA HIS A 830 11.94 -23.73 -11.86
C HIS A 830 11.95 -23.26 -13.30
N TYR A 831 10.79 -22.81 -13.78
CA TYR A 831 10.79 -22.02 -15.02
C TYR A 831 11.47 -20.67 -14.77
N GLY A 832 12.65 -20.50 -15.34
CA GLY A 832 13.45 -19.28 -15.25
C GLY A 832 13.42 -18.54 -16.58
N HIS A 833 13.08 -17.25 -16.55
CA HIS A 833 12.93 -16.43 -17.76
C HIS A 833 14.24 -15.80 -18.26
N ALA A 834 15.32 -15.77 -17.47
CA ALA A 834 16.46 -14.91 -17.78
C ALA A 834 17.77 -15.68 -18.02
N LEU A 835 18.33 -15.46 -19.22
CA LEU A 835 19.77 -15.38 -19.48
C LEU A 835 20.02 -13.93 -19.93
N GLY A 836 19.70 -12.97 -19.06
CA GLY A 836 19.97 -11.56 -19.30
C GLY A 836 21.43 -11.22 -19.04
N GLY A 837 21.81 -9.96 -19.20
CA GLY A 837 23.20 -9.52 -19.09
C GLY A 837 23.87 -9.86 -17.76
N GLU A 838 23.13 -9.82 -16.65
CA GLU A 838 23.64 -10.18 -15.31
C GLU A 838 23.91 -11.68 -15.19
N GLU A 839 22.97 -12.54 -15.61
CA GLU A 839 23.17 -13.99 -15.58
C GLU A 839 24.26 -14.43 -16.57
N LEU A 840 24.32 -13.80 -17.75
CA LEU A 840 25.38 -14.04 -18.72
C LEU A 840 26.76 -13.60 -18.19
N ALA A 841 26.82 -12.50 -17.42
CA ALA A 841 28.06 -12.09 -16.76
C ALA A 841 28.51 -13.15 -15.73
N LEU A 842 27.59 -13.72 -14.96
CA LEU A 842 27.88 -14.79 -14.00
C LEU A 842 28.38 -16.07 -14.68
N LEU A 843 27.78 -16.45 -15.82
CA LEU A 843 28.21 -17.60 -16.63
C LEU A 843 29.55 -17.35 -17.36
N SER A 844 29.97 -16.09 -17.47
CA SER A 844 31.25 -15.70 -18.08
C SER A 844 32.41 -15.65 -17.08
N ALA A 845 32.11 -15.64 -15.77
CA ALA A 845 33.11 -15.65 -14.71
C ALA A 845 33.71 -17.04 -14.51
N ASP A 846 34.98 -17.12 -14.11
CA ASP A 846 35.56 -18.39 -13.65
C ASP A 846 34.80 -18.85 -12.40
N ALA A 847 34.52 -20.16 -12.30
CA ALA A 847 33.64 -20.70 -11.27
C ALA A 847 34.08 -20.24 -9.87
N PRO A 848 33.17 -19.73 -9.01
CA PRO A 848 33.52 -19.46 -7.62
C PRO A 848 33.99 -20.76 -6.94
N GLU A 849 34.98 -20.67 -6.04
CA GLU A 849 35.46 -21.78 -5.20
C GLU A 849 34.37 -22.24 -4.21
N LEU A 850 33.26 -22.78 -4.71
CA LEU A 850 32.30 -23.53 -3.92
C LEU A 850 32.89 -24.93 -3.67
N ALA A 851 32.85 -25.40 -2.43
CA ALA A 851 33.38 -26.70 -2.03
C ALA A 851 32.92 -27.82 -3.00
N GLY A 852 33.85 -28.65 -3.47
CA GLY A 852 33.66 -29.54 -4.63
C GLY A 852 32.53 -30.59 -4.55
N ASP A 853 31.91 -30.78 -3.37
CA ASP A 853 30.78 -31.68 -3.16
C ASP A 853 29.41 -30.96 -3.08
N ALA A 854 29.37 -29.63 -3.15
CA ALA A 854 28.13 -28.87 -3.11
C ALA A 854 27.24 -29.20 -4.32
N ARG A 855 25.94 -29.44 -4.06
CA ARG A 855 24.93 -29.75 -5.10
C ARG A 855 23.83 -28.69 -5.08
N PRO A 856 23.33 -28.27 -6.26
CA PRO A 856 22.17 -27.39 -6.31
C PRO A 856 20.93 -28.11 -5.79
N SER A 857 20.17 -27.45 -4.91
CA SER A 857 18.84 -27.90 -4.51
C SER A 857 17.78 -27.58 -5.57
N SER A 858 18.02 -26.54 -6.38
CA SER A 858 17.13 -26.13 -7.47
C SER A 858 17.88 -25.41 -8.61
N LEU A 859 17.32 -25.40 -9.82
CA LEU A 859 17.79 -24.60 -10.96
C LEU A 859 16.68 -23.73 -11.55
N ALA A 860 17.07 -22.61 -12.14
CA ALA A 860 16.25 -21.82 -13.06
C ALA A 860 16.52 -22.32 -14.49
N ALA A 861 15.51 -22.85 -15.18
CA ALA A 861 15.66 -23.43 -16.51
C ALA A 861 14.58 -22.96 -17.48
N SER A 862 14.98 -22.74 -18.74
CA SER A 862 14.04 -22.64 -19.86
C SER A 862 13.50 -24.03 -20.25
N ALA A 863 12.47 -24.07 -21.10
CA ALA A 863 11.96 -25.35 -21.62
C ALA A 863 13.01 -26.14 -22.40
N PHE A 864 13.95 -25.44 -23.07
CA PHE A 864 15.09 -26.04 -23.75
C PHE A 864 16.04 -26.73 -22.76
N VAL A 865 16.49 -26.00 -21.72
CA VAL A 865 17.40 -26.56 -20.70
C VAL A 865 16.75 -27.73 -19.97
N PHE A 866 15.48 -27.62 -19.60
CA PHE A 866 14.75 -28.72 -18.97
C PHE A 866 14.78 -30.00 -19.83
N ARG A 867 14.57 -29.88 -21.15
CA ARG A 867 14.59 -31.03 -22.07
C ARG A 867 15.98 -31.64 -22.21
N LEU A 868 17.05 -30.85 -22.05
CA LEU A 868 18.42 -31.35 -22.00
C LEU A 868 18.74 -32.09 -20.70
N LEU A 869 18.17 -31.66 -19.57
CA LEU A 869 18.40 -32.26 -18.25
C LEU A 869 17.57 -33.53 -18.02
N ALA A 870 16.35 -33.61 -18.56
CA ALA A 870 15.43 -34.73 -18.32
C ALA A 870 16.02 -36.13 -18.61
N PRO A 871 16.83 -36.35 -19.67
CA PRO A 871 17.46 -37.65 -19.92
C PRO A 871 18.59 -38.02 -18.95
N LEU A 872 19.10 -37.07 -18.15
CA LEU A 872 20.30 -37.25 -17.33
C LEU A 872 20.03 -37.82 -15.94
N GLY A 873 18.78 -37.80 -15.46
CA GLY A 873 18.43 -38.28 -14.14
C GLY A 873 17.06 -37.82 -13.66
N ARG A 874 16.87 -37.78 -12.34
CA ARG A 874 15.58 -37.46 -11.72
C ARG A 874 15.38 -35.94 -11.67
N VAL A 875 14.62 -35.40 -12.63
CA VAL A 875 14.17 -34.00 -12.63
C VAL A 875 12.79 -33.88 -11.97
N ARG A 876 12.63 -32.89 -11.11
CA ARG A 876 11.37 -32.53 -10.46
C ARG A 876 10.96 -31.14 -10.90
N LEU A 877 9.73 -30.97 -11.36
CA LEU A 877 9.22 -29.66 -11.78
C LEU A 877 8.71 -28.88 -10.57
N ALA A 878 9.21 -27.67 -10.40
CA ALA A 878 8.62 -26.73 -9.48
C ALA A 878 7.28 -26.27 -10.04
N PHE A 879 6.22 -26.42 -9.24
CA PHE A 879 4.91 -25.84 -9.49
C PHE A 879 4.10 -26.43 -10.68
N ASP A 880 3.98 -27.77 -10.72
CA ASP A 880 3.16 -28.52 -11.69
C ASP A 880 1.67 -28.63 -11.29
N PHE A 881 1.05 -27.51 -10.91
CA PHE A 881 -0.32 -27.48 -10.36
C PHE A 881 -1.21 -26.44 -11.07
N ASP A 882 -2.50 -26.72 -11.32
CA ASP A 882 -3.42 -25.80 -12.04
C ASP A 882 -3.86 -24.62 -11.15
N LEU A 883 -3.62 -23.38 -11.60
CA LEU A 883 -3.92 -22.18 -10.79
C LEU A 883 -5.36 -21.67 -10.90
N ASP A 884 -6.01 -21.86 -12.06
CA ASP A 884 -7.34 -21.32 -12.34
C ASP A 884 -8.35 -22.40 -12.76
N ASP A 885 -9.63 -22.10 -12.56
CA ASP A 885 -10.73 -23.03 -12.84
C ASP A 885 -10.94 -23.25 -14.34
N VAL A 886 -10.52 -22.34 -15.22
CA VAL A 886 -10.72 -22.46 -16.68
C VAL A 886 -9.74 -23.47 -17.28
N GLU A 887 -8.47 -23.41 -16.89
CA GLU A 887 -7.43 -24.39 -17.22
C GLU A 887 -7.76 -25.74 -16.59
N ALA A 888 -8.17 -25.75 -15.31
CA ALA A 888 -8.61 -26.96 -14.64
C ALA A 888 -9.78 -27.60 -15.39
N THR A 889 -10.83 -26.85 -15.78
CA THR A 889 -12.01 -27.47 -16.39
C THR A 889 -11.73 -28.13 -17.75
N ARG A 890 -10.71 -27.68 -18.48
CA ARG A 890 -10.31 -28.29 -19.75
C ARG A 890 -9.54 -29.60 -19.57
N ASN A 891 -9.11 -29.91 -18.34
CA ASN A 891 -8.53 -31.19 -17.98
C ASN A 891 -9.55 -31.99 -17.14
N PRO A 892 -10.24 -32.98 -17.72
CA PRO A 892 -11.26 -33.77 -17.01
C PRO A 892 -10.73 -34.45 -15.74
N MET A 893 -9.42 -34.65 -15.64
CA MET A 893 -8.75 -35.27 -14.49
C MET A 893 -8.52 -34.32 -13.31
N THR A 894 -8.53 -32.99 -13.51
CA THR A 894 -8.28 -31.97 -12.46
C THR A 894 -9.37 -30.89 -12.36
N ALA A 895 -10.42 -31.00 -13.17
CA ALA A 895 -11.44 -29.98 -13.37
C ALA A 895 -12.31 -29.58 -12.18
N ASN A 896 -12.61 -30.47 -11.24
CA ASN A 896 -13.66 -30.22 -10.24
C ASN A 896 -13.14 -29.50 -8.99
N GLU A 897 -12.52 -28.34 -9.20
CA GLU A 897 -11.87 -27.39 -8.27
C GLU A 897 -10.45 -27.82 -7.81
N ALA A 898 -9.44 -27.15 -8.38
CA ALA A 898 -8.02 -27.42 -8.12
C ALA A 898 -7.65 -27.25 -6.62
N PHE A 899 -8.38 -26.41 -5.89
CA PHE A 899 -8.15 -26.12 -4.48
C PHE A 899 -9.29 -26.63 -3.59
N LEU A 900 -8.98 -27.10 -2.38
CA LEU A 900 -9.98 -27.33 -1.32
C LEU A 900 -10.47 -26.00 -0.74
N VAL A 901 -9.52 -25.08 -0.54
CA VAL A 901 -9.71 -23.70 -0.10
C VAL A 901 -8.66 -22.82 -0.76
N ARG A 902 -9.04 -21.60 -1.16
CA ARG A 902 -8.14 -20.61 -1.79
C ARG A 902 -8.38 -19.22 -1.22
N GLU A 903 -7.39 -18.36 -1.37
CA GLU A 903 -7.44 -16.94 -1.06
C GLU A 903 -6.79 -16.14 -2.19
N THR A 904 -7.45 -15.06 -2.63
CA THR A 904 -6.82 -14.04 -3.47
C THR A 904 -6.17 -13.00 -2.55
N VAL A 905 -4.86 -12.85 -2.65
CA VAL A 905 -4.08 -11.87 -1.88
C VAL A 905 -4.06 -10.56 -2.66
N ARG A 906 -4.41 -9.46 -2.01
CA ARG A 906 -4.24 -8.10 -2.53
C ARG A 906 -3.63 -7.25 -1.41
N ALA A 907 -2.35 -6.98 -1.52
CA ALA A 907 -1.58 -6.21 -0.55
C ALA A 907 -0.88 -5.04 -1.26
N PRO A 908 -0.40 -4.01 -0.52
CA PRO A 908 0.32 -2.89 -1.12
C PRO A 908 1.58 -3.31 -1.90
N TRP A 909 2.20 -4.42 -1.49
CA TRP A 909 3.42 -4.94 -2.10
C TRP A 909 3.17 -5.85 -3.31
N GLY A 910 1.94 -6.30 -3.54
CA GLY A 910 1.66 -7.33 -4.53
C GLY A 910 0.30 -8.00 -4.43
N SER A 911 0.04 -8.89 -5.38
CA SER A 911 -1.20 -9.64 -5.46
C SER A 911 -1.00 -11.05 -5.99
N GLY A 912 -1.89 -11.97 -5.68
CA GLY A 912 -1.83 -13.31 -6.24
C GLY A 912 -2.85 -14.26 -5.64
N VAL A 913 -2.66 -15.56 -5.85
CA VAL A 913 -3.57 -16.61 -5.38
C VAL A 913 -2.78 -17.67 -4.64
N ILE A 914 -3.24 -18.03 -3.45
CA ILE A 914 -2.69 -19.12 -2.64
C ILE A 914 -3.83 -20.02 -2.15
N GLY A 915 -3.56 -21.30 -1.92
CA GLY A 915 -4.58 -22.20 -1.41
C GLY A 915 -4.04 -23.59 -1.08
N VAL A 916 -4.92 -24.42 -0.53
CA VAL A 916 -4.64 -25.84 -0.26
C VAL A 916 -5.08 -26.67 -1.46
N PRO A 917 -4.18 -27.45 -2.09
CA PRO A 917 -4.52 -28.21 -3.29
C PRO A 917 -5.51 -29.34 -2.99
N ALA A 918 -6.41 -29.62 -3.94
CA ALA A 918 -7.40 -30.70 -3.86
C ALA A 918 -6.80 -32.10 -4.01
N THR A 919 -5.57 -32.18 -4.52
CA THR A 919 -4.79 -33.41 -4.64
C THR A 919 -3.50 -33.26 -3.87
N HIS A 920 -3.08 -34.34 -3.21
CA HIS A 920 -1.80 -34.38 -2.50
C HIS A 920 -0.64 -34.05 -3.45
N GLN A 921 0.18 -33.07 -3.07
CA GLN A 921 1.35 -32.67 -3.83
C GLN A 921 2.61 -33.25 -3.21
N ALA A 922 3.57 -33.63 -4.04
CA ALA A 922 4.89 -34.06 -3.56
C ALA A 922 5.66 -32.89 -2.92
N GLU A 923 5.38 -31.65 -3.34
CA GLU A 923 5.89 -30.43 -2.72
C GLU A 923 4.81 -29.35 -2.66
N TYR A 924 4.75 -28.63 -1.54
CA TYR A 924 3.95 -27.42 -1.38
C TYR A 924 4.84 -26.20 -1.60
N ARG A 925 4.38 -25.25 -2.41
CA ARG A 925 5.20 -24.10 -2.84
C ARG A 925 4.35 -22.90 -3.21
N VAL A 926 4.74 -21.74 -2.69
CA VAL A 926 4.22 -20.44 -3.12
C VAL A 926 5.33 -19.72 -3.90
N GLN A 927 5.10 -19.48 -5.18
CA GLN A 927 6.06 -18.82 -6.06
C GLN A 927 5.93 -17.30 -5.96
N LEU A 928 7.04 -16.60 -5.82
CA LEU A 928 7.10 -15.14 -5.84
C LEU A 928 7.65 -14.67 -7.19
N ARG A 929 6.91 -13.80 -7.86
CA ARG A 929 7.22 -13.32 -9.21
C ARG A 929 7.26 -11.81 -9.25
N MET A 930 8.07 -11.23 -10.11
CA MET A 930 7.92 -9.83 -10.47
C MET A 930 6.88 -9.71 -11.56
N ARG A 931 6.01 -8.70 -11.48
CA ARG A 931 5.01 -8.48 -12.52
C ARG A 931 5.68 -8.20 -13.87
N GLY A 932 5.20 -8.85 -14.92
CA GLY A 932 5.84 -8.78 -16.25
C GLY A 932 7.22 -9.45 -16.33
N GLY A 933 7.66 -10.11 -15.26
CA GLY A 933 8.94 -10.80 -15.15
C GLY A 933 8.81 -12.27 -14.74
N GLY A 934 9.98 -12.89 -14.56
CA GLY A 934 10.08 -14.28 -14.15
C GLY A 934 9.85 -14.51 -12.65
N SER A 935 10.01 -15.77 -12.25
CA SER A 935 10.13 -16.15 -10.84
C SER A 935 11.36 -15.49 -10.23
N VAL A 936 11.19 -14.86 -9.07
CA VAL A 936 12.31 -14.22 -8.34
C VAL A 936 12.63 -14.98 -7.05
N ALA A 937 11.63 -15.60 -6.42
CA ALA A 937 11.86 -16.43 -5.25
C ALA A 937 10.78 -17.51 -5.12
N ALA A 938 10.99 -18.44 -4.18
CA ALA A 938 9.98 -19.40 -3.76
C ALA A 938 9.92 -19.44 -2.23
N LEU A 939 8.71 -19.46 -1.67
CA LEU A 939 8.44 -19.38 -0.23
C LEU A 939 8.16 -20.76 0.34
N ASP A 940 9.11 -21.67 0.14
CA ASP A 940 8.93 -23.12 0.32
C ASP A 940 8.65 -23.52 1.76
N GLU A 941 9.33 -22.90 2.72
CA GLU A 941 9.20 -23.28 4.14
C GLU A 941 7.79 -23.00 4.67
N VAL A 942 7.28 -21.78 4.42
CA VAL A 942 5.93 -21.39 4.80
C VAL A 942 4.90 -22.23 4.03
N ALA A 943 5.11 -22.41 2.73
CA ALA A 943 4.21 -23.22 1.91
C ALA A 943 4.11 -24.67 2.38
N ARG A 944 5.24 -25.32 2.68
CA ARG A 944 5.31 -26.66 3.26
C ARG A 944 4.58 -26.75 4.59
N ARG A 945 4.86 -25.82 5.51
CA ARG A 945 4.26 -25.80 6.84
C ARG A 945 2.74 -25.79 6.80
N PHE A 946 2.14 -25.03 5.89
CA PHE A 946 0.68 -24.88 5.78
C PHE A 946 0.05 -25.71 4.66
N GLY A 947 0.82 -26.52 3.93
CA GLY A 947 0.32 -27.28 2.79
C GLY A 947 -0.21 -26.41 1.65
N LEU A 948 0.43 -25.28 1.38
CA LEU A 948 -0.03 -24.27 0.42
C LEU A 948 0.62 -24.42 -0.96
N VAL A 949 -0.16 -24.19 -2.00
CA VAL A 949 0.34 -23.91 -3.34
C VAL A 949 -0.19 -22.56 -3.81
N GLY A 950 0.60 -21.81 -4.55
CA GLY A 950 0.14 -20.55 -5.10
C GLY A 950 1.21 -19.74 -5.81
N THR A 951 0.81 -18.58 -6.30
CA THR A 951 1.69 -17.60 -6.93
C THR A 951 1.34 -16.21 -6.42
N LEU A 952 2.36 -15.44 -6.07
CA LEU A 952 2.29 -14.05 -5.65
C LEU A 952 3.12 -13.21 -6.64
N GLU A 953 2.53 -12.14 -7.15
CA GLU A 953 3.19 -11.13 -7.96
C GLU A 953 3.55 -9.91 -7.11
N LEU A 954 4.80 -9.49 -7.19
CA LEU A 954 5.33 -8.27 -6.59
C LEU A 954 5.14 -7.07 -7.51
N GLU A 955 4.86 -5.93 -6.90
CA GLU A 955 4.88 -4.64 -7.58
C GLU A 955 6.31 -4.13 -7.76
N GLY A 956 6.59 -3.51 -8.91
CA GLY A 956 7.94 -3.08 -9.30
C GLY A 956 8.61 -2.10 -8.33
N SER A 957 7.83 -1.29 -7.61
CA SER A 957 8.30 -0.30 -6.62
C SER A 957 8.98 -0.93 -5.41
N HIS A 958 8.77 -2.22 -5.14
CA HIS A 958 9.28 -2.90 -3.95
C HIS A 958 10.46 -3.83 -4.22
N ARG A 959 11.02 -3.84 -5.45
CA ARG A 959 12.14 -4.72 -5.83
C ARG A 959 13.32 -4.64 -4.86
N ASP A 960 13.61 -3.44 -4.37
CA ASP A 960 14.82 -3.15 -3.58
C ASP A 960 14.56 -3.06 -2.07
N ASP A 961 13.35 -3.42 -1.59
CA ASP A 961 13.04 -3.37 -0.16
C ASP A 961 13.55 -4.62 0.57
N PRO A 962 14.60 -4.52 1.42
CA PRO A 962 15.21 -5.68 2.06
C PRO A 962 14.30 -6.36 3.10
N LYS A 963 13.26 -5.67 3.59
CA LYS A 963 12.31 -6.21 4.57
C LYS A 963 11.05 -6.80 3.92
N LEU A 964 10.92 -6.70 2.60
CA LEU A 964 9.73 -7.18 1.91
C LEU A 964 9.49 -8.67 2.12
N ALA A 965 10.54 -9.50 2.01
CA ALA A 965 10.42 -10.94 2.20
C ALA A 965 9.89 -11.31 3.59
N GLU A 966 10.37 -10.65 4.65
CA GLU A 966 9.91 -10.86 6.03
C GLU A 966 8.44 -10.49 6.20
N ARG A 967 7.99 -9.38 5.60
CA ARG A 967 6.58 -8.97 5.63
C ARG A 967 5.68 -9.96 4.90
N ILE A 968 6.07 -10.41 3.70
CA ILE A 968 5.32 -11.41 2.94
C ILE A 968 5.20 -12.72 3.72
N ILE A 969 6.29 -13.17 4.34
CA ILE A 969 6.30 -14.37 5.18
C ILE A 969 5.31 -14.21 6.35
N ALA A 970 5.34 -13.07 7.05
CA ALA A 970 4.42 -12.80 8.17
C ALA A 970 2.94 -12.76 7.73
N GLU A 971 2.63 -12.16 6.58
CA GLU A 971 1.29 -12.17 6.01
C GLU A 971 0.87 -13.58 5.60
N LEU A 972 1.73 -14.35 4.93
CA LEU A 972 1.45 -15.74 4.57
C LEU A 972 1.22 -16.65 5.77
N HIS A 973 1.90 -16.40 6.90
CA HIS A 973 1.58 -17.08 8.15
C HIS A 973 0.12 -16.84 8.57
N THR A 974 -0.32 -15.58 8.53
CA THR A 974 -1.69 -15.20 8.90
C THR A 974 -2.71 -15.81 7.93
N LEU A 975 -2.44 -15.71 6.62
CA LEU A 975 -3.30 -16.25 5.57
C LEU A 975 -3.37 -17.78 5.61
N GLY A 976 -2.24 -18.46 5.81
CA GLY A 976 -2.16 -19.91 5.93
C GLY A 976 -2.97 -20.43 7.11
N HIS A 977 -2.91 -19.75 8.27
CA HIS A 977 -3.78 -20.04 9.40
C HIS A 977 -5.27 -19.90 9.04
N GLY A 978 -5.66 -18.80 8.40
CA GLY A 978 -7.05 -18.58 7.96
C GLY A 978 -7.54 -19.63 6.95
N LEU A 979 -6.67 -20.07 6.03
CA LEU A 979 -6.98 -21.12 5.06
C LEU A 979 -7.22 -22.47 5.74
N LEU A 980 -6.36 -22.88 6.67
CA LEU A 980 -6.56 -24.14 7.41
C LEU A 980 -7.83 -24.12 8.27
N GLU A 981 -8.18 -22.97 8.85
CA GLU A 981 -9.44 -22.78 9.58
C GLU A 981 -10.68 -22.96 8.67
N ARG A 982 -10.64 -22.36 7.47
CA ARG A 982 -11.67 -22.58 6.44
C ARG A 982 -11.70 -24.03 5.97
N LEU A 983 -10.54 -24.68 5.85
CA LEU A 983 -10.44 -26.09 5.46
C LEU A 983 -11.11 -27.00 6.49
N ILE A 984 -10.87 -26.78 7.79
CA ILE A 984 -11.57 -27.52 8.87
C ILE A 984 -13.09 -27.38 8.72
N THR A 985 -13.57 -26.17 8.41
CA THR A 985 -15.00 -25.90 8.25
C THR A 985 -15.61 -26.56 7.01
N ARG A 986 -14.85 -26.64 5.89
CA ARG A 986 -15.30 -27.31 4.65
C ARG A 986 -15.06 -28.81 4.63
N LEU A 987 -14.22 -29.36 5.51
CA LEU A 987 -13.86 -30.78 5.50
C LEU A 987 -15.07 -31.74 5.45
N PRO A 988 -16.19 -31.49 6.18
CA PRO A 988 -17.39 -32.33 6.08
C PRO A 988 -18.07 -32.29 4.71
N SER A 989 -17.99 -31.18 3.97
CA SER A 989 -18.62 -31.09 2.63
C SER A 989 -17.90 -31.94 1.59
N PHE A 990 -16.70 -32.42 1.89
CA PHE A 990 -15.95 -33.34 1.02
C PHE A 990 -16.24 -34.81 1.30
N GLY A 991 -17.18 -35.15 2.20
CA GLY A 991 -17.48 -36.54 2.57
C GLY A 991 -17.85 -37.45 1.38
N ASP A 992 -18.42 -36.88 0.31
CA ASP A 992 -18.78 -37.60 -0.91
C ASP A 992 -17.61 -37.77 -1.90
N ASP A 993 -16.47 -37.09 -1.67
CA ASP A 993 -15.23 -37.23 -2.44
C ASP A 993 -14.06 -37.68 -1.53
N PRO A 994 -13.82 -39.00 -1.43
CA PRO A 994 -12.79 -39.55 -0.56
C PRO A 994 -11.38 -39.01 -0.83
N ARG A 995 -11.05 -38.67 -2.08
CA ARG A 995 -9.71 -38.18 -2.46
C ARG A 995 -9.47 -36.77 -1.92
N ARG A 996 -10.47 -35.89 -2.05
CA ARG A 996 -10.40 -34.52 -1.53
C ARG A 996 -10.45 -34.48 -0.01
N HIS A 997 -11.27 -35.33 0.59
CA HIS A 997 -11.31 -35.49 2.04
C HIS A 997 -9.94 -35.96 2.58
N GLU A 998 -9.32 -36.97 1.95
CA GLU A 998 -7.97 -37.42 2.31
C GLU A 998 -6.92 -36.32 2.15
N ALA A 999 -6.92 -35.59 1.04
CA ALA A 999 -5.98 -34.50 0.80
C ALA A 999 -6.06 -33.42 1.90
N GLY A 1000 -7.28 -33.03 2.28
CA GLY A 1000 -7.51 -32.07 3.36
C GLY A 1000 -7.01 -32.57 4.72
N LEU A 1001 -7.30 -33.84 5.05
CA LEU A 1001 -6.84 -34.45 6.29
C LEU A 1001 -5.31 -34.51 6.39
N ARG A 1002 -4.63 -34.88 5.31
CA ARG A 1002 -3.16 -34.95 5.28
C ARG A 1002 -2.53 -33.60 5.57
N VAL A 1003 -3.05 -32.52 4.98
CA VAL A 1003 -2.54 -31.16 5.21
C VAL A 1003 -2.74 -30.73 6.68
N LEU A 1004 -3.94 -30.96 7.24
CA LEU A 1004 -4.22 -30.63 8.63
C LEU A 1004 -3.33 -31.42 9.59
N LEU A 1005 -3.20 -32.74 9.40
CA LEU A 1005 -2.36 -33.59 10.24
C LEU A 1005 -0.87 -33.28 10.09
N HIS A 1006 -0.40 -32.93 8.88
CA HIS A 1006 0.96 -32.47 8.66
C HIS A 1006 1.27 -31.20 9.46
N TYR A 1007 0.40 -30.18 9.39
CA TYR A 1007 0.55 -28.96 10.19
C TYR A 1007 0.58 -29.30 11.69
N ALA A 1008 -0.35 -30.14 12.16
CA ALA A 1008 -0.41 -30.52 13.57
C ALA A 1008 0.85 -31.26 14.04
N SER A 1009 1.42 -32.13 13.21
CA SER A 1009 2.68 -32.82 13.53
C SER A 1009 3.87 -31.88 13.68
N GLU A 1010 3.98 -30.85 12.83
CA GLU A 1010 5.06 -29.85 12.92
C GLU A 1010 4.94 -29.00 14.20
N GLN A 1011 3.74 -28.90 14.77
CA GLN A 1011 3.51 -28.18 16.03
C GLN A 1011 3.57 -29.08 17.26
N LEU A 1012 3.68 -30.40 17.10
CA LEU A 1012 3.74 -31.38 18.19
C LEU A 1012 5.18 -31.57 18.67
N SER A 1013 5.40 -31.37 19.96
CA SER A 1013 6.68 -31.66 20.61
C SER A 1013 6.45 -32.62 21.78
N LEU A 1014 7.19 -33.73 21.78
CA LEU A 1014 7.15 -34.77 22.82
C LEU A 1014 8.40 -34.64 23.69
N SER A 1015 8.21 -34.47 24.99
CA SER A 1015 9.29 -34.36 25.98
C SER A 1015 9.05 -35.31 27.13
N ALA A 1016 10.05 -36.11 27.49
CA ALA A 1016 9.97 -37.01 28.63
C ALA A 1016 10.82 -36.49 29.79
N ASP A 1017 10.23 -36.46 30.98
CA ASP A 1017 10.93 -36.20 32.25
C ASP A 1017 11.27 -37.53 32.96
N ARG A 1018 11.52 -37.50 34.28
CA ARG A 1018 11.85 -38.71 35.05
C ARG A 1018 10.70 -39.72 35.19
N ASP A 1019 9.45 -39.28 35.17
CA ASP A 1019 8.29 -40.11 35.50
C ASP A 1019 7.12 -39.99 34.51
N SER A 1020 7.15 -39.03 33.58
CA SER A 1020 6.04 -38.69 32.69
C SER A 1020 6.50 -38.34 31.27
N LEU A 1021 5.61 -38.58 30.30
CA LEU A 1021 5.73 -38.04 28.94
C LEU A 1021 4.76 -36.87 28.77
N THR A 1022 5.30 -35.72 28.42
CA THR A 1022 4.53 -34.50 28.12
C THR A 1022 4.47 -34.28 26.61
N ALA A 1023 3.26 -34.10 26.09
CA ALA A 1023 3.01 -33.66 24.73
C ALA A 1023 2.59 -32.19 24.76
N SER A 1024 3.26 -31.35 23.98
CA SER A 1024 2.96 -29.93 23.86
C SER A 1024 2.66 -29.58 22.41
N LEU A 1025 1.66 -28.71 22.21
CA LEU A 1025 1.29 -28.17 20.91
C LEU A 1025 1.59 -26.67 20.92
N ARG A 1026 2.34 -26.21 19.91
CA ARG A 1026 2.79 -24.81 19.83
C ARG A 1026 1.69 -23.82 19.47
N THR A 1027 0.59 -24.27 18.85
CA THR A 1027 -0.49 -23.39 18.37
C THR A 1027 -1.89 -23.89 18.74
N PRO A 1028 -2.87 -22.98 18.97
CA PRO A 1028 -4.27 -23.36 19.20
C PRO A 1028 -4.90 -24.12 18.01
N LEU A 1029 -4.49 -23.78 16.79
CA LEU A 1029 -4.95 -24.46 15.57
C LEU A 1029 -4.55 -25.95 15.57
N ALA A 1030 -3.31 -26.28 15.93
CA ALA A 1030 -2.88 -27.67 16.02
C ALA A 1030 -3.67 -28.46 17.09
N HIS A 1031 -3.97 -27.81 18.23
CA HIS A 1031 -4.85 -28.38 19.24
C HIS A 1031 -6.24 -28.68 18.68
N ARG A 1032 -6.84 -27.71 17.97
CA ARG A 1032 -8.15 -27.88 17.34
C ARG A 1032 -8.15 -29.01 16.30
N ILE A 1033 -7.13 -29.10 15.45
CA ILE A 1033 -6.98 -30.18 14.46
C ILE A 1033 -6.95 -31.55 15.15
N LEU A 1034 -6.09 -31.73 16.16
CA LEU A 1034 -5.97 -33.00 16.88
C LEU A 1034 -7.17 -33.32 17.77
N SER A 1035 -8.04 -32.35 18.04
CA SER A 1035 -9.31 -32.54 18.74
C SER A 1035 -10.42 -33.07 17.80
N LEU A 1036 -10.25 -32.97 16.49
CA LEU A 1036 -11.22 -33.48 15.52
C LEU A 1036 -11.32 -35.01 15.63
N PRO A 1037 -12.53 -35.60 15.51
CA PRO A 1037 -12.72 -37.04 15.53
C PRO A 1037 -12.36 -37.64 14.17
N LEU A 1038 -11.07 -37.93 13.95
CA LEU A 1038 -10.52 -38.29 12.63
C LEU A 1038 -10.17 -39.78 12.47
N PHE A 1039 -9.81 -40.46 13.56
CA PHE A 1039 -9.20 -41.79 13.50
C PHE A 1039 -10.21 -42.89 13.80
N ASP A 1040 -10.33 -43.87 12.92
CA ASP A 1040 -11.20 -45.00 13.13
C ASP A 1040 -10.48 -46.10 13.92
N THR A 1041 -10.95 -46.35 15.14
CA THR A 1041 -10.43 -47.40 16.04
C THR A 1041 -11.38 -48.60 16.13
N GLY A 1042 -12.37 -48.71 15.22
CA GLY A 1042 -13.39 -49.76 15.23
C GLY A 1042 -14.52 -49.53 16.23
N ALA A 1043 -14.48 -48.43 16.99
CA ALA A 1043 -15.52 -48.00 17.90
C ALA A 1043 -16.70 -47.33 17.15
N THR A 1044 -17.83 -47.13 17.85
CA THR A 1044 -19.04 -46.49 17.29
C THR A 1044 -18.83 -45.03 16.85
N THR A 1045 -17.77 -44.39 17.32
CA THR A 1045 -17.42 -42.99 17.01
C THR A 1045 -15.94 -42.90 16.67
N LEU A 1046 -15.58 -42.03 15.73
CA LEU A 1046 -14.18 -41.72 15.42
C LEU A 1046 -13.47 -41.10 16.64
N THR A 1047 -12.20 -41.43 16.79
CA THR A 1047 -11.33 -41.02 17.89
C THR A 1047 -10.49 -39.82 17.48
N SER A 1048 -10.21 -38.92 18.43
CA SER A 1048 -9.37 -37.74 18.20
C SER A 1048 -7.88 -38.08 18.30
N GLY A 1049 -7.03 -37.32 17.59
CA GLY A 1049 -5.58 -37.46 17.69
C GLY A 1049 -5.06 -37.24 19.11
N GLN A 1050 -5.71 -36.39 19.90
CA GLN A 1050 -5.40 -36.19 21.32
C GLN A 1050 -5.52 -37.48 22.14
N ARG A 1051 -6.58 -38.27 21.92
CA ARG A 1051 -6.75 -39.56 22.59
C ARG A 1051 -5.66 -40.57 22.17
N LEU A 1052 -5.21 -40.52 20.92
CA LEU A 1052 -4.10 -41.36 20.45
C LEU A 1052 -2.76 -40.94 21.07
N ILE A 1053 -2.54 -39.63 21.28
CA ILE A 1053 -1.37 -39.12 22.02
C ILE A 1053 -1.42 -39.59 23.48
N GLU A 1054 -2.59 -39.55 24.13
CA GLU A 1054 -2.76 -40.08 25.49
C GLU A 1054 -2.53 -41.59 25.57
N HIS A 1055 -2.97 -42.33 24.54
CA HIS A 1055 -2.69 -43.76 24.42
C HIS A 1055 -1.19 -44.04 24.30
N PHE A 1056 -0.49 -43.29 23.42
CA PHE A 1056 0.96 -43.37 23.30
C PHE A 1056 1.67 -43.02 24.62
N ARG A 1057 1.23 -41.97 25.32
CA ARG A 1057 1.74 -41.61 26.65
C ARG A 1057 1.58 -42.74 27.64
N ALA A 1058 0.39 -43.33 27.72
CA ALA A 1058 0.12 -44.44 28.63
C ALA A 1058 1.00 -45.66 28.32
N HIS A 1059 1.17 -46.00 27.04
CA HIS A 1059 2.08 -47.07 26.58
C HIS A 1059 3.54 -46.78 26.96
N PHE A 1060 4.02 -45.57 26.66
CA PHE A 1060 5.38 -45.14 26.97
C PHE A 1060 5.67 -45.20 28.48
N GLU A 1061 4.76 -44.69 29.31
CA GLU A 1061 4.88 -44.72 30.77
C GLU A 1061 4.73 -46.13 31.37
N ALA A 1062 3.92 -47.00 30.75
CA ALA A 1062 3.78 -48.40 31.16
C ALA A 1062 5.06 -49.20 30.85
N ALA A 1063 5.56 -49.11 29.63
CA ALA A 1063 6.81 -49.75 29.19
C ALA A 1063 7.99 -49.29 30.06
N ARG A 1064 8.06 -48.00 30.38
CA ARG A 1064 9.11 -47.44 31.24
C ARG A 1064 9.00 -47.92 32.69
N ARG A 1065 7.78 -48.02 33.26
CA ARG A 1065 7.56 -48.57 34.61
C ARG A 1065 7.93 -50.05 34.68
N GLU A 1066 7.59 -50.83 33.65
CA GLU A 1066 7.96 -52.24 33.57
C GLU A 1066 9.48 -52.43 33.49
N LEU A 1067 10.14 -51.61 32.67
CA LEU A 1067 11.59 -51.60 32.57
C LEU A 1067 12.28 -51.20 33.88
N ALA A 1068 11.74 -50.22 34.60
CA ALA A 1068 12.23 -49.82 35.92
C ALA A 1068 12.11 -50.94 36.96
N ARG A 1069 11.04 -51.75 36.87
CA ARG A 1069 10.86 -52.94 37.75
C ARG A 1069 11.81 -54.08 37.40
N SER A 1070 12.05 -54.33 36.11
CA SER A 1070 12.89 -55.47 35.67
C SER A 1070 14.39 -55.23 35.81
N SER A 1071 14.85 -53.97 35.79
CA SER A 1071 16.27 -53.64 35.73
C SER A 1071 16.95 -53.31 37.08
N GLY A 1072 16.25 -53.53 38.20
CA GLY A 1072 16.83 -53.62 39.55
C GLY A 1072 17.87 -52.54 39.87
N SER A 1073 17.43 -51.30 40.09
CA SER A 1073 18.23 -50.17 40.62
C SER A 1073 19.46 -49.71 39.80
N ARG A 1074 19.89 -50.38 38.73
CA ARG A 1074 21.21 -50.11 38.11
C ARG A 1074 21.26 -48.96 37.11
N TRP A 1075 20.12 -48.37 36.72
CA TRP A 1075 20.02 -47.34 35.67
C TRP A 1075 19.54 -45.97 36.15
N ALA A 1076 19.62 -45.69 37.46
CA ALA A 1076 18.97 -44.52 38.06
C ALA A 1076 19.59 -43.14 37.74
N SER A 1077 20.62 -43.01 36.89
CA SER A 1077 21.27 -41.70 36.71
C SER A 1077 21.77 -41.29 35.33
N HIS A 1078 21.87 -42.15 34.31
CA HIS A 1078 22.37 -41.71 33.00
C HIS A 1078 21.60 -42.35 31.82
N ALA A 1079 20.95 -41.49 31.03
CA ALA A 1079 20.35 -41.71 29.70
C ALA A 1079 19.76 -43.10 29.41
N PHE A 1080 18.44 -43.25 29.55
CA PHE A 1080 17.72 -44.42 29.04
C PHE A 1080 17.82 -44.48 27.50
N PRO A 1081 18.20 -45.61 26.89
CA PRO A 1081 18.19 -45.76 25.44
C PRO A 1081 16.74 -45.82 24.94
N HIS A 1082 16.35 -44.92 24.02
CA HIS A 1082 15.04 -44.94 23.35
C HIS A 1082 14.75 -46.26 22.63
N SER A 1083 15.77 -47.07 22.34
CA SER A 1083 15.67 -48.36 21.67
C SER A 1083 15.01 -49.47 22.50
N VAL A 1084 14.79 -49.26 23.79
CA VAL A 1084 14.21 -50.28 24.70
C VAL A 1084 12.68 -50.15 24.84
N ILE A 1085 12.12 -48.99 24.52
CA ILE A 1085 10.67 -48.78 24.51
C ILE A 1085 10.16 -49.27 23.15
N GLY A 1086 9.44 -50.38 23.14
CA GLY A 1086 8.82 -50.91 21.93
C GLY A 1086 7.82 -49.93 21.32
N ASN A 1087 7.69 -49.96 19.99
CA ASN A 1087 6.71 -49.16 19.27
C ASN A 1087 5.28 -49.58 19.67
N VAL A 1088 4.34 -48.65 19.54
CA VAL A 1088 2.92 -49.01 19.66
C VAL A 1088 2.53 -49.77 18.39
N GLU A 1089 1.93 -50.94 18.55
CA GLU A 1089 1.33 -51.71 17.46
C GLU A 1089 0.03 -51.04 17.01
N TRP A 1090 0.13 -50.00 16.20
CA TRP A 1090 -1.03 -49.22 15.75
C TRP A 1090 -2.06 -50.05 14.95
N ASP A 1091 -1.66 -51.23 14.45
CA ASP A 1091 -2.54 -52.22 13.84
C ASP A 1091 -3.59 -52.81 14.78
N GLU A 1092 -3.30 -52.84 16.08
CA GLU A 1092 -4.24 -53.29 17.10
C GLU A 1092 -5.17 -52.15 17.57
N VAL A 1093 -4.81 -50.90 17.29
CA VAL A 1093 -5.52 -49.69 17.73
C VAL A 1093 -6.45 -49.14 16.64
N LEU A 1094 -5.99 -49.13 15.38
CA LEU A 1094 -6.78 -48.65 14.25
C LEU A 1094 -7.64 -49.78 13.66
N ALA A 1095 -8.83 -49.43 13.17
CA ALA A 1095 -9.64 -50.36 12.39
C ALA A 1095 -8.92 -50.79 11.12
N ALA A 1096 -9.11 -52.04 10.68
CA ALA A 1096 -8.52 -52.57 9.45
C ALA A 1096 -8.88 -51.77 8.17
N ARG A 1097 -9.94 -50.95 8.22
CA ARG A 1097 -10.37 -50.06 7.13
C ARG A 1097 -9.73 -48.67 7.14
N SER A 1098 -8.93 -48.35 8.15
CA SER A 1098 -8.21 -47.08 8.24
C SER A 1098 -7.18 -46.98 7.13
N PRO A 1099 -7.03 -45.81 6.47
CA PRO A 1099 -6.01 -45.62 5.44
C PRO A 1099 -4.60 -45.89 5.96
N ALA A 1100 -3.78 -46.63 5.20
CA ALA A 1100 -2.42 -47.00 5.60
C ALA A 1100 -1.56 -45.78 5.98
N TRP A 1101 -1.73 -44.65 5.28
CA TRP A 1101 -0.97 -43.43 5.57
C TRP A 1101 -1.27 -42.81 6.95
N MET A 1102 -2.46 -43.04 7.53
CA MET A 1102 -2.76 -42.55 8.88
C MET A 1102 -1.94 -43.31 9.91
N ARG A 1103 -1.70 -44.61 9.67
CA ARG A 1103 -0.80 -45.43 10.48
C ARG A 1103 0.64 -44.95 10.35
N GLU A 1104 1.12 -44.76 9.12
CA GLU A 1104 2.45 -44.20 8.86
C GLU A 1104 2.64 -42.85 9.57
N TRP A 1105 1.60 -42.00 9.57
CA TRP A 1105 1.63 -40.74 10.29
C TRP A 1105 1.77 -40.94 11.81
N LEU A 1106 1.01 -41.87 12.41
CA LEU A 1106 1.13 -42.16 13.85
C LEU A 1106 2.49 -42.74 14.20
N GLU A 1107 3.00 -43.67 13.41
CA GLU A 1107 4.33 -44.28 13.60
C GLU A 1107 5.44 -43.24 13.52
N LEU A 1108 5.35 -42.31 12.55
CA LEU A 1108 6.34 -41.26 12.36
C LEU A 1108 6.28 -40.18 13.45
N ASN A 1109 5.10 -39.86 13.98
CA ASN A 1109 4.91 -38.72 14.88
C ASN A 1109 4.82 -39.09 16.36
N LEU A 1110 4.37 -40.30 16.68
CA LEU A 1110 4.27 -40.85 18.02
C LEU A 1110 5.29 -41.98 18.20
N HIS A 1111 6.55 -41.64 17.97
CA HIS A 1111 7.67 -42.58 18.07
C HIS A 1111 8.51 -42.29 19.32
N PRO A 1112 8.98 -43.30 20.06
CA PRO A 1112 9.85 -43.10 21.22
C PRO A 1112 11.12 -42.28 20.90
N GLN A 1113 11.69 -42.42 19.71
CA GLN A 1113 12.90 -41.68 19.28
C GLN A 1113 12.66 -40.18 19.03
N ARG A 1114 11.40 -39.75 18.82
CA ARG A 1114 11.07 -38.31 18.69
C ARG A 1114 10.90 -37.60 20.03
N THR A 1115 10.98 -38.34 21.14
CA THR A 1115 10.84 -37.79 22.47
C THR A 1115 12.16 -37.18 22.91
N ALA A 1116 12.20 -35.87 23.15
CA ALA A 1116 13.38 -35.23 23.73
C ALA A 1116 13.52 -35.62 25.21
N LEU A 1117 14.67 -36.16 25.61
CA LEU A 1117 14.97 -36.45 27.01
C LEU A 1117 15.43 -35.18 27.72
N TYR A 1118 14.74 -34.84 28.81
CA TYR A 1118 15.22 -33.80 29.71
C TYR A 1118 16.37 -34.36 30.55
N THR A 1119 17.61 -34.24 30.07
CA THR A 1119 18.79 -34.55 30.88
C THR A 1119 18.95 -33.45 31.93
N GLY A 1120 18.46 -33.69 33.14
CA GLY A 1120 18.73 -32.80 34.27
C GLY A 1120 20.23 -32.65 34.48
N GLY A 1121 20.77 -31.45 34.23
CA GLY A 1121 22.16 -31.10 34.47
C GLY A 1121 22.38 -29.59 34.37
N ALA A 1122 22.56 -28.97 35.54
CA ALA A 1122 23.36 -27.81 35.96
C ALA A 1122 24.33 -27.08 34.98
N ALA A 1123 24.11 -27.03 33.66
CA ALA A 1123 25.07 -26.51 32.68
C ALA A 1123 24.43 -25.66 31.55
N THR A 1124 23.52 -24.75 31.89
CA THR A 1124 23.15 -23.61 31.02
C THR A 1124 23.57 -22.27 31.64
N ARG A 1125 24.70 -22.29 32.37
CA ARG A 1125 25.32 -21.12 32.99
C ARG A 1125 26.83 -21.06 32.71
N ALA A 1126 27.25 -21.32 31.47
CA ALA A 1126 28.65 -21.13 31.06
C ALA A 1126 28.81 -21.13 29.53
N GLN A 1127 28.35 -20.08 28.84
CA GLN A 1127 28.97 -19.60 27.59
C GLN A 1127 28.39 -18.24 27.16
N THR A 1128 28.46 -17.26 28.04
CA THR A 1128 28.57 -15.83 27.68
C THR A 1128 29.25 -15.12 28.85
N SER A 1129 30.54 -15.40 29.04
CA SER A 1129 31.41 -14.61 29.90
C SER A 1129 32.68 -14.26 29.13
N SER A 1130 32.63 -13.11 28.45
CA SER A 1130 33.81 -12.31 28.12
C SER A 1130 33.43 -10.83 28.11
N SER A 1131 33.27 -10.26 29.32
CA SER A 1131 33.75 -8.92 29.68
C SER A 1131 33.25 -8.59 31.08
N SER A 1132 34.00 -8.98 32.11
CA SER A 1132 33.87 -8.38 33.44
C SER A 1132 34.71 -7.09 33.46
N ALA A 1133 34.08 -5.99 33.86
CA ALA A 1133 34.76 -4.87 34.51
C ALA A 1133 33.84 -4.32 35.61
N ALA A 1134 34.22 -4.69 36.84
CA ALA A 1134 33.98 -4.02 38.12
C ALA A 1134 32.57 -3.53 38.50
N ASP A 1135 31.94 -4.28 39.40
CA ASP A 1135 31.06 -3.72 40.44
C ASP A 1135 31.90 -2.94 41.46
N SER A 1136 31.51 -1.69 41.70
CA SER A 1136 31.77 -0.97 42.94
C SER A 1136 30.43 -0.63 43.57
N ASP A 1137 30.18 -1.21 44.75
CA ASP A 1137 29.06 -0.90 45.64
C ASP A 1137 29.13 0.56 46.10
N GLU A 1138 28.40 1.45 45.41
CA GLU A 1138 27.93 2.70 45.99
C GLU A 1138 26.40 2.81 45.81
N PRO A 1139 25.66 3.30 46.83
CA PRO A 1139 24.24 3.56 46.70
C PRO A 1139 24.04 4.68 45.67
N ARG A 1140 23.56 4.31 44.46
CA ARG A 1140 23.24 5.29 43.43
C ARG A 1140 22.18 6.27 43.94
N ALA A 1141 22.50 7.55 43.82
CA ALA A 1141 21.66 8.68 44.19
C ALA A 1141 20.28 8.64 43.50
N PRO A 1142 19.24 9.25 44.10
CA PRO A 1142 17.94 9.44 43.45
C PRO A 1142 18.10 10.16 42.10
N TRP A 1143 17.22 9.84 41.16
CA TRP A 1143 17.22 10.40 39.80
C TRP A 1143 17.18 11.93 39.86
N PRO A 1144 18.07 12.65 39.15
CA PRO A 1144 18.15 14.10 39.24
C PRO A 1144 16.87 14.78 38.71
N GLU A 1145 16.34 15.73 39.48
CA GLU A 1145 15.20 16.56 39.05
C GLU A 1145 15.56 17.32 37.76
N GLY A 1146 14.85 17.03 36.67
CA GLY A 1146 14.96 17.74 35.40
C GLY A 1146 15.53 16.93 34.22
N GLU A 1147 15.98 15.70 34.44
CA GLU A 1147 16.35 14.81 33.32
C GLU A 1147 15.16 14.03 32.79
N MET A 1148 14.97 14.08 31.46
CA MET A 1148 13.93 13.33 30.75
C MET A 1148 14.26 11.83 30.76
N LEU A 1149 13.25 11.01 31.07
CA LEU A 1149 13.31 9.57 30.84
C LEU A 1149 13.45 9.31 29.33
N ASP A 1150 14.44 8.50 28.97
CA ASP A 1150 14.62 8.03 27.59
C ASP A 1150 13.33 7.37 27.08
N GLU A 1151 12.89 7.80 25.90
CA GLU A 1151 11.69 7.32 25.21
C GLU A 1151 11.72 5.79 25.02
N LYS A 1152 12.92 5.22 24.84
CA LYS A 1152 13.08 3.76 24.79
C LYS A 1152 12.83 3.08 26.14
N ALA A 1153 13.21 3.71 27.25
CA ALA A 1153 12.96 3.18 28.58
C ALA A 1153 11.47 3.27 28.96
N LEU A 1154 10.79 4.34 28.55
CA LEU A 1154 9.35 4.52 28.72
C LEU A 1154 8.54 3.52 27.88
N SER A 1155 8.90 3.37 26.60
CA SER A 1155 8.27 2.42 25.68
C SER A 1155 8.51 0.96 26.12
N TRP A 1156 9.73 0.62 26.55
CA TRP A 1156 10.05 -0.73 27.05
C TRP A 1156 9.24 -1.09 28.31
N ASN A 1157 9.10 -0.17 29.26
CA ASN A 1157 8.29 -0.43 30.45
C ASN A 1157 6.81 -0.63 30.09
N LEU A 1158 6.27 0.16 29.17
CA LEU A 1158 4.88 0.04 28.73
C LEU A 1158 4.60 -1.30 28.02
N VAL A 1159 5.51 -1.70 27.12
CA VAL A 1159 5.45 -3.00 26.44
C VAL A 1159 5.55 -4.14 27.45
N HIS A 1160 6.45 -4.04 28.43
CA HIS A 1160 6.58 -5.02 29.51
C HIS A 1160 5.27 -5.19 30.30
N TRP A 1161 4.58 -4.10 30.64
CA TRP A 1161 3.33 -4.14 31.40
C TRP A 1161 2.13 -4.66 30.62
N LEU A 1162 2.01 -4.26 29.35
CA LEU A 1162 0.99 -4.79 28.45
C LEU A 1162 1.17 -6.29 28.21
N ASP A 1163 2.43 -6.76 28.23
CA ASP A 1163 2.78 -8.17 28.13
C ASP A 1163 2.47 -8.94 29.44
N ARG A 1164 2.71 -8.34 30.61
CA ARG A 1164 2.38 -8.91 31.94
C ARG A 1164 0.88 -9.02 32.23
N LEU A 1165 0.04 -8.18 31.62
CA LEU A 1165 -1.42 -8.29 31.73
C LEU A 1165 -1.99 -9.50 30.95
N ARG A 1166 -1.22 -10.15 30.08
CA ARG A 1166 -1.58 -11.42 29.43
C ARG A 1166 -1.27 -12.60 30.36
N THR A 1167 -2.18 -13.55 30.47
CA THR A 1167 -1.92 -14.78 31.24
C THR A 1167 -1.21 -15.78 30.34
N ASP A 1168 0.10 -15.95 30.53
CA ASP A 1168 0.76 -17.25 30.40
C ASP A 1168 1.57 -17.51 31.69
N PRO A 1169 1.17 -18.48 32.53
CA PRO A 1169 1.78 -18.75 33.84
C PRO A 1169 3.14 -19.48 33.76
N ARG A 1170 3.93 -19.29 32.70
CA ARG A 1170 5.25 -19.94 32.55
C ARG A 1170 6.35 -18.93 32.27
N LYS A 1171 6.80 -18.24 33.33
CA LYS A 1171 8.16 -17.70 33.49
C LYS A 1171 8.34 -17.11 34.89
N ASP A 1172 7.99 -17.89 35.91
CA ASP A 1172 8.54 -17.69 37.25
C ASP A 1172 9.70 -18.66 37.42
N GLU A 1173 10.89 -18.22 37.00
CA GLU A 1173 12.15 -18.75 37.50
C GLU A 1173 13.28 -17.85 36.98
N HIS A 1174 13.64 -16.84 37.77
CA HIS A 1174 14.99 -16.33 38.00
C HIS A 1174 14.95 -14.86 38.42
N THR A 1175 14.80 -14.64 39.72
CA THR A 1175 15.26 -13.46 40.49
C THR A 1175 14.82 -13.74 41.92
N GLY A 1176 15.77 -13.95 42.84
CA GLY A 1176 15.53 -14.51 44.17
C GLY A 1176 14.83 -13.58 45.17
N LEU A 1177 14.03 -12.60 44.74
CA LEU A 1177 13.25 -11.72 45.60
C LEU A 1177 11.85 -11.50 44.99
N PRO A 1178 10.77 -11.54 45.78
CA PRO A 1178 9.42 -11.34 45.27
C PRO A 1178 9.19 -9.88 44.84
N PRO A 1179 8.50 -9.63 43.71
CA PRO A 1179 8.12 -8.30 43.27
C PRO A 1179 7.14 -7.63 44.25
N THR A 1180 7.13 -6.30 44.28
CA THR A 1180 6.20 -5.53 45.12
C THR A 1180 4.80 -5.61 44.53
N LEU A 1181 3.87 -6.23 45.26
CA LEU A 1181 2.47 -6.41 44.85
C LEU A 1181 1.63 -5.17 45.17
N VAL A 1182 0.93 -4.63 44.16
CA VAL A 1182 0.05 -3.47 44.30
C VAL A 1182 -1.42 -3.88 44.12
N PHE A 1183 -2.23 -3.63 45.15
CA PHE A 1183 -3.68 -3.85 45.15
C PHE A 1183 -4.42 -2.56 44.83
N VAL A 1184 -5.40 -2.59 43.91
CA VAL A 1184 -6.20 -1.41 43.56
C VAL A 1184 -7.58 -1.55 44.18
N THR A 1185 -7.81 -0.88 45.31
CA THR A 1185 -9.14 -0.88 45.94
C THR A 1185 -9.98 0.31 45.47
N PRO A 1186 -11.26 0.12 45.12
CA PRO A 1186 -12.09 1.19 44.56
C PRO A 1186 -12.71 2.13 45.61
N THR A 1187 -12.28 2.09 46.88
CA THR A 1187 -12.89 2.91 47.96
C THR A 1187 -11.91 3.93 48.57
N PRO A 1188 -12.35 5.15 48.90
CA PRO A 1188 -11.42 6.27 49.12
C PRO A 1188 -10.81 6.38 50.52
N ASN A 1189 -10.97 5.40 51.43
CA ASN A 1189 -10.63 5.59 52.84
C ASN A 1189 -9.71 4.51 53.44
N PHE A 1190 -8.54 4.99 53.89
CA PHE A 1190 -7.56 4.46 54.86
C PHE A 1190 -6.50 3.42 54.44
N ASN A 1191 -5.27 3.96 54.32
CA ASN A 1191 -3.98 3.55 54.88
C ASN A 1191 -3.59 2.06 54.99
N ARG A 1192 -2.52 1.75 54.24
CA ARG A 1192 -1.55 0.65 54.35
C ARG A 1192 -2.11 -0.77 54.19
N GLN A 1193 -1.85 -1.33 53.01
CA GLN A 1193 -1.11 -2.59 52.86
C GLN A 1193 -0.43 -2.61 51.48
N VAL A 1194 0.75 -1.97 51.40
CA VAL A 1194 1.79 -2.36 50.43
C VAL A 1194 2.68 -3.32 51.22
N VAL A 1195 2.85 -4.55 50.72
CA VAL A 1195 3.88 -5.45 51.27
C VAL A 1195 5.17 -5.11 50.54
N GLU A 1196 6.11 -4.48 51.24
CA GLU A 1196 7.40 -4.07 50.68
C GLU A 1196 8.25 -5.30 50.32
N GLY A 1197 8.47 -5.50 49.02
CA GLY A 1197 9.54 -6.33 48.49
C GLY A 1197 10.69 -5.43 48.01
N ASN A 1198 11.94 -5.80 48.28
CA ASN A 1198 13.13 -5.03 47.85
C ASN A 1198 13.44 -5.12 46.34
N ASP A 1199 12.48 -5.55 45.53
CA ASP A 1199 12.58 -5.63 44.08
C ASP A 1199 11.92 -4.41 43.44
N LYS A 1200 12.63 -3.75 42.51
CA LYS A 1200 12.16 -2.57 41.76
C LYS A 1200 11.09 -2.92 40.71
N ARG A 1201 10.80 -4.20 40.50
CA ARG A 1201 9.68 -4.68 39.67
C ARG A 1201 8.40 -4.65 40.49
N VAL A 1202 7.44 -3.90 39.98
CA VAL A 1202 6.08 -3.80 40.52
C VAL A 1202 5.25 -4.86 39.78
N ASP A 1203 4.27 -5.48 40.42
CA ASP A 1203 3.28 -6.34 39.75
C ASP A 1203 1.86 -5.91 40.16
N VAL A 1204 0.98 -5.73 39.17
CA VAL A 1204 -0.46 -5.46 39.40
C VAL A 1204 -1.16 -6.80 39.54
N HIS A 1205 -1.89 -6.99 40.64
CA HIS A 1205 -2.54 -8.27 40.92
C HIS A 1205 -3.50 -8.64 39.78
N SER A 1206 -3.23 -9.74 39.07
CA SER A 1206 -3.95 -10.09 37.84
C SER A 1206 -5.42 -10.47 38.02
N LEU A 1207 -5.85 -10.70 39.27
CA LEU A 1207 -7.25 -10.92 39.67
C LEU A 1207 -7.94 -9.63 40.19
N ASP A 1208 -7.29 -8.48 40.06
CA ASP A 1208 -7.91 -7.19 40.42
C ASP A 1208 -9.08 -6.89 39.47
N PRO A 1209 -10.26 -6.45 39.98
CA PRO A 1209 -11.43 -6.23 39.14
C PRO A 1209 -11.23 -5.24 37.98
N ILE A 1210 -10.23 -4.35 38.04
CA ILE A 1210 -9.90 -3.44 36.94
C ILE A 1210 -9.04 -4.16 35.89
N ALA A 1211 -8.05 -4.96 36.30
CA ALA A 1211 -7.23 -5.78 35.40
C ALA A 1211 -8.08 -6.87 34.71
N GLU A 1212 -9.03 -7.47 35.43
CA GLU A 1212 -9.99 -8.44 34.89
C GLU A 1212 -10.97 -7.79 33.90
N ARG A 1213 -11.43 -6.56 34.19
CA ARG A 1213 -12.26 -5.78 33.26
C ARG A 1213 -11.52 -5.40 31.98
N VAL A 1214 -10.23 -5.05 32.05
CA VAL A 1214 -9.41 -4.83 30.85
C VAL A 1214 -9.27 -6.11 30.05
N ARG A 1215 -9.00 -7.25 30.71
CA ARG A 1215 -8.91 -8.57 30.04
C ARG A 1215 -10.18 -8.96 29.30
N HIS A 1216 -11.35 -8.68 29.86
CA HIS A 1216 -12.62 -9.11 29.27
C HIS A 1216 -13.28 -8.05 28.38
N ARG A 1217 -12.97 -6.76 28.58
CA ARG A 1217 -13.49 -5.62 27.81
C ARG A 1217 -12.41 -4.53 27.70
N PRO A 1218 -11.48 -4.64 26.74
CA PRO A 1218 -10.36 -3.70 26.58
C PRO A 1218 -10.83 -2.38 25.94
N THR A 1219 -11.69 -1.64 26.65
CA THR A 1219 -12.06 -0.28 26.26
C THR A 1219 -10.97 0.70 26.66
N SER A 1220 -10.88 1.82 25.94
CA SER A 1220 -9.97 2.93 26.26
C SER A 1220 -10.11 3.41 27.70
N GLU A 1221 -11.33 3.41 28.24
CA GLU A 1221 -11.62 3.77 29.63
C GLU A 1221 -11.01 2.77 30.64
N ASN A 1222 -11.17 1.46 30.42
CA ASN A 1222 -10.64 0.44 31.33
C ASN A 1222 -9.09 0.41 31.29
N LEU A 1223 -8.51 0.58 30.11
CA LEU A 1223 -7.05 0.69 29.93
C LEU A 1223 -6.50 1.94 30.62
N ALA A 1224 -7.20 3.08 30.54
CA ALA A 1224 -6.80 4.31 31.22
C ALA A 1224 -6.77 4.15 32.76
N TRP A 1225 -7.71 3.41 33.35
CA TRP A 1225 -7.72 3.15 34.80
C TRP A 1225 -6.56 2.27 35.28
N VAL A 1226 -6.15 1.25 34.50
CA VAL A 1226 -4.95 0.45 34.83
C VAL A 1226 -3.68 1.29 34.72
N LEU A 1227 -3.56 2.08 33.64
CA LEU A 1227 -2.42 2.97 33.45
C LEU A 1227 -2.33 4.04 34.55
N LEU A 1228 -3.46 4.59 35.00
CA LEU A 1228 -3.52 5.54 36.11
C LEU A 1228 -3.04 4.91 37.44
N ALA A 1229 -3.39 3.65 37.71
CA ALA A 1229 -2.96 2.94 38.91
C ALA A 1229 -1.44 2.67 38.91
N ILE A 1230 -0.88 2.28 37.76
CA ILE A 1230 0.57 2.11 37.57
C ILE A 1230 1.28 3.46 37.77
N TYR A 1231 0.72 4.53 37.21
CA TYR A 1231 1.26 5.88 37.31
C TYR A 1231 1.21 6.45 38.73
N ALA A 1232 0.13 6.22 39.47
CA ALA A 1232 0.00 6.63 40.87
C ALA A 1232 1.05 5.96 41.78
N HIS A 1233 1.42 4.71 41.48
CA HIS A 1233 2.49 4.02 42.18
C HIS A 1233 3.89 4.55 41.78
N LEU A 1234 4.14 4.80 40.49
CA LEU A 1234 5.39 5.45 40.05
C LEU A 1234 5.58 6.81 40.74
N ASN A 1235 4.53 7.63 40.82
CA ASN A 1235 4.53 8.90 41.57
C ASN A 1235 4.91 8.75 43.06
N ALA A 1236 4.57 7.62 43.69
CA ALA A 1236 4.91 7.36 45.09
C ALA A 1236 6.38 6.95 45.29
N VAL A 1237 7.04 6.41 44.26
CA VAL A 1237 8.39 5.81 44.37
C VAL A 1237 9.47 6.67 43.70
N THR A 1238 9.15 7.43 42.65
CA THR A 1238 10.14 8.19 41.84
C THR A 1238 10.17 9.70 42.10
N GLY A 1239 9.38 10.20 43.06
CA GLY A 1239 9.24 11.65 43.29
C GLY A 1239 8.29 12.34 42.31
N ARG A 1240 8.20 13.67 42.39
CA ARG A 1240 7.11 14.47 41.78
C ARG A 1240 7.25 14.56 40.25
N ILE A 1241 6.45 13.78 39.52
CA ILE A 1241 6.34 13.88 38.06
C ILE A 1241 5.50 15.11 37.68
N THR A 1242 5.92 15.87 36.66
CA THR A 1242 5.25 17.10 36.21
C THR A 1242 4.26 16.81 35.07
N ASN A 1243 3.30 17.71 34.84
CA ASN A 1243 2.36 17.63 33.71
C ASN A 1243 3.07 17.55 32.34
N SER A 1244 4.33 18.00 32.24
CA SER A 1244 5.14 17.89 31.02
C SER A 1244 5.54 16.44 30.72
N HIS A 1245 5.86 15.65 31.75
CA HIS A 1245 6.18 14.23 31.58
C HIS A 1245 4.93 13.42 31.24
N GLU A 1246 3.77 13.79 31.81
CA GLU A 1246 2.47 13.20 31.45
C GLU A 1246 2.11 13.49 29.99
N ALA A 1247 2.29 14.73 29.53
CA ALA A 1247 2.01 15.12 28.15
C ALA A 1247 2.97 14.44 27.15
N GLN A 1248 4.25 14.29 27.48
CA GLN A 1248 5.20 13.54 26.64
C GLN A 1248 4.86 12.06 26.56
N PHE A 1249 4.42 11.45 27.66
CA PHE A 1249 3.99 10.07 27.68
C PHE A 1249 2.71 9.84 26.84
N GLN A 1250 1.72 10.73 26.96
CA GLN A 1250 0.52 10.68 26.13
C GLN A 1250 0.86 10.86 24.65
N ARG A 1251 1.83 11.71 24.33
CA ARG A 1251 2.30 11.95 22.96
C ARG A 1251 3.03 10.74 22.39
N ALA A 1252 3.95 10.13 23.14
CA ALA A 1252 4.63 8.90 22.73
C ALA A 1252 3.67 7.72 22.52
N ILE A 1253 2.60 7.60 23.32
CA ILE A 1253 1.53 6.63 23.08
C ILE A 1253 0.73 6.98 21.83
N ALA A 1254 0.37 8.25 21.63
CA ALA A 1254 -0.36 8.68 20.44
C ALA A 1254 0.46 8.43 19.17
N ASP A 1255 1.75 8.73 19.18
CA ASP A 1255 2.68 8.50 18.07
C ASP A 1255 2.84 6.98 17.81
N ALA A 1256 3.02 6.18 18.86
CA ALA A 1256 3.09 4.72 18.72
C ALA A 1256 1.78 4.07 18.21
N LEU A 1257 0.62 4.66 18.50
CA LEU A 1257 -0.70 4.27 17.97
C LEU A 1257 -0.92 4.72 16.53
N CYS A 1258 -0.41 5.90 16.15
CA CYS A 1258 -0.45 6.40 14.79
C CYS A 1258 0.46 5.60 13.85
N ASP A 1259 1.60 5.13 14.38
CA ASP A 1259 2.60 4.36 13.64
C ASP A 1259 2.34 2.83 13.64
N ASP A 1260 1.18 2.38 14.15
CA ASP A 1260 0.79 0.96 14.33
C ASP A 1260 1.80 0.09 15.12
N SER A 1261 2.79 0.71 15.76
CA SER A 1261 3.78 0.03 16.61
C SER A 1261 3.20 -0.44 17.94
N LEU A 1262 2.04 0.09 18.33
CA LEU A 1262 1.25 -0.33 19.48
C LEU A 1262 -0.11 -0.88 18.99
N VAL A 1263 -0.22 -2.20 18.89
CA VAL A 1263 -1.46 -2.86 18.47
C VAL A 1263 -2.51 -2.72 19.57
N VAL A 1264 -3.38 -1.70 19.47
CA VAL A 1264 -4.60 -1.64 20.27
C VAL A 1264 -5.58 -2.65 19.72
N LEU A 1265 -6.01 -3.57 20.60
CA LEU A 1265 -7.05 -4.55 20.34
C LEU A 1265 -8.30 -3.82 19.80
N ARG A 1266 -8.50 -3.87 18.47
CA ARG A 1266 -9.81 -3.63 17.89
C ARG A 1266 -10.68 -4.88 18.17
N PRO A 1267 -11.97 -4.71 18.47
CA PRO A 1267 -12.83 -5.79 18.95
C PRO A 1267 -12.91 -6.98 18.00
#